data_AF-A0A7S0LQX9-F1
#
_entry.id   AF-A0A7S0LQX9-F1
#
_cell.length_a   1.000
_cell.length_b   1.000
_cell.length_c   1.000
_cell.angle_alpha   90.00
_cell.angle_beta   90.00
_cell.angle_gamma   90.00
#
_symmetry.space_group_name_H-M   'P 1'
#
loop_
_entity.id
_entity.type
_entity.pdbx_description
1 polymer ?
#
loop_
_entity_poly.entity_id
_entity_poly.type
_entity_poly.pdbx_seq_one_letter_code
_entity_poly.pdbx_strand_id
1 'polypeptide(L)'
;AFRDTATEVRHPIRLYCRYIDKLHILLRLSADECKDLIQRYLTEHPDPNNENMVGYNNRKCWPRDSRMRLMKHDVNLGRAVFWDIKNRLPRSVTTIDWEESFVSVYSKDNPNVLFNMCGFEVRILPKIRMLDDEFVSKDGVWSLQNETTKERTAQAFLRVDNQSMRFFENRVRQVLMSSGSTTFTKIVNKWNTALIGLMTYFREATIHTQELLDLLVKCENKIQTRIKIGLNSKMPSRFPPVVFYTPKEIGGLGMLSMGHVLIPQSDLRFSKQTDAGITHFRSGMSHEEDQLIPNLFRYIQPWESEFVDSQRVWAEYALKRQEANAQNRRLTLEDLEDSWDRGIPRINTLFQKDRHTLAYDKGWRVRTQFKDYQIMRQNPFWWTHQRHDGKLWNLNNYRTDMIQSLGGVEGILEHTLFKGTYFPTWEGLFWEKASGFEESMKYKKLTNAQRSGLNQIPNRRFTLWWSPTINRANVYVGFQVQLDLTGIFMHGKIPTLKISLIQIFRAHLWQKIHESVVMDLCQVFDQELDALEIETVQKETIHPRKSYKMNSSCADVLLFAAYKWQVSKPALLAEVKDMYDGSTATKYWLDIQLRWGDYDSHDIERYTRAKFLDYTTDNMSIYPAPTGLMVGLDLAYNLHSAYGNYIPGMKPLVTQAMAKIMKSNPALYVLRERIRKGLQLYSSEPTEPYLSSQNYGELFSNQIIWFVDDTNVYRVTIHKTFEGNLTTKPINGAIFIFNPRTGQLFLKIIHTSVWAGQKRLGQLAKWKTAEEVAALIRSLPVEEQPKQIIVTRKGMLDPLEVHLLDFPNIMIKGSELQLPFQSCLKVEKFGDLILKATEPQMVLFNIYDDWLKTISSYTAFSRLLLILRAFHVNQERCKLILRPDKDTITQAHHVWPTLTDEEWISVEVQLKDLILADYGKKQNVNVASLTQSEIRDIILGMEIAPPSMQRQEIAEIEKQAKEASQLNAVTTKTTNVHGEELIVTTTSAYEQQTYASKTDWRVRAISASNLHLRTSHIYVSSDETSESGYTYILPKNLLKKFITIADLRTQIAGYLYGVSPPDNPQVKELRGIVMVPQWGSHQTVHLPTSLPEHEYLKGMEPLGWLHTQPNELPQLSPNDVTTHARIMSENKSWDGERTVVITCSFTPGSVSLCSYKLTPSGYEWGRQNRDIGANPHGYLPTHYEKVQMLLSDHFLGFFMVPDNDVWNYNFMGVRHSANMKYELKLANPKDFYHQLHRPSHFLNFSALDEAQAEGVDREDHFS
;
A
#
# COMPACT_ATOMS: atom_id res chain seq x y z
N ALA A 1 1.67 28.56 35.04
CA ALA A 1 1.74 28.84 36.48
C ALA A 1 2.36 30.22 36.68
N PHE A 2 1.91 30.98 37.69
CA PHE A 2 2.60 32.19 38.12
C PHE A 2 3.95 31.82 38.77
N ARG A 3 4.84 32.80 38.96
CA ARG A 3 6.13 32.58 39.63
C ARG A 3 5.94 32.19 41.10
N ASP A 4 5.00 32.83 41.78
CA ASP A 4 4.61 32.56 43.16
C ASP A 4 3.13 32.92 43.40
N THR A 5 2.60 32.55 44.56
CA THR A 5 1.22 32.83 44.98
C THR A 5 0.99 34.31 45.29
N ALA A 6 2.02 35.03 45.75
CA ALA A 6 1.92 36.46 46.02
C ALA A 6 1.65 37.28 44.74
N THR A 7 2.33 36.94 43.64
CA THR A 7 2.12 37.53 42.31
C THR A 7 0.72 37.21 41.79
N GLU A 8 0.26 35.98 41.98
CA GLU A 8 -1.09 35.58 41.59
C GLU A 8 -2.15 36.44 42.32
N VAL A 9 -1.99 36.66 43.64
CA VAL A 9 -2.98 37.35 44.50
C VAL A 9 -2.93 38.88 44.39
N ARG A 10 -1.82 39.46 43.92
CA ARG A 10 -1.59 40.91 43.85
C ARG A 10 -2.61 41.71 43.01
N HIS A 11 -3.21 41.13 41.96
CA HIS A 11 -4.05 41.87 41.02
C HIS A 11 -5.40 41.17 40.75
N PRO A 12 -6.56 41.88 40.70
CA PRO A 12 -7.88 41.25 40.55
C PRO A 12 -8.05 40.31 39.34
N ILE A 13 -7.40 40.62 38.21
CA ILE A 13 -7.36 39.72 37.04
C ILE A 13 -6.42 38.55 37.33
N ARG A 14 -6.98 37.34 37.43
CA ARG A 14 -6.24 36.09 37.73
C ARG A 14 -5.86 35.32 36.48
N LEU A 15 -6.77 35.18 35.52
CA LEU A 15 -6.50 34.47 34.27
C LEU A 15 -6.98 35.29 33.08
N TYR A 16 -6.23 35.20 31.99
CA TYR A 16 -6.55 35.81 30.71
C TYR A 16 -6.24 34.82 29.59
N CYS A 17 -7.20 34.62 28.68
CA CYS A 17 -7.01 33.86 27.46
C CYS A 17 -7.64 34.61 26.29
N ARG A 18 -6.92 34.69 25.17
CA ARG A 18 -7.44 35.22 23.92
C ARG A 18 -7.36 34.15 22.84
N TYR A 19 -8.51 33.74 22.34
CA TYR A 19 -8.61 32.82 21.22
C TYR A 19 -9.01 33.60 19.97
N ILE A 20 -8.02 33.99 19.16
CA ILE A 20 -8.17 34.83 17.97
C ILE A 20 -8.77 36.20 18.34
N ASP A 21 -10.09 36.31 18.33
CA ASP A 21 -10.92 37.48 18.61
C ASP A 21 -11.70 37.37 19.92
N LYS A 22 -11.88 36.15 20.47
CA LYS A 22 -12.62 35.94 21.73
C LYS A 22 -11.73 36.14 22.96
N LEU A 23 -12.23 36.93 23.91
CA LEU A 23 -11.58 37.26 25.17
C LEU A 23 -12.22 36.51 26.34
N HIS A 24 -11.39 35.85 27.15
CA HIS A 24 -11.79 35.19 28.38
C HIS A 24 -10.98 35.75 29.55
N ILE A 25 -11.65 36.33 30.53
CA ILE A 25 -11.02 37.00 31.68
C ILE A 25 -11.64 36.45 32.96
N LEU A 26 -10.81 35.94 33.88
CA LEU A 26 -11.23 35.53 35.21
C LEU A 26 -10.75 36.55 36.23
N LEU A 27 -11.70 37.15 36.95
CA LEU A 27 -11.43 38.12 38.02
C LEU A 27 -11.77 37.51 39.38
N ARG A 28 -10.93 37.82 40.37
CA ARG A 28 -11.18 37.52 41.78
C ARG A 28 -11.09 38.82 42.57
N LEU A 29 -12.24 39.32 42.97
CA LEU A 29 -12.40 40.58 43.70
C LEU A 29 -12.68 40.31 45.18
N SER A 30 -12.14 41.16 46.06
CA SER A 30 -12.53 41.23 47.47
C SER A 30 -13.89 41.91 47.64
N ALA A 31 -14.49 41.82 48.83
CA ALA A 31 -15.78 42.47 49.10
C ALA A 31 -15.71 44.00 48.94
N ASP A 32 -14.58 44.61 49.31
CA ASP A 32 -14.38 46.06 49.24
C ASP A 32 -14.14 46.52 47.80
N GLU A 33 -13.34 45.77 47.03
CA GLU A 33 -13.14 46.02 45.59
C GLU A 33 -14.44 45.89 44.79
N CYS A 34 -15.28 44.89 45.11
CA CYS A 34 -16.59 44.74 44.50
C CYS A 34 -17.49 45.95 44.77
N LYS A 35 -17.54 46.43 46.02
CA LYS A 35 -18.36 47.58 46.40
C LYS A 35 -17.90 48.86 45.70
N ASP A 36 -16.61 49.13 45.70
CA ASP A 36 -16.02 50.30 45.04
C ASP A 36 -16.32 50.29 43.54
N LEU A 37 -16.09 49.15 42.86
CA LEU A 37 -16.32 49.03 41.43
C LEU A 37 -17.81 49.20 41.05
N ILE A 38 -18.72 48.61 41.82
CA ILE A 38 -20.16 48.78 41.63
C ILE A 38 -20.57 50.23 41.86
N GLN A 39 -20.04 50.86 42.91
CA GLN A 39 -20.36 52.25 43.23
C GLN A 39 -19.91 53.20 42.13
N ARG A 40 -18.70 53.03 41.59
CA ARG A 40 -18.20 53.79 40.44
C ARG A 40 -19.09 53.61 39.21
N TYR A 41 -19.46 52.36 38.89
CA TYR A 41 -20.36 52.08 37.77
C TYR A 41 -21.73 52.75 37.94
N LEU A 42 -22.37 52.61 39.10
CA LEU A 42 -23.70 53.18 39.36
C LEU A 42 -23.68 54.72 39.49
N THR A 43 -22.52 55.31 39.78
CA THR A 43 -22.34 56.77 39.77
C THR A 43 -22.43 57.31 38.34
N GLU A 44 -21.80 56.63 37.39
CA GLU A 44 -21.81 56.99 35.97
C GLU A 44 -23.09 56.54 35.25
N HIS A 45 -23.65 55.40 35.66
CA HIS A 45 -24.82 54.75 35.04
C HIS A 45 -25.85 54.40 36.12
N PRO A 46 -26.63 55.39 36.62
CA PRO A 46 -27.57 55.18 37.72
C PRO A 46 -28.76 54.28 37.29
N ASP A 47 -29.10 53.32 38.15
CA ASP A 47 -30.25 52.41 37.98
C ASP A 47 -31.21 52.50 39.19
N PRO A 48 -32.05 53.54 39.27
CA PRO A 48 -33.00 53.73 40.36
C PRO A 48 -34.16 52.71 40.34
N ASN A 49 -34.48 52.16 39.17
CA ASN A 49 -35.62 51.26 38.95
C ASN A 49 -35.28 49.77 39.11
N ASN A 50 -34.01 49.42 39.35
CA ASN A 50 -33.50 48.04 39.38
C ASN A 50 -33.68 47.29 38.04
N GLU A 51 -33.59 48.01 36.93
CA GLU A 51 -33.77 47.48 35.58
C GLU A 51 -32.51 46.79 35.04
N ASN A 52 -31.36 46.87 35.73
CA ASN A 52 -30.11 46.22 35.29
C ASN A 52 -30.24 44.69 35.11
N MET A 53 -31.24 44.05 35.73
CA MET A 53 -31.54 42.63 35.53
C MET A 53 -32.12 42.35 34.14
N VAL A 54 -32.85 43.31 33.57
CA VAL A 54 -33.42 43.24 32.23
C VAL A 54 -32.28 43.37 31.21
N GLY A 55 -32.27 42.51 30.19
CA GLY A 55 -31.20 42.48 29.19
C GLY A 55 -29.86 41.94 29.70
N TYR A 56 -29.81 41.26 30.86
CA TYR A 56 -28.62 40.52 31.28
C TYR A 56 -28.54 39.15 30.57
N ASN A 57 -27.51 38.95 29.75
CA ASN A 57 -27.31 37.71 29.01
C ASN A 57 -27.10 36.52 29.96
N ASN A 58 -27.82 35.42 29.74
CA ASN A 58 -27.72 34.22 30.58
C ASN A 58 -27.75 32.93 29.75
N ARG A 59 -27.09 31.87 30.24
CA ARG A 59 -26.93 30.60 29.53
C ARG A 59 -28.16 29.72 29.69
N LYS A 60 -29.10 29.86 28.75
CA LYS A 60 -30.39 29.14 28.74
C LYS A 60 -30.28 27.64 28.45
N CYS A 61 -29.15 27.17 27.96
CA CYS A 61 -28.83 25.75 27.77
C CYS A 61 -28.76 24.96 29.09
N TRP A 62 -28.51 25.65 30.22
CA TRP A 62 -28.52 25.06 31.55
C TRP A 62 -29.91 25.19 32.20
N PRO A 63 -30.31 24.23 33.06
CA PRO A 63 -31.54 24.34 33.85
C PRO A 63 -31.56 25.60 34.75
N ARG A 64 -32.74 25.97 35.28
CA ARG A 64 -32.92 27.24 36.01
C ARG A 64 -32.15 27.31 37.33
N ASP A 65 -32.00 26.19 38.03
CA ASP A 65 -31.19 26.06 39.25
C ASP A 65 -29.68 26.19 38.98
N SER A 66 -29.25 25.84 37.77
CA SER A 66 -27.87 25.62 37.36
C SER A 66 -27.25 26.80 36.60
N ARG A 67 -28.09 27.68 36.05
CA ARG A 67 -27.66 28.94 35.43
C ARG A 67 -27.38 30.01 36.50
N MET A 68 -26.76 31.12 36.10
CA MET A 68 -26.51 32.24 37.01
C MET A 68 -27.84 32.82 37.51
N ARG A 69 -27.97 32.95 38.83
CA ARG A 69 -29.08 33.63 39.52
C ARG A 69 -28.87 35.14 39.43
N LEU A 70 -29.92 35.85 39.05
CA LEU A 70 -29.86 37.30 38.81
C LEU A 70 -30.14 38.07 40.09
N MET A 71 -29.17 38.08 41.01
CA MET A 71 -29.22 38.90 42.23
C MET A 71 -28.74 40.31 41.92
N LYS A 72 -29.34 41.34 42.54
CA LYS A 72 -29.02 42.76 42.27
C LYS A 72 -27.52 43.05 42.39
N HIS A 73 -26.88 42.55 43.45
CA HIS A 73 -25.44 42.73 43.68
C HIS A 73 -24.60 42.13 42.55
N ASP A 74 -24.83 40.87 42.20
CA ASP A 74 -24.05 40.13 41.21
C ASP A 74 -24.27 40.67 39.79
N VAL A 75 -25.50 41.09 39.46
CA VAL A 75 -25.84 41.71 38.18
C VAL A 75 -25.13 43.05 38.00
N ASN A 76 -25.18 43.89 39.05
CA ASN A 76 -24.47 45.17 39.03
C ASN A 76 -22.95 44.98 38.95
N LEU A 77 -22.41 43.98 39.66
CA LEU A 77 -20.99 43.63 39.56
C LEU A 77 -20.61 43.21 38.14
N GLY A 78 -21.41 42.35 37.51
CA GLY A 78 -21.16 41.88 36.15
C GLY A 78 -21.15 43.03 35.13
N ARG A 79 -22.10 43.97 35.24
CA ARG A 79 -22.14 45.18 34.40
C ARG A 79 -20.98 46.13 34.69
N ALA A 80 -20.62 46.32 35.97
CA ALA A 80 -19.51 47.17 36.37
C ALA A 80 -18.16 46.65 35.85
N VAL A 81 -17.92 45.34 35.94
CA VAL A 81 -16.72 44.70 35.37
C VAL A 81 -16.69 44.87 33.86
N PHE A 82 -17.82 44.64 33.17
CA PHE A 82 -17.87 44.84 31.72
C PHE A 82 -17.61 46.29 31.32
N TRP A 83 -18.21 47.25 32.03
CA TRP A 83 -18.02 48.67 31.81
C TRP A 83 -16.54 49.07 31.99
N ASP A 84 -15.91 48.61 33.06
CA ASP A 84 -14.49 48.89 33.31
C ASP A 84 -13.59 48.32 32.20
N ILE A 85 -13.83 47.07 31.77
CA ILE A 85 -13.08 46.45 30.68
C ILE A 85 -13.34 47.17 29.34
N LYS A 86 -14.58 47.56 29.06
CA LYS A 86 -14.95 48.29 27.83
C LYS A 86 -14.24 49.64 27.75
N ASN A 87 -14.10 50.34 28.86
CA ASN A 87 -13.44 51.65 28.90
C ASN A 87 -11.92 51.59 28.74
N ARG A 88 -11.30 50.42 28.96
CA ARG A 88 -9.87 50.20 28.71
C ARG A 88 -9.54 50.09 27.22
N LEU A 89 -10.54 49.94 26.35
CA LEU A 89 -10.35 49.76 24.92
C LEU A 89 -10.80 51.00 24.14
N PRO A 90 -9.89 51.66 23.41
CA PRO A 90 -10.26 52.75 22.52
C PRO A 90 -11.20 52.25 21.42
N ARG A 91 -12.33 52.93 21.25
CA ARG A 91 -13.33 52.61 20.21
C ARG A 91 -12.78 52.66 18.78
N SER A 92 -11.67 53.37 18.55
CA SER A 92 -10.99 53.43 17.25
C SER A 92 -10.27 52.13 16.88
N VAL A 93 -9.92 51.29 17.86
CA VAL A 93 -9.21 50.02 17.65
C VAL A 93 -10.21 48.87 17.59
N THR A 94 -11.09 48.78 18.58
CA THR A 94 -12.11 47.73 18.66
C THR A 94 -13.24 48.17 19.60
N THR A 95 -14.34 47.43 19.60
CA THR A 95 -15.42 47.58 20.58
C THR A 95 -15.79 46.22 21.15
N ILE A 96 -16.27 46.22 22.38
CA ILE A 96 -16.92 45.06 22.98
C ILE A 96 -18.34 45.49 23.32
N ASP A 97 -19.32 44.77 22.79
CA ASP A 97 -20.73 45.05 23.01
C ASP A 97 -21.35 44.07 24.00
N TRP A 98 -22.27 44.59 24.81
CA TRP A 98 -22.87 43.83 25.90
C TRP A 98 -23.65 42.63 25.35
N GLU A 99 -24.36 42.82 24.23
CA GLU A 99 -25.20 41.83 23.57
C GLU A 99 -24.45 40.56 23.14
N GLU A 100 -23.18 40.70 22.75
CA GLU A 100 -22.32 39.58 22.33
C GLU A 100 -21.47 39.02 23.48
N SER A 101 -21.49 39.69 24.63
CA SER A 101 -20.70 39.33 25.81
C SER A 101 -21.53 38.53 26.83
N PHE A 102 -20.82 37.79 27.68
CA PHE A 102 -21.43 37.08 28.80
C PHE A 102 -20.53 37.18 30.03
N VAL A 103 -21.11 37.62 31.15
CA VAL A 103 -20.41 37.72 32.44
C VAL A 103 -21.09 36.78 33.42
N SER A 104 -20.32 35.84 33.98
CA SER A 104 -20.77 34.95 35.06
C SER A 104 -20.14 35.38 36.37
N VAL A 105 -20.94 35.52 37.43
CA VAL A 105 -20.46 35.83 38.77
C VAL A 105 -20.64 34.62 39.67
N TYR A 106 -19.54 34.18 40.29
CA TYR A 106 -19.55 33.18 41.37
C TYR A 106 -19.48 33.91 42.71
N SER A 107 -20.48 33.69 43.55
CA SER A 107 -20.70 34.46 44.80
C SER A 107 -21.25 33.57 45.92
N LYS A 108 -21.60 34.18 47.06
CA LYS A 108 -22.34 33.49 48.11
C LYS A 108 -23.72 32.99 47.64
N ASP A 109 -24.34 33.67 46.68
CA ASP A 109 -25.68 33.34 46.19
C ASP A 109 -25.63 32.49 44.91
N ASN A 110 -24.53 32.60 44.14
CA ASN A 110 -24.28 31.90 42.89
C ASN A 110 -23.21 30.80 43.03
N PRO A 111 -23.57 29.51 43.04
CA PRO A 111 -22.62 28.41 43.25
C PRO A 111 -21.88 27.96 41.98
N ASN A 112 -22.33 28.37 40.79
CA ASN A 112 -21.78 27.91 39.51
C ASN A 112 -20.93 28.98 38.84
N VAL A 113 -19.82 28.57 38.24
CA VAL A 113 -19.06 29.40 37.28
C VAL A 113 -19.42 28.92 35.87
N LEU A 114 -19.88 29.83 35.01
CA LEU A 114 -20.30 29.51 33.64
C LEU A 114 -19.40 30.22 32.63
N PHE A 115 -19.02 29.52 31.58
CA PHE A 115 -18.35 30.12 30.43
C PHE A 115 -18.55 29.26 29.17
N ASN A 116 -18.22 29.82 28.01
CA ASN A 116 -18.19 29.10 26.74
C ASN A 116 -16.82 29.32 26.11
N MET A 117 -16.14 28.24 25.74
CA MET A 117 -14.83 28.29 25.11
C MET A 117 -14.75 27.27 23.98
N CYS A 118 -14.29 27.70 22.80
CA CYS A 118 -14.09 26.85 21.62
C CYS A 118 -15.32 25.99 21.25
N GLY A 119 -16.54 26.47 21.52
CA GLY A 119 -17.80 25.77 21.21
C GLY A 119 -18.29 24.81 22.31
N PHE A 120 -17.56 24.69 23.41
CA PHE A 120 -17.99 23.99 24.63
C PHE A 120 -18.64 24.96 25.60
N GLU A 121 -19.82 24.62 26.08
CA GLU A 121 -20.45 25.28 27.20
C GLU A 121 -20.05 24.57 28.49
N VAL A 122 -19.41 25.29 29.41
CA VAL A 122 -18.82 24.72 30.62
C VAL A 122 -19.48 25.30 31.86
N ARG A 123 -19.84 24.42 32.80
CA ARG A 123 -20.30 24.77 34.14
C ARG A 123 -19.37 24.13 35.16
N ILE A 124 -18.70 24.94 35.98
CA ILE A 124 -17.89 24.47 37.10
C ILE A 124 -18.70 24.60 38.39
N LEU A 125 -18.79 23.49 39.14
CA LEU A 125 -19.38 23.42 40.47
C LEU A 125 -18.31 22.95 41.47
N PRO A 126 -17.89 23.81 42.41
CA PRO A 126 -16.97 23.43 43.48
C PRO A 126 -17.62 22.46 44.47
N LYS A 127 -16.85 21.47 44.94
CA LYS A 127 -17.32 20.45 45.90
C LYS A 127 -17.91 21.07 47.17
N ILE A 128 -17.28 22.13 47.68
CA ILE A 128 -17.72 22.88 48.88
C ILE A 128 -19.12 23.50 48.78
N ARG A 129 -19.72 23.55 47.58
CA ARG A 129 -21.05 24.12 47.33
C ARG A 129 -22.07 23.07 46.85
N MET A 130 -21.70 21.78 46.85
CA MET A 130 -22.63 20.69 46.59
C MET A 130 -23.48 20.41 47.84
N LEU A 131 -24.77 20.15 47.65
CA LEU A 131 -25.71 19.84 48.74
C LEU A 131 -25.65 18.37 49.15
N ASP A 132 -25.22 17.49 48.23
CA ASP A 132 -25.01 16.05 48.46
C ASP A 132 -23.49 15.77 48.51
N ASP A 133 -23.04 14.97 49.49
CA ASP A 133 -21.62 14.72 49.79
C ASP A 133 -20.92 13.74 48.81
N GLU A 134 -21.68 13.08 47.91
CA GLU A 134 -21.17 12.05 47.00
C GLU A 134 -20.90 12.57 45.57
N PHE A 135 -19.70 12.29 45.06
CA PHE A 135 -19.36 12.49 43.65
C PHE A 135 -20.09 11.46 42.78
N VAL A 136 -21.13 11.86 42.07
CA VAL A 136 -21.72 10.97 41.06
C VAL A 136 -20.83 11.01 39.81
N SER A 137 -20.01 9.97 39.64
CA SER A 137 -19.17 9.78 38.45
C SER A 137 -20.04 9.40 37.25
N LYS A 138 -20.55 10.41 36.52
CA LYS A 138 -21.25 10.23 35.24
C LYS A 138 -20.28 10.45 34.08
N ASP A 139 -20.41 9.65 33.04
CA ASP A 139 -19.70 9.85 31.77
C ASP A 139 -20.02 11.25 31.21
N GLY A 140 -18.97 12.06 31.02
CA GLY A 140 -19.04 13.42 30.45
C GLY A 140 -18.94 14.58 31.42
N VAL A 141 -18.59 14.31 32.67
CA VAL A 141 -18.20 15.32 33.67
C VAL A 141 -16.70 15.20 33.95
N TRP A 142 -15.96 16.30 33.83
CA TRP A 142 -14.55 16.34 34.20
C TRP A 142 -14.37 16.52 35.70
N SER A 143 -13.45 15.75 36.28
CA SER A 143 -13.12 15.85 37.69
C SER A 143 -11.89 16.75 37.86
N LEU A 144 -12.10 17.98 38.32
CA LEU A 144 -11.01 18.94 38.47
C LEU A 144 -10.21 18.63 39.75
N GLN A 145 -8.99 18.13 39.54
CA GLN A 145 -8.03 17.83 40.59
C GLN A 145 -7.16 19.05 40.90
N ASN A 146 -6.97 19.35 42.18
CA ASN A 146 -6.00 20.34 42.61
C ASN A 146 -4.59 19.77 42.49
N GLU A 147 -3.70 20.48 41.78
CA GLU A 147 -2.34 20.00 41.55
C GLU A 147 -1.50 19.89 42.82
N THR A 148 -1.78 20.72 43.84
CA THR A 148 -0.99 20.72 45.09
C THR A 148 -1.45 19.63 46.06
N THR A 149 -2.77 19.53 46.30
CA THR A 149 -3.31 18.57 47.27
C THR A 149 -3.65 17.22 46.64
N LYS A 150 -3.70 17.15 45.31
CA LYS A 150 -4.16 15.99 44.53
C LYS A 150 -5.61 15.56 44.84
N GLU A 151 -6.37 16.39 45.53
CA GLU A 151 -7.79 16.16 45.81
C GLU A 151 -8.67 16.60 44.64
N ARG A 152 -9.81 15.93 44.45
CA ARG A 152 -10.85 16.37 43.51
C ARG A 152 -11.67 17.48 44.15
N THR A 153 -11.49 18.71 43.68
CA THR A 153 -12.06 19.92 44.32
C THR A 153 -13.30 20.47 43.63
N ALA A 154 -13.52 20.14 42.36
CA ALA A 154 -14.66 20.62 41.59
C ALA A 154 -15.03 19.66 40.45
N GLN A 155 -16.25 19.79 39.93
CA GLN A 155 -16.70 19.12 38.72
C GLN A 155 -16.96 20.14 37.61
N ALA A 156 -16.54 19.82 36.38
CA ALA A 156 -16.89 20.60 35.19
C ALA A 156 -17.84 19.80 34.30
N PHE A 157 -19.05 20.34 34.12
CA PHE A 157 -20.06 19.79 33.24
C PHE A 157 -19.93 20.42 31.85
N LEU A 158 -19.98 19.59 30.82
CA LEU A 158 -19.79 20.01 29.43
C LEU A 158 -21.08 19.84 28.61
N ARG A 159 -21.37 20.83 27.78
CA ARG A 159 -22.41 20.75 26.74
C ARG A 159 -21.88 21.36 25.44
N VAL A 160 -22.51 21.00 24.32
CA VAL A 160 -22.20 21.60 23.01
C VAL A 160 -22.97 22.90 22.87
N ASP A 161 -22.28 23.96 22.41
CA ASP A 161 -22.90 25.25 22.14
C ASP A 161 -23.93 25.18 21.00
N ASN A 162 -25.01 25.96 21.14
CA ASN A 162 -26.05 26.16 20.13
C ASN A 162 -25.49 26.61 18.77
N GLN A 163 -24.45 27.45 18.76
CA GLN A 163 -23.83 27.91 17.52
C GLN A 163 -23.22 26.73 16.74
N SER A 164 -22.46 25.88 17.44
CA SER A 164 -21.85 24.66 16.89
C SER A 164 -22.90 23.67 16.37
N MET A 165 -24.00 23.49 17.11
CA MET A 165 -25.12 22.65 16.66
C MET A 165 -25.75 23.15 15.36
N ARG A 166 -25.98 24.46 15.24
CA ARG A 166 -26.49 25.07 13.99
C ARG A 166 -25.51 24.94 12.83
N PHE A 167 -24.21 25.08 13.09
CA PHE A 167 -23.19 24.84 12.05
C PHE A 167 -23.24 23.40 11.54
N PHE A 168 -23.38 22.42 12.43
CA PHE A 168 -23.54 21.03 12.04
C PHE A 168 -24.82 20.81 11.22
N GLU A 169 -25.96 21.34 11.65
CA GLU A 169 -27.22 21.27 10.88
C GLU A 169 -27.05 21.85 9.47
N ASN A 170 -26.47 23.05 9.38
CA ASN A 170 -26.24 23.74 8.11
C ASN A 170 -25.28 22.95 7.22
N ARG A 171 -24.26 22.30 7.81
CA ARG A 171 -23.34 21.44 7.07
C ARG A 171 -24.06 20.24 6.48
N VAL A 172 -24.91 19.56 7.24
CA VAL A 172 -25.72 18.44 6.73
C VAL A 172 -26.69 18.92 5.66
N ARG A 173 -27.32 20.07 5.85
CA ARG A 173 -28.19 20.70 4.84
C ARG A 173 -27.44 21.00 3.55
N GLN A 174 -26.20 21.51 3.63
CA GLN A 174 -25.33 21.73 2.48
C GLN A 174 -24.98 20.42 1.76
N VAL A 175 -24.74 19.33 2.50
CA VAL A 175 -24.54 17.99 1.90
C VAL A 175 -25.77 17.59 1.08
N LEU A 176 -26.97 17.75 1.64
CA LEU A 176 -28.22 17.42 0.95
C LEU A 176 -28.47 18.30 -0.29
N MET A 177 -28.23 19.61 -0.20
CA MET A 177 -28.44 20.55 -1.30
C MET A 177 -27.39 20.41 -2.41
N SER A 178 -26.13 20.13 -2.05
CA SER A 178 -25.05 19.89 -3.03
C SER A 178 -25.18 18.55 -3.77
N SER A 179 -26.10 17.70 -3.35
CA SER A 179 -26.31 16.37 -3.91
C SER A 179 -27.34 16.39 -5.03
N GLY A 180 -26.97 16.89 -6.21
CA GLY A 180 -27.81 16.86 -7.42
C GLY A 180 -27.94 15.45 -8.01
N SER A 181 -26.96 15.03 -8.81
CA SER A 181 -26.80 13.66 -9.36
C SER A 181 -25.52 12.99 -8.82
N THR A 182 -25.24 13.16 -7.53
CA THR A 182 -24.08 12.56 -6.87
C THR A 182 -24.30 11.09 -6.53
N THR A 183 -23.21 10.32 -6.35
CA THR A 183 -23.31 8.92 -5.93
C THR A 183 -23.76 8.80 -4.48
N PHE A 184 -24.49 7.74 -4.13
CA PHE A 184 -24.94 7.48 -2.75
C PHE A 184 -23.75 7.38 -1.78
N THR A 185 -22.69 6.70 -2.20
CA THR A 185 -21.44 6.59 -1.43
C THR A 185 -20.80 7.95 -1.13
N LYS A 186 -20.84 8.93 -2.05
CA LYS A 186 -20.32 10.29 -1.80
C LYS A 186 -21.16 11.05 -0.79
N ILE A 187 -22.48 10.87 -0.79
CA ILE A 187 -23.38 11.48 0.19
C ILE A 187 -23.05 10.94 1.59
N VAL A 188 -22.96 9.62 1.72
CA VAL A 188 -22.61 8.95 2.98
C VAL A 188 -21.20 9.31 3.45
N ASN A 189 -20.22 9.41 2.55
CA ASN A 189 -18.88 9.86 2.91
C ASN A 189 -18.86 11.28 3.48
N LYS A 190 -19.63 12.20 2.89
CA LYS A 190 -19.76 13.57 3.41
C LYS A 190 -20.45 13.58 4.77
N TRP A 191 -21.49 12.76 4.97
CA TRP A 191 -22.12 12.54 6.28
C TRP A 191 -21.11 12.02 7.30
N ASN A 192 -20.43 10.91 7.02
CA ASN A 192 -19.44 10.31 7.92
C ASN A 192 -18.34 11.33 8.28
N THR A 193 -17.85 12.11 7.32
CA THR A 193 -16.82 13.12 7.59
C THR A 193 -17.35 14.22 8.53
N ALA A 194 -18.59 14.68 8.33
CA ALA A 194 -19.21 15.68 9.20
C ALA A 194 -19.49 15.11 10.60
N LEU A 195 -19.99 13.88 10.68
CA LEU A 195 -20.29 13.20 11.94
C LEU A 195 -19.01 12.91 12.75
N ILE A 196 -17.97 12.34 12.12
CA ILE A 196 -16.68 12.12 12.78
C ILE A 196 -16.09 13.46 13.23
N GLY A 197 -16.12 14.50 12.39
CA GLY A 197 -15.63 15.83 12.76
C GLY A 197 -16.30 16.40 14.01
N LEU A 198 -17.61 16.22 14.14
CA LEU A 198 -18.37 16.60 15.33
C LEU A 198 -18.01 15.73 16.55
N MET A 199 -18.11 14.40 16.40
CA MET A 199 -17.99 13.46 17.52
C MET A 199 -16.56 13.37 18.07
N THR A 200 -15.54 13.47 17.21
CA THR A 200 -14.13 13.42 17.65
C THR A 200 -13.66 14.71 18.30
N TYR A 201 -14.30 15.85 17.99
CA TYR A 201 -14.04 17.13 18.62
C TYR A 201 -14.78 17.26 19.95
N PHE A 202 -16.10 17.06 19.99
CA PHE A 202 -16.90 17.27 21.21
C PHE A 202 -16.95 16.08 22.16
N ARG A 203 -16.72 14.86 21.66
CA ARG A 203 -16.64 13.60 22.43
C ARG A 203 -17.74 13.50 23.50
N GLU A 204 -17.37 13.50 24.78
CA GLU A 204 -18.29 13.33 25.90
C GLU A 204 -19.36 14.42 26.05
N ALA A 205 -19.13 15.65 25.56
CA ALA A 205 -20.11 16.74 25.64
C ALA A 205 -21.39 16.47 24.83
N THR A 206 -21.32 15.54 23.88
CA THR A 206 -22.45 15.17 23.00
C THR A 206 -23.57 14.44 23.74
N ILE A 207 -23.24 13.62 24.75
CA ILE A 207 -24.23 12.86 25.53
C ILE A 207 -25.10 13.77 26.38
N HIS A 208 -24.50 14.77 27.04
CA HIS A 208 -25.23 15.70 27.89
C HIS A 208 -26.11 16.67 27.09
N THR A 209 -25.93 16.76 25.78
CA THR A 209 -26.66 17.68 24.91
C THR A 209 -27.78 16.94 24.18
N GLN A 210 -28.93 16.74 24.86
CA GLN A 210 -30.10 16.06 24.30
C GLN A 210 -30.59 16.67 22.97
N GLU A 211 -30.54 17.99 22.84
CA GLU A 211 -30.91 18.70 21.61
C GLU A 211 -30.05 18.28 20.40
N LEU A 212 -28.77 17.98 20.65
CA LEU A 212 -27.85 17.48 19.63
C LEU A 212 -28.18 16.04 19.24
N LEU A 213 -28.54 15.18 20.19
CA LEU A 213 -28.97 13.80 19.91
C LEU A 213 -30.22 13.79 19.02
N ASP A 214 -31.22 14.62 19.34
CA ASP A 214 -32.41 14.81 18.51
C ASP A 214 -32.07 15.31 17.10
N LEU A 215 -31.11 16.24 17.00
CA LEU A 215 -30.63 16.75 15.72
C LEU A 215 -29.91 15.69 14.90
N LEU A 216 -29.08 14.85 15.53
CA LEU A 216 -28.34 13.77 14.88
C LEU A 216 -29.29 12.74 14.27
N VAL A 217 -30.31 12.30 15.02
CA VAL A 217 -31.38 11.41 14.54
C VAL A 217 -32.09 11.99 13.32
N LYS A 218 -32.49 13.27 13.38
CA LYS A 218 -33.16 13.95 12.27
C LYS A 218 -32.26 14.04 11.03
N CYS A 219 -30.98 14.34 11.22
CA CYS A 219 -30.01 14.48 10.13
C CYS A 219 -29.71 13.14 9.45
N GLU A 220 -29.51 12.09 10.24
CA GLU A 220 -29.30 10.72 9.75
C GLU A 220 -30.48 10.24 8.91
N ASN A 221 -31.71 10.40 9.40
CA ASN A 221 -32.92 10.03 8.65
C ASN A 221 -33.08 10.85 7.36
N LYS A 222 -32.71 12.14 7.35
CA LYS A 222 -32.71 12.96 6.12
C LYS A 222 -31.71 12.45 5.08
N ILE A 223 -30.52 12.01 5.50
CA ILE A 223 -29.51 11.43 4.59
C ILE A 223 -30.03 10.11 3.99
N GLN A 224 -30.56 9.21 4.83
CA GLN A 224 -31.18 7.97 4.34
C GLN A 224 -32.33 8.25 3.38
N THR A 225 -33.21 9.19 3.71
CA THR A 225 -34.33 9.59 2.86
C THR A 225 -33.87 10.14 1.51
N ARG A 226 -32.73 10.84 1.44
CA ARG A 226 -32.17 11.30 0.16
C ARG A 226 -31.75 10.14 -0.73
N ILE A 227 -31.18 9.08 -0.17
CA ILE A 227 -30.80 7.86 -0.91
C ILE A 227 -32.05 7.11 -1.37
N LYS A 228 -33.05 6.96 -0.49
CA LYS A 228 -34.36 6.37 -0.79
C LYS A 228 -35.03 7.06 -2.01
N ILE A 229 -35.07 8.40 -2.01
CA ILE A 229 -35.59 9.21 -3.14
C ILE A 229 -34.80 8.94 -4.43
N GLY A 230 -33.47 8.77 -4.36
CA GLY A 230 -32.64 8.46 -5.52
C GLY A 230 -32.95 7.10 -6.17
N LEU A 231 -33.56 6.17 -5.42
CA LEU A 231 -34.02 4.87 -5.89
C LEU A 231 -35.53 4.83 -6.20
N ASN A 232 -36.20 6.00 -6.13
CA ASN A 232 -37.61 6.17 -6.40
C ASN A 232 -38.55 5.32 -5.51
N SER A 233 -38.17 5.13 -4.24
CA SER A 233 -39.03 4.50 -3.23
C SER A 233 -38.74 5.06 -1.84
N LYS A 234 -39.75 5.20 -0.99
CA LYS A 234 -39.59 5.56 0.43
C LYS A 234 -39.99 4.43 1.38
N MET A 235 -40.37 3.27 0.84
CA MET A 235 -40.95 2.18 1.62
C MET A 235 -39.91 1.52 2.53
N PRO A 236 -40.11 1.47 3.86
CA PRO A 236 -39.14 0.93 4.79
C PRO A 236 -38.70 -0.51 4.49
N SER A 237 -39.62 -1.38 4.06
CA SER A 237 -39.33 -2.80 3.76
C SER A 237 -38.27 -3.02 2.66
N ARG A 238 -38.08 -2.06 1.76
CA ARG A 238 -37.02 -2.11 0.72
C ARG A 238 -35.67 -1.60 1.20
N PHE A 239 -35.64 -0.96 2.37
CA PHE A 239 -34.47 -0.27 2.90
C PHE A 239 -34.20 -0.69 4.35
N PRO A 240 -33.95 -1.98 4.60
CA PRO A 240 -33.49 -2.43 5.90
C PRO A 240 -32.14 -1.76 6.27
N PRO A 241 -31.80 -1.65 7.58
CA PRO A 241 -30.58 -1.00 8.04
C PRO A 241 -29.29 -1.50 7.35
N VAL A 242 -29.24 -2.80 7.04
CA VAL A 242 -28.12 -3.46 6.35
C VAL A 242 -27.69 -2.74 5.06
N VAL A 243 -28.63 -2.16 4.29
CA VAL A 243 -28.32 -1.46 3.04
C VAL A 243 -27.49 -0.18 3.28
N PHE A 244 -27.67 0.48 4.44
CA PHE A 244 -26.98 1.72 4.79
C PHE A 244 -25.69 1.48 5.56
N TYR A 245 -25.72 0.58 6.55
CA TYR A 245 -24.65 0.43 7.53
C TYR A 245 -23.60 -0.62 7.16
N THR A 246 -23.91 -1.55 6.25
CA THR A 246 -22.91 -2.51 5.76
C THR A 246 -21.68 -1.79 5.23
N PRO A 247 -20.46 -2.21 5.60
CA PRO A 247 -19.22 -1.61 5.12
C PRO A 247 -19.08 -1.65 3.59
N LYS A 248 -18.24 -0.77 3.04
CA LYS A 248 -18.09 -0.63 1.58
C LYS A 248 -17.41 -1.83 0.95
N GLU A 249 -16.60 -2.53 1.73
CA GLU A 249 -15.88 -3.74 1.36
C GLU A 249 -16.86 -4.86 0.98
N ILE A 250 -18.04 -4.91 1.61
CA ILE A 250 -19.11 -5.88 1.36
C ILE A 250 -20.22 -5.24 0.47
N GLY A 251 -19.91 -4.14 -0.22
CA GLY A 251 -20.82 -3.48 -1.17
C GLY A 251 -21.91 -2.61 -0.56
N GLY A 252 -21.88 -2.36 0.75
CA GLY A 252 -22.76 -1.40 1.42
C GLY A 252 -22.30 0.06 1.29
N LEU A 253 -23.02 0.99 1.93
CA LEU A 253 -22.66 2.41 1.92
C LEU A 253 -21.63 2.78 2.99
N GLY A 254 -21.50 1.96 4.05
CA GLY A 254 -20.64 2.19 5.19
C GLY A 254 -21.01 3.46 5.95
N MET A 255 -22.30 3.72 6.14
CA MET A 255 -22.78 4.85 6.93
C MET A 255 -22.43 4.64 8.41
N LEU A 256 -21.98 5.69 9.10
CA LEU A 256 -21.77 5.64 10.54
C LEU A 256 -23.05 6.10 11.25
N SER A 257 -23.49 5.29 12.22
CA SER A 257 -24.72 5.49 13.00
C SER A 257 -24.45 6.26 14.29
N MET A 258 -25.30 7.25 14.54
CA MET A 258 -25.46 7.92 15.85
C MET A 258 -26.95 8.10 16.22
N GLY A 259 -27.87 7.69 15.35
CA GLY A 259 -29.32 7.85 15.49
C GLY A 259 -30.04 6.68 16.15
N HIS A 260 -29.43 5.48 16.20
CA HIS A 260 -29.95 4.32 16.92
C HIS A 260 -29.59 4.40 18.41
N VAL A 261 -30.02 5.49 19.05
CA VAL A 261 -29.80 5.75 20.47
C VAL A 261 -31.14 5.91 21.18
N LEU A 262 -31.23 5.36 22.39
CA LEU A 262 -32.30 5.66 23.31
C LEU A 262 -32.08 7.07 23.86
N ILE A 263 -32.95 8.00 23.50
CA ILE A 263 -32.87 9.38 23.93
C ILE A 263 -33.50 9.48 25.32
N PRO A 264 -32.74 9.89 26.36
CA PRO A 264 -33.30 10.06 27.70
C PRO A 264 -34.40 11.12 27.68
N GLN A 265 -35.57 10.78 28.20
CA GLN A 265 -36.65 11.74 28.46
C GLN A 265 -36.97 11.75 29.96
N SER A 266 -36.92 12.94 30.54
CA SER A 266 -37.52 13.24 31.84
C SER A 266 -38.76 14.12 31.63
N ASP A 267 -39.62 14.22 32.65
CA ASP A 267 -40.82 15.05 32.59
C ASP A 267 -40.47 16.49 32.17
N LEU A 268 -40.94 16.90 30.97
CA LEU A 268 -40.62 18.17 30.29
C LEU A 268 -40.97 19.40 31.13
N ARG A 269 -41.84 19.24 32.14
CA ARG A 269 -42.21 20.30 33.09
C ARG A 269 -41.10 20.53 34.12
N PHE A 270 -40.54 19.47 34.68
CA PHE A 270 -39.51 19.54 35.74
C PHE A 270 -38.10 19.67 35.17
N SER A 271 -37.80 19.11 33.99
CA SER A 271 -36.48 19.18 33.34
C SER A 271 -36.05 20.61 32.97
N LYS A 272 -36.99 21.54 32.82
CA LYS A 272 -36.71 22.98 32.64
C LYS A 272 -36.30 23.68 33.95
N GLN A 273 -36.68 23.12 35.10
CA GLN A 273 -36.54 23.75 36.41
C GLN A 273 -35.37 23.15 37.21
N THR A 274 -35.22 21.83 37.20
CA THR A 274 -34.17 21.06 37.88
C THR A 274 -33.63 19.97 36.96
N ASP A 275 -32.38 19.55 37.16
CA ASP A 275 -31.79 18.40 36.46
C ASP A 275 -32.34 17.09 37.06
N ALA A 276 -33.63 16.82 36.83
CA ALA A 276 -34.26 15.57 37.22
C ALA A 276 -33.62 14.42 36.42
N GLY A 277 -33.26 13.33 37.11
CA GLY A 277 -32.65 12.15 36.51
C GLY A 277 -33.47 11.56 35.35
N ILE A 278 -32.89 10.60 34.64
CA ILE A 278 -33.54 9.94 33.49
C ILE A 278 -34.70 9.07 34.02
N THR A 279 -35.95 9.38 33.64
CA THR A 279 -37.14 8.61 34.06
C THR A 279 -37.65 7.67 32.96
N HIS A 280 -37.53 8.06 31.69
CA HIS A 280 -37.95 7.27 30.52
C HIS A 280 -36.93 7.37 29.37
N PHE A 281 -37.06 6.48 28.38
CA PHE A 281 -36.28 6.50 27.15
C PHE A 281 -37.21 6.55 25.94
N ARG A 282 -36.88 7.38 24.95
CA ARG A 282 -37.54 7.42 23.64
C ARG A 282 -36.61 6.78 22.59
N SER A 283 -37.13 5.84 21.80
CA SER A 283 -36.35 5.28 20.69
C SER A 283 -36.06 6.35 19.61
N GLY A 284 -34.80 6.43 19.17
CA GLY A 284 -34.36 7.38 18.15
C GLY A 284 -34.79 6.99 16.72
N MET A 285 -34.65 5.71 16.34
CA MET A 285 -35.04 5.16 15.03
C MET A 285 -35.71 3.78 15.17
N SER A 286 -36.42 3.33 14.14
CA SER A 286 -37.10 2.03 14.12
C SER A 286 -36.13 0.86 13.91
N HIS A 287 -36.28 -0.21 14.69
CA HIS A 287 -35.58 -1.49 14.53
C HIS A 287 -36.55 -2.56 14.00
N GLU A 288 -36.08 -3.44 13.13
CA GLU A 288 -36.73 -4.73 12.85
C GLU A 288 -35.98 -5.75 13.71
N GLU A 289 -36.69 -6.43 14.63
CA GLU A 289 -36.14 -7.36 15.64
C GLU A 289 -35.18 -6.69 16.67
N ASP A 290 -34.80 -7.39 17.74
CA ASP A 290 -33.94 -6.90 18.85
C ASP A 290 -32.48 -6.55 18.43
N GLN A 291 -32.26 -6.28 17.14
CA GLN A 291 -30.98 -6.00 16.52
C GLN A 291 -30.47 -4.59 16.88
N LEU A 292 -29.40 -4.53 17.68
CA LEU A 292 -28.77 -3.28 18.10
C LEU A 292 -27.66 -2.84 17.14
N ILE A 293 -27.83 -1.67 16.52
CA ILE A 293 -26.81 -1.06 15.67
C ILE A 293 -25.73 -0.36 16.52
N PRO A 294 -24.43 -0.67 16.35
CA PRO A 294 -23.35 -0.03 17.09
C PRO A 294 -23.35 1.50 16.96
N ASN A 295 -23.17 2.16 18.11
CA ASN A 295 -23.13 3.60 18.22
C ASN A 295 -21.67 4.11 18.16
N LEU A 296 -21.40 5.09 17.28
CA LEU A 296 -20.09 5.70 17.11
C LEU A 296 -19.47 6.24 18.41
N PHE A 297 -20.27 6.75 19.35
CA PHE A 297 -19.79 7.31 20.61
C PHE A 297 -18.90 6.34 21.40
N ARG A 298 -19.26 5.05 21.43
CA ARG A 298 -18.53 4.03 22.21
C ARG A 298 -17.11 3.74 21.69
N TYR A 299 -16.81 4.16 20.46
CA TYR A 299 -15.53 3.91 19.79
C TYR A 299 -14.62 5.14 19.81
N ILE A 300 -15.02 6.21 20.50
CA ILE A 300 -14.24 7.42 20.67
C ILE A 300 -13.94 7.56 22.16
N GLN A 301 -12.66 7.52 22.51
CA GLN A 301 -12.22 7.68 23.89
C GLN A 301 -12.52 9.10 24.38
N PRO A 302 -13.07 9.32 25.58
CA PRO A 302 -13.30 10.67 26.12
C PRO A 302 -12.00 11.49 26.26
N TRP A 303 -12.11 12.83 26.20
CA TRP A 303 -10.95 13.73 26.34
C TRP A 303 -10.26 13.58 27.69
N GLU A 304 -11.03 13.47 28.79
CA GLU A 304 -10.47 13.28 30.13
C GLU A 304 -9.52 12.07 30.18
N SER A 305 -9.96 10.93 29.64
CA SER A 305 -9.18 9.69 29.61
C SER A 305 -7.91 9.84 28.77
N GLU A 306 -7.99 10.55 27.65
CA GLU A 306 -6.83 10.82 26.78
C GLU A 306 -5.81 11.76 27.42
N PHE A 307 -6.25 12.77 28.17
CA PHE A 307 -5.33 13.67 28.88
C PHE A 307 -4.61 12.96 30.01
N VAL A 308 -5.31 12.14 30.78
CA VAL A 308 -4.72 11.33 31.86
C VAL A 308 -3.71 10.33 31.28
N ASP A 309 -4.08 9.60 30.21
CA ASP A 309 -3.16 8.65 29.58
C ASP A 309 -1.96 9.35 28.93
N SER A 310 -2.16 10.54 28.36
CA SER A 310 -1.08 11.35 27.78
C SER A 310 -0.04 11.79 28.82
N GLN A 311 -0.48 12.25 30.00
CA GLN A 311 0.45 12.64 31.06
C GLN A 311 1.33 11.46 31.49
N ARG A 312 0.73 10.27 31.62
CA ARG A 312 1.43 9.04 31.98
C ARG A 312 2.47 8.65 30.91
N VAL A 313 2.03 8.53 29.66
CA VAL A 313 2.88 8.07 28.55
C VAL A 313 4.07 9.00 28.29
N TRP A 314 3.85 10.31 28.34
CA TRP A 314 4.95 11.26 28.14
C TRP A 314 5.93 11.32 29.32
N ALA A 315 5.47 11.04 30.55
CA ALA A 315 6.37 10.88 31.70
C ALA A 315 7.24 9.62 31.56
N GLU A 316 6.63 8.48 31.18
CA GLU A 316 7.36 7.22 30.90
C GLU A 316 8.41 7.40 29.79
N TYR A 317 8.05 8.09 28.69
CA TYR A 317 8.99 8.41 27.61
C TYR A 317 10.19 9.25 28.10
N ALA A 318 9.95 10.26 28.94
CA ALA A 318 11.01 11.11 29.45
C ALA A 318 12.03 10.33 30.29
N LEU A 319 11.55 9.39 31.11
CA LEU A 319 12.39 8.48 31.90
C LEU A 319 13.20 7.54 30.99
N LYS A 320 12.55 6.84 30.05
CA LYS A 320 13.22 5.95 29.09
C LYS A 320 14.31 6.67 28.28
N ARG A 321 14.08 7.94 27.92
CA ARG A 321 15.08 8.77 27.21
C ARG A 321 16.28 9.11 28.09
N GLN A 322 16.07 9.40 29.37
CA GLN A 322 17.17 9.68 30.31
C GLN A 322 18.02 8.42 30.52
N GLU A 323 17.41 7.25 30.66
CA GLU A 323 18.10 5.97 30.80
C GLU A 323 18.96 5.64 29.57
N ALA A 324 18.43 5.85 28.36
CA ALA A 324 19.18 5.63 27.12
C ALA A 324 20.42 6.53 27.02
N ASN A 325 20.28 7.82 27.35
CA ASN A 325 21.39 8.77 27.37
C ASN A 325 22.44 8.40 28.42
N ALA A 326 22.04 7.96 29.61
CA ALA A 326 22.96 7.51 30.66
C ALA A 326 23.81 6.30 30.22
N GLN A 327 23.28 5.48 29.30
CA GLN A 327 23.95 4.30 28.74
C GLN A 327 24.67 4.59 27.40
N ASN A 328 24.75 5.86 26.95
CA ASN A 328 25.27 6.24 25.64
C ASN A 328 24.63 5.48 24.46
N ARG A 329 23.38 5.01 24.63
CA ARG A 329 22.60 4.34 23.60
C ARG A 329 21.52 5.26 23.04
N ARG A 330 21.11 4.99 21.81
CA ARG A 330 19.97 5.67 21.18
C ARG A 330 18.69 4.87 21.46
N LEU A 331 17.62 5.58 21.84
CA LEU A 331 16.30 4.97 22.01
C LEU A 331 15.76 4.43 20.68
N THR A 332 15.27 3.20 20.69
CA THR A 332 14.77 2.51 19.49
C THR A 332 13.23 2.45 19.50
N LEU A 333 12.66 1.91 18.42
CA LEU A 333 11.20 1.76 18.27
C LEU A 333 10.64 0.77 19.30
N GLU A 334 11.34 -0.34 19.52
CA GLU A 334 10.91 -1.48 20.35
C GLU A 334 10.66 -1.07 21.80
N ASP A 335 11.42 -0.10 22.30
CA ASP A 335 11.29 0.43 23.65
C ASP A 335 9.93 1.15 23.91
N LEU A 336 9.18 1.50 22.85
CA LEU A 336 7.96 2.33 22.91
C LEU A 336 6.73 1.73 22.21
N GLU A 337 6.75 0.44 21.87
CA GLU A 337 5.66 -0.23 21.15
C GLU A 337 4.35 -0.27 21.97
N ASP A 338 4.46 -0.44 23.29
CA ASP A 338 3.35 -0.47 24.27
C ASP A 338 2.48 0.80 24.26
N SER A 339 3.08 1.93 23.90
CA SER A 339 2.53 3.28 23.99
C SER A 339 2.40 3.97 22.62
N TRP A 340 2.58 3.22 21.54
CA TRP A 340 2.72 3.73 20.17
C TRP A 340 1.61 4.69 19.72
N ASP A 341 0.35 4.28 19.93
CA ASP A 341 -0.84 5.03 19.52
C ASP A 341 -1.46 5.87 20.65
N ARG A 342 -0.72 6.12 21.73
CA ARG A 342 -1.18 6.86 22.90
C ARG A 342 -0.51 8.24 23.03
N GLY A 343 -1.14 9.09 23.84
CA GLY A 343 -0.64 10.42 24.18
C GLY A 343 -1.01 11.53 23.21
N ILE A 344 -0.99 12.78 23.68
CA ILE A 344 -1.25 13.99 22.90
C ILE A 344 -0.07 14.95 23.13
N PRO A 345 0.83 15.13 22.15
CA PRO A 345 0.87 14.47 20.83
C PRO A 345 1.09 12.95 20.91
N ARG A 346 0.70 12.20 19.86
CA ARG A 346 0.91 10.74 19.80
C ARG A 346 2.40 10.40 19.78
N ILE A 347 2.81 9.37 20.53
CA ILE A 347 4.24 9.00 20.66
C ILE A 347 4.88 8.66 19.30
N ASN A 348 4.13 8.01 18.42
CA ASN A 348 4.59 7.59 17.09
C ASN A 348 5.05 8.76 16.20
N THR A 349 4.67 10.01 16.51
CA THR A 349 5.12 11.21 15.79
C THR A 349 6.65 11.42 15.88
N LEU A 350 7.30 10.88 16.92
CA LEU A 350 8.74 10.97 17.12
C LEU A 350 9.57 10.22 16.06
N PHE A 351 8.96 9.23 15.39
CA PHE A 351 9.60 8.33 14.44
C PHE A 351 9.16 8.55 12.98
N GLN A 352 8.47 9.65 12.70
CA GLN A 352 8.08 10.00 11.32
C GLN A 352 9.29 10.39 10.48
N LYS A 353 9.27 10.02 9.19
CA LYS A 353 10.33 10.36 8.21
C LYS A 353 10.52 11.88 8.08
N ASP A 354 9.43 12.64 8.09
CA ASP A 354 9.43 14.09 7.85
C ASP A 354 9.68 14.94 9.10
N ARG A 355 10.04 14.32 10.25
CA ARG A 355 10.18 15.00 11.54
C ARG A 355 11.11 16.22 11.48
N HIS A 356 12.22 16.11 10.76
CA HIS A 356 13.21 17.18 10.64
C HIS A 356 12.63 18.43 9.95
N THR A 357 11.79 18.23 8.94
CA THR A 357 11.11 19.33 8.23
C THR A 357 9.98 19.92 9.06
N LEU A 358 9.19 19.07 9.74
CA LEU A 358 8.05 19.50 10.56
C LEU A 358 8.47 20.37 11.76
N ALA A 359 9.73 20.28 12.20
CA ALA A 359 10.27 21.14 13.25
C ALA A 359 10.18 22.63 12.89
N TYR A 360 10.20 23.00 11.61
CA TYR A 360 10.11 24.38 11.13
C TYR A 360 8.67 24.87 10.89
N ASP A 361 7.68 23.97 10.88
CA ASP A 361 6.28 24.28 10.60
C ASP A 361 5.59 24.92 11.83
N LYS A 362 5.96 26.14 12.21
CA LYS A 362 5.40 26.86 13.37
C LYS A 362 4.09 27.57 13.03
N GLY A 363 3.16 27.71 13.99
CA GLY A 363 1.89 28.42 13.77
C GLY A 363 0.86 27.66 12.92
N TRP A 364 1.04 26.35 12.76
CA TRP A 364 0.21 25.50 11.90
C TRP A 364 -1.27 25.46 12.32
N ARG A 365 -1.58 25.51 13.63
CA ARG A 365 -2.97 25.52 14.14
C ARG A 365 -3.77 26.76 13.70
N VAL A 366 -3.14 27.93 13.75
CA VAL A 366 -3.79 29.17 13.31
C VAL A 366 -3.93 29.19 11.79
N ARG A 367 -2.90 28.70 11.06
CA ARG A 367 -3.00 28.51 9.60
C ARG A 367 -4.17 27.59 9.22
N THR A 368 -4.35 26.46 9.90
CA THR A 368 -5.47 25.55 9.58
C THR A 368 -6.82 26.19 9.85
N GLN A 369 -6.95 26.99 10.91
CA GLN A 369 -8.17 27.75 11.18
C GLN A 369 -8.43 28.83 10.11
N PHE A 370 -7.40 29.56 9.70
CA PHE A 370 -7.55 30.66 8.74
C PHE A 370 -7.73 30.19 7.29
N LYS A 371 -7.57 28.89 7.01
CA LYS A 371 -7.93 28.30 5.72
C LYS A 371 -9.42 28.47 5.40
N ASP A 372 -10.29 28.67 6.38
CA ASP A 372 -11.71 28.94 6.14
C ASP A 372 -11.93 30.21 5.32
N TYR A 373 -11.01 31.19 5.40
CA TYR A 373 -11.07 32.43 4.60
C TYR A 373 -10.41 32.31 3.23
N GLN A 374 -9.60 31.26 3.00
CA GLN A 374 -8.82 31.07 1.77
C GLN A 374 -9.41 29.99 0.86
N ILE A 375 -9.99 28.95 1.47
CA ILE A 375 -10.43 27.73 0.79
C ILE A 375 -11.93 27.56 1.00
N MET A 376 -12.70 27.64 -0.09
CA MET A 376 -14.17 27.47 -0.06
C MET A 376 -14.61 26.06 0.43
N ARG A 377 -13.74 25.05 0.30
CA ARG A 377 -13.98 23.71 0.84
C ARG A 377 -13.67 23.69 2.34
N GLN A 378 -14.73 23.64 3.14
CA GLN A 378 -14.62 23.51 4.60
C GLN A 378 -13.91 22.23 5.05
N ASN A 379 -12.97 22.37 5.98
CA ASN A 379 -12.30 21.27 6.67
C ASN A 379 -12.94 21.03 8.07
N PRO A 380 -13.58 19.88 8.31
CA PRO A 380 -14.15 19.57 9.63
C PRO A 380 -13.09 19.26 10.70
N PHE A 381 -11.85 18.98 10.31
CA PHE A 381 -10.73 18.70 11.20
C PHE A 381 -9.74 19.88 11.25
N TRP A 382 -10.25 21.10 11.34
CA TRP A 382 -9.43 22.32 11.38
C TRP A 382 -8.56 22.42 12.65
N TRP A 383 -8.97 21.72 13.72
CA TRP A 383 -8.38 21.78 15.05
C TRP A 383 -7.16 20.87 15.26
N THR A 384 -6.93 19.88 14.39
CA THR A 384 -5.84 18.90 14.50
C THR A 384 -5.08 18.72 13.18
N HIS A 385 -3.83 18.28 13.28
CA HIS A 385 -3.01 17.92 12.12
C HIS A 385 -2.28 16.61 12.37
N GLN A 386 -2.55 15.58 11.55
CA GLN A 386 -2.04 14.22 11.78
C GLN A 386 -0.52 14.11 11.81
N ARG A 387 0.22 15.00 11.13
CA ARG A 387 1.69 14.99 11.20
C ARG A 387 2.22 15.51 12.53
N HIS A 388 1.51 16.44 13.17
CA HIS A 388 1.94 17.05 14.44
C HIS A 388 1.34 16.36 15.65
N ASP A 389 0.02 16.11 15.63
CA ASP A 389 -0.70 15.50 16.75
C ASP A 389 -0.72 13.97 16.68
N GLY A 390 -0.49 13.39 15.49
CA GLY A 390 -0.84 11.99 15.21
C GLY A 390 -2.33 11.79 14.94
N LYS A 391 -2.75 10.54 14.75
CA LYS A 391 -4.17 10.20 14.56
C LYS A 391 -4.83 10.00 15.93
N LEU A 392 -5.78 10.86 16.27
CA LEU A 392 -6.40 10.91 17.60
C LEU A 392 -7.63 9.99 17.79
N TRP A 393 -7.96 9.16 16.80
CA TRP A 393 -9.08 8.21 16.89
C TRP A 393 -8.85 7.01 15.98
N ASN A 394 -9.41 5.86 16.38
CA ASN A 394 -9.40 4.63 15.59
C ASN A 394 -10.81 4.01 15.57
N LEU A 395 -11.37 3.82 14.37
CA LEU A 395 -12.73 3.31 14.18
C LEU A 395 -12.75 1.94 13.50
N ASN A 396 -11.63 1.20 13.52
CA ASN A 396 -11.56 -0.13 12.91
C ASN A 396 -12.52 -1.11 13.59
N ASN A 397 -12.62 -1.07 14.92
CA ASN A 397 -13.51 -1.94 15.70
C ASN A 397 -14.99 -1.69 15.39
N TYR A 398 -15.38 -0.43 15.14
CA TYR A 398 -16.76 -0.08 14.76
C TYR A 398 -17.23 -0.87 13.54
N ARG A 399 -16.35 -1.03 12.54
CA ARG A 399 -16.65 -1.77 11.32
C ARG A 399 -16.84 -3.26 11.59
N THR A 400 -15.99 -3.86 12.41
CA THR A 400 -16.09 -5.28 12.79
C THR A 400 -17.40 -5.55 13.53
N ASP A 401 -17.70 -4.73 14.53
CA ASP A 401 -18.90 -4.90 15.35
C ASP A 401 -20.17 -4.61 14.55
N MET A 402 -20.12 -3.68 13.58
CA MET A 402 -21.23 -3.44 12.66
C MET A 402 -21.56 -4.69 11.84
N ILE A 403 -20.55 -5.37 11.29
CA ILE A 403 -20.76 -6.62 10.54
C ILE A 403 -21.43 -7.68 11.42
N GLN A 404 -20.95 -7.85 12.65
CA GLN A 404 -21.53 -8.81 13.60
C GLN A 404 -22.98 -8.45 13.95
N SER A 405 -23.25 -7.17 14.23
CA SER A 405 -24.61 -6.70 14.54
C SER A 405 -25.60 -6.95 13.41
N LEU A 406 -25.13 -6.96 12.15
CA LEU A 406 -25.94 -7.17 10.96
C LEU A 406 -26.15 -8.66 10.61
N GLY A 407 -25.75 -9.59 11.48
CA GLY A 407 -25.89 -11.03 11.25
C GLY A 407 -24.68 -11.67 10.57
N GLY A 408 -23.50 -11.06 10.72
CA GLY A 408 -22.26 -11.54 10.09
C GLY A 408 -22.21 -11.29 8.58
N VAL A 409 -21.13 -11.73 7.94
CA VAL A 409 -20.97 -11.52 6.48
C VAL A 409 -22.00 -12.32 5.69
N GLU A 410 -22.27 -13.56 6.06
CA GLU A 410 -23.24 -14.42 5.36
C GLU A 410 -24.65 -13.85 5.42
N GLY A 411 -25.13 -13.45 6.61
CA GLY A 411 -26.43 -12.81 6.77
C GLY A 411 -26.57 -11.53 5.93
N ILE A 412 -25.50 -10.73 5.85
CA ILE A 412 -25.45 -9.56 4.95
C ILE A 412 -25.57 -9.97 3.48
N LEU A 413 -24.86 -11.02 3.05
CA LEU A 413 -24.80 -11.43 1.64
C LEU A 413 -26.09 -12.06 1.13
N GLU A 414 -26.94 -12.63 1.99
CA GLU A 414 -28.27 -13.11 1.60
C GLU A 414 -29.16 -12.02 1.00
N HIS A 415 -28.98 -10.78 1.44
CA HIS A 415 -29.68 -9.60 0.92
C HIS A 415 -29.20 -9.14 -0.46
N THR A 416 -28.15 -9.76 -1.00
CA THR A 416 -27.39 -9.30 -2.17
C THR A 416 -27.42 -10.29 -3.32
N LEU A 417 -26.96 -9.85 -4.50
CA LEU A 417 -26.78 -10.71 -5.68
C LEU A 417 -25.48 -11.55 -5.63
N PHE A 418 -24.91 -11.76 -4.44
CA PHE A 418 -23.68 -12.52 -4.24
C PHE A 418 -23.77 -13.93 -4.82
N LYS A 419 -24.79 -14.70 -4.42
CA LYS A 419 -25.00 -16.07 -4.91
C LYS A 419 -25.16 -16.12 -6.44
N GLY A 420 -25.69 -15.07 -7.06
CA GLY A 420 -25.79 -14.92 -8.52
C GLY A 420 -24.45 -14.88 -9.26
N THR A 421 -23.38 -14.46 -8.59
CA THR A 421 -22.01 -14.48 -9.15
C THR A 421 -21.38 -15.87 -9.19
N TYR A 422 -21.93 -16.82 -8.41
CA TYR A 422 -21.41 -18.17 -8.25
C TYR A 422 -19.93 -18.20 -7.83
N PHE A 423 -19.52 -17.28 -6.95
CA PHE A 423 -18.23 -17.41 -6.27
C PHE A 423 -18.35 -18.48 -5.17
N PRO A 424 -17.32 -19.33 -4.96
CA PRO A 424 -17.35 -20.36 -3.92
C PRO A 424 -17.38 -19.77 -2.51
N THR A 425 -16.66 -18.67 -2.29
CA THR A 425 -16.57 -17.95 -1.02
C THR A 425 -16.61 -16.44 -1.26
N TRP A 426 -16.95 -15.69 -0.21
CA TRP A 426 -16.90 -14.23 -0.22
C TRP A 426 -15.49 -13.69 0.08
N GLU A 427 -14.62 -14.54 0.63
CA GLU A 427 -13.24 -14.21 0.99
C GLU A 427 -12.42 -13.91 -0.28
N GLY A 428 -11.56 -12.89 -0.22
CA GLY A 428 -10.73 -12.51 -1.36
C GLY A 428 -11.47 -11.75 -2.49
N LEU A 429 -12.77 -11.49 -2.33
CA LEU A 429 -13.49 -10.61 -3.24
C LEU A 429 -13.12 -9.16 -3.00
N PHE A 430 -12.87 -8.45 -4.08
CA PHE A 430 -12.70 -7.01 -4.04
C PHE A 430 -13.48 -6.34 -5.15
N TRP A 431 -14.10 -5.22 -4.81
CA TRP A 431 -14.67 -4.32 -5.78
C TRP A 431 -13.55 -3.63 -6.52
N GLU A 432 -13.65 -3.54 -7.84
CA GLU A 432 -12.82 -2.59 -8.58
C GLU A 432 -13.01 -1.21 -7.95
N LYS A 433 -11.90 -0.64 -7.48
CA LYS A 433 -11.91 0.77 -7.06
C LYS A 433 -12.46 1.53 -8.26
N ALA A 434 -13.55 2.28 -8.04
CA ALA A 434 -14.37 2.95 -9.06
C ALA A 434 -13.63 4.10 -9.77
N SER A 435 -12.38 3.84 -10.15
CA SER A 435 -11.35 4.78 -10.52
C SER A 435 -10.60 4.33 -11.78
N GLY A 436 -10.58 3.05 -12.18
CA GLY A 436 -9.86 2.63 -13.39
C GLY A 436 -10.40 3.32 -14.66
N PHE A 437 -11.64 3.01 -15.03
CA PHE A 437 -12.30 3.65 -16.16
C PHE A 437 -12.74 5.08 -15.84
N GLU A 438 -13.31 5.33 -14.65
CA GLU A 438 -13.83 6.63 -14.27
C GLU A 438 -12.74 7.71 -14.14
N GLU A 439 -11.54 7.40 -13.63
CA GLU A 439 -10.44 8.39 -13.61
C GLU A 439 -9.91 8.64 -15.01
N SER A 440 -9.76 7.60 -15.83
CA SER A 440 -9.33 7.76 -17.23
C SER A 440 -10.27 8.68 -18.02
N MET A 441 -11.58 8.65 -17.71
CA MET A 441 -12.58 9.51 -18.32
C MET A 441 -12.70 10.87 -17.63
N LYS A 442 -12.38 10.97 -16.33
CA LYS A 442 -12.38 12.23 -15.57
C LYS A 442 -11.36 13.23 -16.12
N TYR A 443 -10.20 12.75 -16.60
CA TYR A 443 -9.17 13.59 -17.20
C TYR A 443 -9.38 13.86 -18.70
N LYS A 444 -10.38 13.23 -19.33
CA LYS A 444 -10.79 13.54 -20.70
C LYS A 444 -11.76 14.72 -20.73
N LYS A 445 -11.74 15.46 -21.84
CA LYS A 445 -12.68 16.56 -22.08
C LYS A 445 -14.05 15.97 -22.39
N LEU A 446 -14.95 16.00 -21.40
CA LEU A 446 -16.32 15.49 -21.48
C LEU A 446 -17.33 16.64 -21.36
N THR A 447 -18.50 16.47 -21.96
CA THR A 447 -19.63 17.38 -21.75
C THR A 447 -20.19 17.24 -20.33
N ASN A 448 -20.90 18.26 -19.84
CA ASN A 448 -21.52 18.21 -18.51
C ASN A 448 -22.57 17.08 -18.40
N ALA A 449 -23.28 16.77 -19.49
CA ALA A 449 -24.20 15.64 -19.56
C ALA A 449 -23.48 14.29 -19.39
N GLN A 450 -22.34 14.11 -20.06
CA GLN A 450 -21.51 12.90 -19.92
C GLN A 450 -20.97 12.74 -18.49
N ARG A 451 -20.55 13.83 -17.84
CA ARG A 451 -20.13 13.82 -16.43
C ARG A 451 -21.27 13.43 -15.49
N SER A 452 -22.50 13.84 -15.78
CA SER A 452 -23.68 13.40 -15.02
C SER A 452 -23.93 11.90 -15.19
N GLY A 453 -23.80 11.39 -16.42
CA GLY A 453 -23.90 9.95 -16.71
C GLY A 453 -22.84 9.12 -15.99
N LEU A 454 -21.59 9.59 -15.91
CA LEU A 454 -20.52 8.91 -15.18
C LEU A 454 -20.82 8.76 -13.68
N ASN A 455 -21.45 9.75 -13.06
CA ASN A 455 -21.84 9.65 -11.65
C ASN A 455 -23.02 8.67 -11.40
N GLN A 456 -23.71 8.20 -12.44
CA GLN A 456 -24.77 7.21 -12.29
C GLN A 456 -24.24 5.77 -12.23
N ILE A 457 -23.04 5.50 -12.77
CA ILE A 457 -22.48 4.13 -12.84
C ILE A 457 -22.35 3.51 -11.44
N PRO A 458 -21.78 4.18 -10.41
CA PRO A 458 -21.68 3.58 -9.09
C PRO A 458 -23.04 3.36 -8.40
N ASN A 459 -24.03 4.20 -8.69
CA ASN A 459 -25.39 4.01 -8.17
C ASN A 459 -26.08 2.81 -8.83
N ARG A 460 -25.85 2.59 -10.13
CA ARG A 460 -26.35 1.40 -10.83
C ARG A 460 -25.75 0.12 -10.26
N ARG A 461 -24.46 0.13 -9.98
CA ARG A 461 -23.74 -0.98 -9.31
C ARG A 461 -24.32 -1.28 -7.94
N PHE A 462 -24.49 -0.24 -7.11
CA PHE A 462 -25.12 -0.37 -5.79
C PHE A 462 -26.55 -0.93 -5.89
N THR A 463 -27.34 -0.43 -6.83
CA THR A 463 -28.73 -0.89 -7.02
C THR A 463 -28.78 -2.36 -7.46
N LEU A 464 -27.85 -2.78 -8.33
CA LEU A 464 -27.76 -4.17 -8.78
C LEU A 464 -27.30 -5.11 -7.67
N TRP A 465 -26.34 -4.68 -6.85
CA TRP A 465 -25.84 -5.49 -5.73
C TRP A 465 -26.94 -5.81 -4.72
N TRP A 466 -27.70 -4.79 -4.31
CA TRP A 466 -28.80 -4.92 -3.36
C TRP A 466 -30.15 -5.25 -4.03
N SER A 467 -30.16 -5.68 -5.29
CA SER A 467 -31.41 -5.86 -6.04
C SER A 467 -32.37 -6.87 -5.43
N PRO A 468 -31.95 -8.01 -4.83
CA PRO A 468 -32.88 -8.96 -4.24
C PRO A 468 -33.70 -8.37 -3.08
N THR A 469 -33.10 -7.46 -2.31
CA THR A 469 -33.79 -6.77 -1.19
C THR A 469 -34.57 -5.54 -1.67
N ILE A 470 -34.02 -4.78 -2.63
CA ILE A 470 -34.65 -3.54 -3.13
C ILE A 470 -35.86 -3.83 -4.04
N ASN A 471 -35.80 -4.88 -4.86
CA ASN A 471 -36.85 -5.30 -5.79
C ASN A 471 -37.55 -6.57 -5.30
N ARG A 472 -38.02 -6.54 -4.05
CA ARG A 472 -38.69 -7.66 -3.38
C ARG A 472 -40.21 -7.66 -3.57
N ALA A 473 -40.85 -8.82 -3.43
CA ALA A 473 -42.29 -9.01 -3.57
C ALA A 473 -43.11 -8.47 -2.38
N ASN A 474 -42.57 -8.46 -1.15
CA ASN A 474 -43.26 -7.98 0.04
C ASN A 474 -43.31 -6.43 0.09
N VAL A 475 -44.21 -5.87 -0.74
CA VAL A 475 -44.41 -4.44 -0.95
C VAL A 475 -45.89 -4.14 -0.76
N TYR A 476 -46.21 -3.23 0.17
CA TYR A 476 -47.59 -2.89 0.56
C TYR A 476 -48.49 -2.41 -0.59
N VAL A 477 -47.91 -1.81 -1.64
CA VAL A 477 -48.58 -1.37 -2.88
C VAL A 477 -47.57 -1.39 -4.04
N GLY A 478 -47.82 -2.15 -5.10
CA GLY A 478 -46.96 -2.17 -6.29
C GLY A 478 -47.57 -2.89 -7.48
N PHE A 479 -47.39 -2.34 -8.68
CA PHE A 479 -47.71 -3.02 -9.94
C PHE A 479 -46.52 -3.92 -10.33
N GLN A 480 -46.75 -5.23 -10.37
CA GLN A 480 -45.79 -6.20 -10.86
C GLN A 480 -45.71 -6.13 -12.39
N VAL A 481 -44.52 -5.88 -12.93
CA VAL A 481 -44.29 -5.79 -14.38
C VAL A 481 -43.18 -6.77 -14.77
N GLN A 482 -43.44 -7.62 -15.76
CA GLN A 482 -42.43 -8.49 -16.34
C GLN A 482 -41.53 -7.72 -17.32
N LEU A 483 -40.23 -7.96 -17.30
CA LEU A 483 -39.28 -7.39 -18.27
C LEU A 483 -39.31 -8.15 -19.59
N ASP A 484 -39.29 -7.42 -20.71
CA ASP A 484 -39.32 -7.99 -22.05
C ASP A 484 -38.21 -9.04 -22.27
N LEU A 485 -38.57 -10.16 -22.90
CA LEU A 485 -37.68 -11.28 -23.24
C LEU A 485 -37.03 -11.99 -22.04
N THR A 486 -37.51 -11.74 -20.82
CA THR A 486 -36.99 -12.36 -19.58
C THR A 486 -38.13 -12.74 -18.65
N GLY A 487 -37.85 -13.63 -17.69
CA GLY A 487 -38.80 -14.00 -16.64
C GLY A 487 -38.77 -13.10 -15.40
N ILE A 488 -38.14 -11.92 -15.47
CA ILE A 488 -37.88 -11.09 -14.30
C ILE A 488 -39.07 -10.18 -14.01
N PHE A 489 -39.52 -10.18 -12.75
CA PHE A 489 -40.56 -9.27 -12.27
C PHE A 489 -39.97 -8.05 -11.57
N MET A 490 -40.47 -6.88 -11.93
CA MET A 490 -40.16 -5.61 -11.29
C MET A 490 -41.34 -5.20 -10.39
N HIS A 491 -41.10 -5.09 -9.09
CA HIS A 491 -42.11 -4.71 -8.10
C HIS A 491 -42.20 -3.19 -7.91
N GLY A 492 -41.65 -2.40 -8.84
CA GLY A 492 -41.74 -0.94 -8.86
C GLY A 492 -40.88 -0.32 -9.97
N LYS A 493 -41.10 0.98 -10.22
CA LYS A 493 -40.34 1.73 -11.23
C LYS A 493 -38.97 2.14 -10.69
N ILE A 494 -37.98 1.25 -10.82
CA ILE A 494 -36.57 1.47 -10.46
C ILE A 494 -35.72 1.50 -11.75
N PRO A 495 -35.50 2.67 -12.38
CA PRO A 495 -34.89 2.75 -13.71
C PRO A 495 -33.45 2.25 -13.76
N THR A 496 -32.66 2.52 -12.72
CA THR A 496 -31.25 2.10 -12.63
C THR A 496 -31.10 0.59 -12.64
N LEU A 497 -31.99 -0.12 -11.93
CA LEU A 497 -32.03 -1.58 -11.89
C LEU A 497 -32.48 -2.17 -13.24
N LYS A 498 -33.56 -1.62 -13.82
CA LYS A 498 -34.08 -2.06 -15.13
C LYS A 498 -32.99 -2.04 -16.19
N ILE A 499 -32.20 -0.96 -16.27
CA ILE A 499 -31.11 -0.85 -17.27
C ILE A 499 -30.04 -1.93 -17.02
N SER A 500 -29.65 -2.16 -15.76
CA SER A 500 -28.63 -3.17 -15.44
C SER A 500 -29.10 -4.59 -15.78
N LEU A 501 -30.35 -4.95 -15.46
CA LEU A 501 -30.89 -6.28 -15.80
C LEU A 501 -31.01 -6.50 -17.31
N ILE A 502 -31.44 -5.48 -18.07
CA ILE A 502 -31.46 -5.54 -19.55
C ILE A 502 -30.04 -5.75 -20.11
N GLN A 503 -29.03 -5.09 -19.55
CA GLN A 503 -27.65 -5.27 -19.99
C GLN A 503 -27.10 -6.67 -19.70
N ILE A 504 -27.48 -7.28 -18.58
CA ILE A 504 -27.09 -8.66 -18.24
C ILE A 504 -27.73 -9.64 -19.23
N PHE A 505 -29.04 -9.53 -19.46
CA PHE A 505 -29.80 -10.45 -20.29
C PHE A 505 -29.85 -10.11 -21.80
N ARG A 506 -29.01 -9.18 -22.26
CA ARG A 506 -28.92 -8.77 -23.67
C ARG A 506 -28.61 -9.95 -24.61
N ALA A 507 -28.99 -9.81 -25.88
CA ALA A 507 -28.80 -10.83 -26.92
C ALA A 507 -29.50 -12.17 -26.58
N HIS A 508 -30.75 -12.07 -26.08
CA HIS A 508 -31.63 -13.20 -25.78
C HIS A 508 -31.04 -14.22 -24.80
N LEU A 509 -30.24 -13.76 -23.83
CA LEU A 509 -29.50 -14.66 -22.93
C LEU A 509 -30.43 -15.60 -22.15
N TRP A 510 -31.62 -15.14 -21.75
CA TRP A 510 -32.62 -15.96 -21.05
C TRP A 510 -33.03 -17.19 -21.88
N GLN A 511 -33.34 -16.98 -23.16
CA GLN A 511 -33.70 -18.05 -24.09
C GLN A 511 -32.52 -19.00 -24.32
N LYS A 512 -31.30 -18.45 -24.50
CA LYS A 512 -30.09 -19.25 -24.68
C LYS A 512 -29.74 -20.12 -23.48
N ILE A 513 -29.98 -19.63 -22.25
CA ILE A 513 -29.78 -20.44 -21.05
C ILE A 513 -30.76 -21.61 -21.05
N HIS A 514 -32.05 -21.36 -21.31
CA HIS A 514 -33.06 -22.42 -21.36
C HIS A 514 -32.70 -23.47 -22.40
N GLU A 515 -32.42 -23.04 -23.63
CA GLU A 515 -32.07 -23.95 -24.72
C GLU A 515 -30.77 -24.72 -24.46
N SER A 516 -29.75 -24.08 -23.90
CA SER A 516 -28.47 -24.74 -23.60
C SER A 516 -28.63 -25.82 -22.54
N VAL A 517 -29.41 -25.56 -21.48
CA VAL A 517 -29.68 -26.56 -20.42
C VAL A 517 -30.51 -27.73 -20.96
N VAL A 518 -31.51 -27.46 -21.80
CA VAL A 518 -32.30 -28.51 -22.47
C VAL A 518 -31.39 -29.40 -23.32
N MET A 519 -30.50 -28.82 -24.12
CA MET A 519 -29.57 -29.56 -24.98
C MET A 519 -28.58 -30.42 -24.18
N ASP A 520 -28.02 -29.88 -23.10
CA ASP A 520 -27.10 -30.63 -22.23
C ASP A 520 -27.81 -31.84 -21.60
N LEU A 521 -29.07 -31.66 -21.15
CA LEU A 521 -29.86 -32.78 -20.62
C LEU A 521 -30.17 -33.82 -21.69
N CYS A 522 -30.52 -33.43 -22.92
CA CYS A 522 -30.70 -34.37 -24.03
C CYS A 522 -29.44 -35.23 -24.26
N GLN A 523 -28.26 -34.61 -24.31
CA GLN A 523 -26.99 -35.33 -24.49
C GLN A 523 -26.68 -36.29 -23.35
N VAL A 524 -27.03 -35.93 -22.11
CA VAL A 524 -26.88 -36.83 -20.96
C VAL A 524 -27.81 -38.04 -21.08
N PHE A 525 -29.07 -37.84 -21.49
CA PHE A 525 -29.99 -38.96 -21.69
C PHE A 525 -29.61 -39.84 -22.90
N ASP A 526 -29.05 -39.27 -23.96
CA ASP A 526 -28.54 -40.03 -25.11
C ASP A 526 -27.37 -40.96 -24.74
N GLN A 527 -26.59 -40.61 -23.71
CA GLN A 527 -25.50 -41.47 -23.22
C GLN A 527 -25.98 -42.63 -22.34
N GLU A 528 -27.20 -42.53 -21.79
CA GLU A 528 -27.76 -43.45 -20.80
C GLU A 528 -28.98 -44.24 -21.34
N LEU A 529 -29.07 -44.40 -22.67
CA LEU A 529 -30.19 -45.08 -23.33
C LEU A 529 -30.37 -46.52 -22.83
N ASP A 530 -29.29 -47.29 -22.81
CA ASP A 530 -29.32 -48.71 -22.42
C ASP A 530 -29.60 -48.88 -20.92
N ALA A 531 -28.97 -48.05 -20.08
CA ALA A 531 -29.06 -48.15 -18.62
C ALA A 531 -30.44 -47.79 -18.07
N LEU A 532 -31.14 -46.85 -18.73
CA LEU A 532 -32.48 -46.40 -18.34
C LEU A 532 -33.60 -47.02 -19.20
N GLU A 533 -33.28 -47.96 -20.10
CA GLU A 533 -34.23 -48.59 -21.02
C GLU A 533 -35.02 -47.57 -21.87
N ILE A 534 -34.33 -46.54 -22.37
CA ILE A 534 -34.89 -45.50 -23.24
C ILE A 534 -34.75 -45.94 -24.69
N GLU A 535 -35.86 -45.96 -25.44
CA GLU A 535 -35.89 -46.23 -26.89
C GLU A 535 -35.33 -45.04 -27.68
N THR A 536 -35.80 -43.83 -27.36
CA THR A 536 -35.35 -42.61 -28.02
C THR A 536 -35.57 -41.39 -27.10
N VAL A 537 -34.64 -40.44 -27.19
CA VAL A 537 -34.71 -39.12 -26.56
C VAL A 537 -35.11 -38.11 -27.64
N GLN A 538 -36.27 -37.49 -27.49
CA GLN A 538 -36.75 -36.48 -28.43
C GLN A 538 -36.73 -35.10 -27.76
N LYS A 539 -35.94 -34.17 -28.31
CA LYS A 539 -36.10 -32.74 -27.99
C LYS A 539 -37.33 -32.20 -28.70
N GLU A 540 -38.24 -31.60 -27.95
CA GLU A 540 -39.46 -31.00 -28.50
C GLU A 540 -39.16 -29.68 -29.21
N THR A 541 -39.99 -29.31 -30.18
CA THR A 541 -39.91 -28.00 -30.83
C THR A 541 -40.47 -26.91 -29.91
N ILE A 542 -39.59 -26.28 -29.14
CA ILE A 542 -39.95 -25.30 -28.11
C ILE A 542 -40.37 -23.97 -28.75
N HIS A 543 -41.51 -23.41 -28.31
CA HIS A 543 -41.93 -22.08 -28.73
C HIS A 543 -40.93 -21.00 -28.24
N PRO A 544 -40.51 -20.02 -29.08
CA PRO A 544 -39.43 -19.07 -28.75
C PRO A 544 -39.64 -18.25 -27.46
N ARG A 545 -40.90 -18.11 -27.01
CA ARG A 545 -41.27 -17.37 -25.80
C ARG A 545 -41.52 -18.24 -24.56
N LYS A 546 -41.47 -19.58 -24.69
CA LYS A 546 -41.83 -20.52 -23.61
C LYS A 546 -40.95 -20.31 -22.38
N SER A 547 -39.65 -20.14 -22.60
CA SER A 547 -38.65 -19.97 -21.52
C SER A 547 -38.96 -18.85 -20.53
N TYR A 548 -39.72 -17.82 -20.92
CA TYR A 548 -40.12 -16.71 -20.04
C TYR A 548 -41.64 -16.52 -19.97
N LYS A 549 -42.42 -17.55 -20.30
CA LYS A 549 -43.87 -17.56 -20.10
C LYS A 549 -44.18 -18.16 -18.73
N MET A 550 -44.48 -17.32 -17.73
CA MET A 550 -44.62 -17.76 -16.33
C MET A 550 -46.02 -18.28 -15.95
N ASN A 551 -46.97 -18.26 -16.88
CA ASN A 551 -48.37 -18.62 -16.64
C ASN A 551 -48.74 -20.02 -17.15
N SER A 552 -48.05 -20.54 -18.17
CA SER A 552 -48.28 -21.89 -18.70
C SER A 552 -47.02 -22.41 -19.38
N SER A 553 -46.92 -23.72 -19.52
CA SER A 553 -45.73 -24.39 -20.05
C SER A 553 -46.05 -25.55 -20.99
N CYS A 554 -44.99 -26.19 -21.52
CA CYS A 554 -44.99 -27.34 -22.43
C CYS A 554 -43.77 -28.21 -22.10
N ALA A 555 -43.77 -29.48 -22.50
CA ALA A 555 -42.59 -30.34 -22.43
C ALA A 555 -41.45 -29.82 -23.32
N ASP A 556 -40.20 -29.91 -22.83
CA ASP A 556 -38.98 -29.59 -23.58
C ASP A 556 -38.29 -30.83 -24.13
N VAL A 557 -38.32 -31.93 -23.38
CA VAL A 557 -37.75 -33.24 -23.76
C VAL A 557 -38.78 -34.31 -23.50
N LEU A 558 -38.87 -35.28 -24.40
CA LEU A 558 -39.73 -36.45 -24.28
C LEU A 558 -38.90 -37.72 -24.42
N LEU A 559 -39.01 -38.61 -23.43
CA LEU A 559 -38.37 -39.92 -23.41
C LEU A 559 -39.42 -41.00 -23.71
N PHE A 560 -39.05 -41.96 -24.55
CA PHE A 560 -39.86 -43.12 -24.89
C PHE A 560 -39.25 -44.37 -24.27
N ALA A 561 -40.06 -45.19 -23.59
CA ALA A 561 -39.60 -46.42 -22.96
C ALA A 561 -39.45 -47.54 -23.99
N ALA A 562 -38.37 -48.32 -23.91
CA ALA A 562 -38.22 -49.53 -24.73
C ALA A 562 -39.30 -50.59 -24.41
N TYR A 563 -39.83 -50.59 -23.18
CA TYR A 563 -40.97 -51.42 -22.78
C TYR A 563 -41.96 -50.65 -21.90
N LYS A 564 -41.76 -50.63 -20.57
CA LYS A 564 -42.61 -49.92 -19.60
C LYS A 564 -41.79 -49.55 -18.37
N TRP A 565 -41.85 -48.29 -17.95
CA TRP A 565 -41.27 -47.86 -16.68
C TRP A 565 -42.25 -47.98 -15.52
N GLN A 566 -41.79 -48.46 -14.38
CA GLN A 566 -42.48 -48.31 -13.09
C GLN A 566 -42.18 -46.93 -12.54
N VAL A 567 -43.20 -46.12 -12.33
CA VAL A 567 -43.02 -44.70 -12.00
C VAL A 567 -43.43 -44.41 -10.56
N SER A 568 -42.62 -43.62 -9.86
CA SER A 568 -42.92 -43.17 -8.50
C SER A 568 -44.07 -42.16 -8.47
N LYS A 569 -44.63 -41.91 -7.28
CA LYS A 569 -45.41 -40.70 -7.02
C LYS A 569 -44.53 -39.45 -7.15
N PRO A 570 -45.11 -38.27 -7.44
CA PRO A 570 -44.34 -37.03 -7.53
C PRO A 570 -43.59 -36.72 -6.23
N ALA A 571 -42.27 -36.59 -6.33
CA ALA A 571 -41.35 -36.41 -5.21
C ALA A 571 -40.33 -35.30 -5.52
N LEU A 572 -39.64 -34.81 -4.50
CA LEU A 572 -38.52 -33.88 -4.68
C LEU A 572 -37.25 -34.62 -5.07
N LEU A 573 -36.32 -33.91 -5.74
CA LEU A 573 -35.03 -34.47 -6.16
C LEU A 573 -34.19 -34.96 -4.97
N ALA A 574 -34.24 -34.25 -3.84
CA ALA A 574 -33.46 -34.55 -2.63
C ALA A 574 -34.06 -35.64 -1.74
N GLU A 575 -35.30 -36.10 -2.00
CA GLU A 575 -35.93 -37.15 -1.20
C GLU A 575 -35.31 -38.52 -1.49
N VAL A 576 -34.91 -39.26 -0.45
CA VAL A 576 -34.11 -40.50 -0.58
C VAL A 576 -34.96 -41.76 -0.79
N LYS A 577 -36.22 -41.75 -0.36
CA LYS A 577 -37.08 -42.94 -0.38
C LYS A 577 -38.23 -42.78 -1.37
N ASP A 578 -38.07 -43.39 -2.54
CA ASP A 578 -39.14 -43.51 -3.53
C ASP A 578 -39.76 -44.91 -3.48
N MET A 579 -41.09 -44.99 -3.49
CA MET A 579 -41.81 -46.24 -3.68
C MET A 579 -42.29 -46.29 -5.13
N TYR A 580 -41.85 -47.31 -5.87
CA TYR A 580 -42.16 -47.52 -7.29
C TYR A 580 -43.40 -48.39 -7.51
N ASP A 581 -44.34 -48.38 -6.55
CA ASP A 581 -45.57 -49.19 -6.56
C ASP A 581 -46.71 -48.53 -7.37
N GLY A 582 -46.35 -47.62 -8.28
CA GLY A 582 -47.26 -46.71 -9.00
C GLY A 582 -47.75 -47.22 -10.36
N SER A 583 -48.28 -46.29 -11.16
CA SER A 583 -48.69 -46.53 -12.56
C SER A 583 -47.49 -46.77 -13.48
N THR A 584 -47.66 -47.64 -14.49
CA THR A 584 -46.66 -47.81 -15.55
C THR A 584 -46.79 -46.74 -16.63
N ALA A 585 -45.66 -46.26 -17.16
CA ALA A 585 -45.63 -45.26 -18.23
C ALA A 585 -44.75 -45.71 -19.40
N THR A 586 -45.14 -45.30 -20.61
CA THR A 586 -44.37 -45.48 -21.85
C THR A 586 -43.75 -44.19 -22.37
N LYS A 587 -44.25 -43.04 -21.91
CA LYS A 587 -43.75 -41.70 -22.24
C LYS A 587 -43.45 -40.93 -20.97
N TYR A 588 -42.35 -40.19 -20.97
CA TYR A 588 -41.91 -39.40 -19.83
C TYR A 588 -41.36 -38.05 -20.30
N TRP A 589 -41.91 -36.94 -19.81
CA TRP A 589 -41.50 -35.60 -20.23
C TRP A 589 -40.60 -34.91 -19.21
N LEU A 590 -39.77 -33.99 -19.68
CA LEU A 590 -39.05 -33.03 -18.86
C LEU A 590 -39.42 -31.60 -19.25
N ASP A 591 -39.68 -30.77 -18.25
CA ASP A 591 -39.92 -29.33 -18.39
C ASP A 591 -38.88 -28.53 -17.58
N ILE A 592 -38.09 -27.70 -18.26
CA ILE A 592 -37.09 -26.84 -17.65
C ILE A 592 -37.68 -25.43 -17.48
N GLN A 593 -37.72 -24.98 -16.22
CA GLN A 593 -38.24 -23.69 -15.79
C GLN A 593 -37.11 -22.80 -15.27
N LEU A 594 -37.00 -21.59 -15.83
CA LEU A 594 -36.07 -20.57 -15.35
C LEU A 594 -36.79 -19.57 -14.45
N ARG A 595 -36.11 -19.10 -13.41
CA ARG A 595 -36.61 -18.11 -12.44
C ARG A 595 -35.55 -17.08 -12.12
N TRP A 596 -35.98 -15.88 -11.74
CA TRP A 596 -35.15 -14.88 -11.08
C TRP A 596 -35.75 -14.54 -9.72
N GLY A 597 -35.21 -15.13 -8.65
CA GLY A 597 -35.71 -14.95 -7.28
C GLY A 597 -35.40 -13.59 -6.66
N ASP A 598 -36.05 -13.32 -5.52
CA ASP A 598 -35.79 -12.16 -4.67
C ASP A 598 -35.59 -12.59 -3.20
N TYR A 599 -35.32 -11.64 -2.30
CA TYR A 599 -35.04 -11.96 -0.90
C TYR A 599 -36.21 -12.67 -0.20
N ASP A 600 -37.45 -12.33 -0.55
CA ASP A 600 -38.66 -12.91 0.07
C ASP A 600 -38.96 -14.32 -0.46
N SER A 601 -38.66 -14.55 -1.74
CA SER A 601 -39.00 -15.77 -2.45
C SER A 601 -37.86 -16.16 -3.38
N HIS A 602 -36.97 -17.02 -2.86
CA HIS A 602 -35.89 -17.66 -3.60
C HIS A 602 -35.76 -19.17 -3.30
N ASP A 603 -36.64 -19.72 -2.44
CA ASP A 603 -36.76 -21.17 -2.27
C ASP A 603 -37.25 -21.78 -3.59
N ILE A 604 -36.37 -22.56 -4.22
CA ILE A 604 -36.60 -23.16 -5.53
C ILE A 604 -37.44 -24.44 -5.44
N GLU A 605 -37.38 -25.18 -4.34
CA GLU A 605 -38.11 -26.44 -4.18
C GLU A 605 -39.61 -26.19 -4.07
N ARG A 606 -39.97 -25.20 -3.25
CA ARG A 606 -41.36 -24.76 -3.12
C ARG A 606 -41.90 -24.23 -4.44
N TYR A 607 -41.07 -23.52 -5.22
CA TYR A 607 -41.44 -22.99 -6.52
C TYR A 607 -41.69 -24.10 -7.55
N THR A 608 -40.77 -25.06 -7.71
CA THR A 608 -40.91 -26.17 -8.67
C THR A 608 -42.10 -27.04 -8.35
N ARG A 609 -42.32 -27.34 -7.07
CA ARG A 609 -43.50 -28.11 -6.63
C ARG A 609 -44.80 -27.39 -6.95
N ALA A 610 -44.90 -26.10 -6.62
CA ALA A 610 -46.09 -25.30 -6.89
C ALA A 610 -46.37 -25.26 -8.41
N LYS A 611 -45.35 -24.97 -9.24
CA LYS A 611 -45.50 -24.90 -10.70
C LYS A 611 -45.82 -26.24 -11.35
N PHE A 612 -45.26 -27.34 -10.87
CA PHE A 612 -45.59 -28.67 -11.36
C PHE A 612 -47.08 -28.98 -11.12
N LEU A 613 -47.56 -28.75 -9.90
CA LEU A 613 -48.97 -28.99 -9.55
C LEU A 613 -49.90 -28.05 -10.32
N ASP A 614 -49.55 -26.76 -10.42
CA ASP A 614 -50.33 -25.78 -11.19
C ASP A 614 -50.41 -26.20 -12.67
N TYR A 615 -49.29 -26.50 -13.32
CA TYR A 615 -49.26 -26.78 -14.76
C TYR A 615 -49.80 -28.16 -15.14
N THR A 616 -49.70 -29.17 -14.27
CA THR A 616 -50.27 -30.50 -14.56
C THR A 616 -51.77 -30.58 -14.30
N THR A 617 -52.33 -29.66 -13.49
CA THR A 617 -53.78 -29.57 -13.24
C THR A 617 -54.48 -28.53 -14.10
N ASP A 618 -53.76 -27.51 -14.59
CA ASP A 618 -54.30 -26.46 -15.45
C ASP A 618 -54.45 -26.91 -16.91
N ASN A 619 -55.65 -26.72 -17.46
CA ASN A 619 -55.99 -27.10 -18.85
C ASN A 619 -55.29 -26.23 -19.91
N MET A 620 -54.67 -25.11 -19.54
CA MET A 620 -53.91 -24.26 -20.47
C MET A 620 -52.50 -24.80 -20.77
N SER A 621 -51.95 -25.65 -19.90
CA SER A 621 -50.67 -26.33 -20.14
C SER A 621 -50.93 -27.73 -20.66
N ILE A 622 -50.23 -28.12 -21.74
CA ILE A 622 -50.44 -29.42 -22.38
C ILE A 622 -49.14 -30.20 -22.30
N TYR A 623 -49.19 -31.36 -21.63
CA TYR A 623 -48.08 -32.31 -21.58
C TYR A 623 -48.45 -33.61 -22.31
N PRO A 624 -47.50 -34.27 -22.99
CA PRO A 624 -47.75 -35.50 -23.76
C PRO A 624 -48.15 -36.72 -22.93
N ALA A 625 -47.90 -36.69 -21.62
CA ALA A 625 -48.18 -37.77 -20.67
C ALA A 625 -48.44 -37.20 -19.26
N PRO A 626 -49.15 -37.93 -18.37
CA PRO A 626 -49.33 -37.51 -16.97
C PRO A 626 -48.06 -37.64 -16.13
N THR A 627 -47.08 -38.42 -16.59
CA THR A 627 -45.82 -38.68 -15.90
C THR A 627 -44.67 -37.86 -16.47
N GLY A 628 -43.98 -37.10 -15.62
CA GLY A 628 -42.80 -36.34 -16.01
C GLY A 628 -42.14 -35.60 -14.86
N LEU A 629 -41.12 -34.80 -15.20
CA LEU A 629 -40.26 -34.09 -14.25
C LEU A 629 -40.13 -32.63 -14.61
N MET A 630 -40.35 -31.75 -13.63
CA MET A 630 -40.07 -30.33 -13.78
C MET A 630 -38.77 -29.97 -13.05
N VAL A 631 -37.85 -29.34 -13.79
CA VAL A 631 -36.56 -28.87 -13.27
C VAL A 631 -36.59 -27.35 -13.19
N GLY A 632 -36.44 -26.78 -12.00
CA GLY A 632 -36.39 -25.33 -11.79
C GLY A 632 -34.98 -24.84 -11.51
N LEU A 633 -34.60 -23.72 -12.15
CA LEU A 633 -33.35 -23.03 -11.92
C LEU A 633 -33.61 -21.58 -11.50
N ASP A 634 -33.10 -21.19 -10.33
CA ASP A 634 -33.03 -19.78 -9.93
C ASP A 634 -31.71 -19.16 -10.40
N LEU A 635 -31.81 -18.26 -11.37
CA LEU A 635 -30.67 -17.57 -11.97
C LEU A 635 -30.09 -16.47 -11.08
N ALA A 636 -30.86 -15.93 -10.13
CA ALA A 636 -30.40 -14.90 -9.20
C ALA A 636 -29.58 -15.49 -8.06
N TYR A 637 -29.93 -16.69 -7.61
CA TYR A 637 -29.31 -17.38 -6.48
C TYR A 637 -28.48 -18.61 -6.88
N ASN A 638 -28.42 -18.96 -8.17
CA ASN A 638 -27.79 -20.19 -8.68
C ASN A 638 -28.27 -21.47 -7.97
N LEU A 639 -29.55 -21.51 -7.60
CA LEU A 639 -30.18 -22.67 -6.97
C LEU A 639 -30.90 -23.51 -8.03
N HIS A 640 -30.99 -24.82 -7.82
CA HIS A 640 -31.77 -25.69 -8.67
C HIS A 640 -32.48 -26.76 -7.83
N SER A 641 -33.63 -27.21 -8.31
CA SER A 641 -34.32 -28.37 -7.77
C SER A 641 -35.19 -29.00 -8.85
N ALA A 642 -35.69 -30.20 -8.62
CA ALA A 642 -36.66 -30.85 -9.49
C ALA A 642 -37.78 -31.47 -8.67
N TYR A 643 -38.99 -31.44 -9.24
CA TYR A 643 -40.17 -32.05 -8.66
C TYR A 643 -40.97 -32.75 -9.76
N GLY A 644 -41.39 -33.98 -9.48
CA GLY A 644 -42.16 -34.77 -10.43
C GLY A 644 -42.00 -36.26 -10.17
N ASN A 645 -42.43 -37.04 -11.14
CA ASN A 645 -42.37 -38.48 -11.11
C ASN A 645 -40.94 -38.97 -11.40
N TYR A 646 -40.48 -40.08 -10.82
CA TYR A 646 -39.16 -40.67 -11.12
C TYR A 646 -39.29 -42.09 -11.64
N ILE A 647 -38.43 -42.44 -12.61
CA ILE A 647 -38.17 -43.82 -13.02
C ILE A 647 -36.90 -44.34 -12.31
N PRO A 648 -36.73 -45.66 -12.13
CA PRO A 648 -35.53 -46.22 -11.51
C PRO A 648 -34.25 -45.70 -12.20
N GLY A 649 -33.27 -45.23 -11.42
CA GLY A 649 -32.01 -44.67 -11.94
C GLY A 649 -32.06 -43.18 -12.34
N MET A 650 -33.24 -42.59 -12.57
CA MET A 650 -33.37 -41.19 -13.01
C MET A 650 -32.89 -40.17 -11.96
N LYS A 651 -33.26 -40.35 -10.70
CA LYS A 651 -32.95 -39.40 -9.63
C LYS A 651 -31.42 -39.23 -9.41
N PRO A 652 -30.62 -40.31 -9.31
CA PRO A 652 -29.15 -40.20 -9.30
C PRO A 652 -28.58 -39.52 -10.55
N LEU A 653 -29.09 -39.86 -11.75
CA LEU A 653 -28.62 -39.27 -13.00
C LEU A 653 -28.86 -37.76 -13.05
N VAL A 654 -30.10 -37.32 -12.80
CA VAL A 654 -30.47 -35.90 -12.82
C VAL A 654 -29.69 -35.11 -11.76
N THR A 655 -29.45 -35.71 -10.59
CA THR A 655 -28.64 -35.07 -9.53
C THR A 655 -27.21 -34.81 -10.01
N GLN A 656 -26.55 -35.80 -10.63
CA GLN A 656 -25.20 -35.65 -11.15
C GLN A 656 -25.15 -34.71 -12.37
N ALA A 657 -26.12 -34.85 -13.27
CA ALA A 657 -26.24 -34.05 -14.47
C ALA A 657 -26.43 -32.57 -14.13
N MET A 658 -27.37 -32.23 -13.25
CA MET A 658 -27.64 -30.85 -12.86
C MET A 658 -26.48 -30.23 -12.09
N ALA A 659 -25.79 -30.99 -11.24
CA ALA A 659 -24.56 -30.51 -10.59
C ALA A 659 -23.48 -30.14 -11.63
N LYS A 660 -23.31 -30.95 -12.67
CA LYS A 660 -22.34 -30.71 -13.74
C LYS A 660 -22.74 -29.56 -14.66
N ILE A 661 -24.01 -29.50 -15.07
CA ILE A 661 -24.58 -28.41 -15.89
C ILE A 661 -24.44 -27.08 -15.15
N MET A 662 -24.84 -27.02 -13.87
CA MET A 662 -24.69 -25.82 -13.07
C MET A 662 -23.24 -25.36 -12.97
N LYS A 663 -22.26 -26.27 -12.99
CA LYS A 663 -20.84 -25.89 -12.93
C LYS A 663 -20.27 -25.45 -14.28
N SER A 664 -20.58 -26.17 -15.35
CA SER A 664 -19.84 -26.12 -16.63
C SER A 664 -20.59 -25.53 -17.82
N ASN A 665 -21.90 -25.25 -17.69
CA ASN A 665 -22.69 -24.74 -18.81
C ASN A 665 -22.19 -23.35 -19.29
N PRO A 666 -21.87 -23.19 -20.59
CA PRO A 666 -21.34 -21.93 -21.13
C PRO A 666 -22.31 -20.74 -21.02
N ALA A 667 -23.62 -20.97 -21.16
CA ALA A 667 -24.61 -19.89 -21.06
C ALA A 667 -24.76 -19.36 -19.62
N LEU A 668 -24.72 -20.27 -18.64
CA LEU A 668 -24.67 -19.89 -17.21
C LEU A 668 -23.34 -19.19 -16.86
N TYR A 669 -22.22 -19.63 -17.44
CA TYR A 669 -20.94 -18.93 -17.29
C TYR A 669 -21.00 -17.49 -17.82
N VAL A 670 -21.57 -17.28 -19.01
CA VAL A 670 -21.78 -15.94 -19.57
C VAL A 670 -22.69 -15.08 -18.70
N LEU A 671 -23.74 -15.66 -18.11
CA LEU A 671 -24.59 -14.96 -17.14
C LEU A 671 -23.78 -14.49 -15.94
N ARG A 672 -23.04 -15.40 -15.30
CA ARG A 672 -22.21 -15.12 -14.12
C ARG A 672 -21.17 -14.05 -14.42
N GLU A 673 -20.47 -14.15 -15.56
CA GLU A 673 -19.50 -13.14 -15.97
C GLU A 673 -20.14 -11.78 -16.24
N ARG A 674 -21.34 -11.72 -16.82
CA ARG A 674 -22.06 -10.45 -16.98
C ARG A 674 -22.53 -9.87 -15.65
N ILE A 675 -22.95 -10.71 -14.70
CA ILE A 675 -23.27 -10.27 -13.34
C ILE A 675 -22.00 -9.71 -12.68
N ARG A 676 -20.89 -10.45 -12.70
CA ARG A 676 -19.58 -10.02 -12.15
C ARG A 676 -19.10 -8.71 -12.76
N LYS A 677 -19.15 -8.56 -14.08
CA LYS A 677 -18.82 -7.30 -14.79
C LYS A 677 -19.79 -6.16 -14.46
N GLY A 678 -21.09 -6.45 -14.32
CA GLY A 678 -22.09 -5.46 -13.91
C GLY A 678 -21.89 -4.98 -12.46
N LEU A 679 -21.42 -5.88 -11.60
CA LEU A 679 -21.03 -5.59 -10.23
C LEU A 679 -19.59 -5.06 -10.12
N GLN A 680 -18.75 -5.20 -11.14
CA GLN A 680 -17.31 -4.92 -11.06
C GLN A 680 -16.64 -5.65 -9.88
N LEU A 681 -17.06 -6.90 -9.65
CA LEU A 681 -16.51 -7.79 -8.64
C LEU A 681 -15.47 -8.70 -9.27
N TYR A 682 -14.31 -8.75 -8.64
CA TYR A 682 -13.22 -9.63 -9.02
C TYR A 682 -12.86 -10.49 -7.82
N SER A 683 -12.58 -11.77 -8.07
CA SER A 683 -12.02 -12.67 -7.08
C SER A 683 -10.51 -12.64 -7.15
N SER A 684 -9.86 -12.70 -5.98
CA SER A 684 -8.46 -13.07 -5.91
C SER A 684 -8.23 -14.52 -6.32
N GLU A 685 -9.22 -15.38 -6.12
CA GLU A 685 -9.20 -16.77 -6.59
C GLU A 685 -9.62 -16.86 -8.07
N PRO A 686 -8.76 -17.35 -8.96
CA PRO A 686 -9.09 -17.43 -10.38
C PRO A 686 -9.99 -18.66 -10.64
N THR A 687 -11.04 -18.51 -11.45
CA THR A 687 -11.97 -19.61 -11.82
C THR A 687 -11.30 -20.76 -12.58
N GLU A 688 -10.10 -20.49 -13.13
CA GLU A 688 -9.10 -21.50 -13.49
C GLU A 688 -7.80 -21.11 -12.81
N PRO A 689 -7.09 -22.04 -12.15
CA PRO A 689 -5.87 -21.70 -11.45
C PRO A 689 -4.87 -21.13 -12.47
N TYR A 690 -4.47 -19.88 -12.23
CA TYR A 690 -3.32 -19.32 -12.90
C TYR A 690 -2.13 -20.26 -12.68
N LEU A 691 -1.13 -20.18 -13.55
CA LEU A 691 0.10 -20.89 -13.27
C LEU A 691 0.69 -20.36 -11.95
N SER A 692 0.74 -21.23 -10.94
CA SER A 692 1.22 -21.02 -9.58
C SER A 692 2.21 -22.13 -9.22
N SER A 693 2.79 -22.11 -8.02
CA SER A 693 3.73 -23.15 -7.59
C SER A 693 3.06 -24.51 -7.36
N GLN A 694 1.74 -24.55 -7.20
CA GLN A 694 0.98 -25.78 -6.93
C GLN A 694 0.71 -26.59 -8.21
N ASN A 695 0.40 -25.93 -9.33
CA ASN A 695 0.13 -26.57 -10.63
C ASN A 695 1.33 -26.51 -11.60
N TYR A 696 2.50 -26.13 -11.12
CA TYR A 696 3.74 -26.00 -11.90
C TYR A 696 4.11 -27.27 -12.68
N GLY A 697 3.76 -28.46 -12.17
CA GLY A 697 4.00 -29.73 -12.84
C GLY A 697 3.24 -29.92 -14.17
N GLU A 698 2.11 -29.21 -14.37
CA GLU A 698 1.31 -29.32 -15.60
C GLU A 698 2.09 -28.90 -16.86
N LEU A 699 3.10 -28.04 -16.69
CA LEU A 699 3.96 -27.52 -17.76
C LEU A 699 4.71 -28.61 -18.53
N PHE A 700 4.92 -29.77 -17.92
CA PHE A 700 5.72 -30.86 -18.47
C PHE A 700 4.87 -32.07 -18.90
N SER A 701 3.57 -31.85 -19.07
CA SER A 701 2.68 -32.85 -19.65
C SER A 701 2.97 -33.08 -21.15
N ASN A 702 2.31 -34.08 -21.73
CA ASN A 702 2.38 -34.32 -23.17
C ASN A 702 1.74 -33.20 -24.01
N GLN A 703 1.01 -32.26 -23.39
CA GLN A 703 0.45 -31.12 -24.09
C GLN A 703 1.55 -30.12 -24.52
N ILE A 704 1.36 -29.49 -25.68
CA ILE A 704 2.23 -28.40 -26.14
C ILE A 704 1.78 -27.12 -25.44
N ILE A 705 2.67 -26.55 -24.63
CA ILE A 705 2.42 -25.35 -23.82
C ILE A 705 3.45 -24.29 -24.20
N TRP A 706 2.99 -23.05 -24.42
CA TRP A 706 3.87 -21.92 -24.69
C TRP A 706 3.76 -20.84 -23.64
N PHE A 707 4.90 -20.27 -23.24
CA PHE A 707 4.98 -19.00 -22.56
C PHE A 707 5.09 -17.86 -23.55
N VAL A 708 4.35 -16.77 -23.32
CA VAL A 708 4.47 -15.52 -24.08
C VAL A 708 4.82 -14.40 -23.10
N ASP A 709 5.98 -13.75 -23.33
CA ASP A 709 6.42 -12.56 -22.59
C ASP A 709 6.53 -11.35 -23.52
N ASP A 710 5.75 -10.30 -23.22
CA ASP A 710 5.71 -9.02 -23.93
C ASP A 710 6.56 -7.92 -23.26
N THR A 711 7.27 -8.22 -22.18
CA THR A 711 7.98 -7.22 -21.35
C THR A 711 8.98 -6.39 -22.16
N ASN A 712 9.67 -7.01 -23.12
CA ASN A 712 10.73 -6.37 -23.90
C ASN A 712 10.36 -6.06 -25.35
N VAL A 713 9.07 -6.04 -25.66
CA VAL A 713 8.58 -5.72 -27.01
C VAL A 713 8.75 -4.23 -27.30
N TYR A 714 8.38 -3.35 -26.36
CA TYR A 714 8.56 -1.91 -26.48
C TYR A 714 9.53 -1.38 -25.42
N ARG A 715 10.74 -1.03 -25.84
CA ARG A 715 11.84 -0.56 -24.98
C ARG A 715 12.21 0.88 -25.32
N VAL A 716 12.56 1.67 -24.30
CA VAL A 716 12.95 3.08 -24.45
C VAL A 716 14.20 3.43 -23.64
N THR A 717 15.00 4.35 -24.17
CA THR A 717 16.07 5.04 -23.43
C THR A 717 15.56 6.40 -22.99
N ILE A 718 15.79 6.76 -21.71
CA ILE A 718 15.30 8.00 -21.10
C ILE A 718 16.45 9.00 -21.03
N HIS A 719 16.25 10.17 -21.62
CA HIS A 719 17.17 11.30 -21.52
C HIS A 719 16.46 12.46 -20.81
N LYS A 720 17.03 12.91 -19.68
CA LYS A 720 16.58 14.11 -19.00
C LYS A 720 17.19 15.32 -19.70
N THR A 721 16.34 16.17 -20.25
CA THR A 721 16.74 17.45 -20.85
C THR A 721 17.16 18.45 -19.77
N PHE A 722 17.85 19.51 -20.18
CA PHE A 722 18.35 20.57 -19.30
C PHE A 722 17.25 21.22 -18.45
N GLU A 723 16.03 21.33 -18.98
CA GLU A 723 14.85 21.90 -18.31
C GLU A 723 14.20 20.95 -17.29
N GLY A 724 14.73 19.73 -17.17
CA GLY A 724 14.16 18.67 -16.32
C GLY A 724 13.11 17.80 -17.01
N ASN A 725 12.77 18.06 -18.29
CA ASN A 725 11.83 17.24 -19.04
C ASN A 725 12.45 15.88 -19.42
N LEU A 726 11.70 14.80 -19.23
CA LEU A 726 12.11 13.43 -19.60
C LEU A 726 11.70 13.18 -21.06
N THR A 727 12.66 12.96 -21.95
CA THR A 727 12.43 12.55 -23.35
C THR A 727 12.77 11.08 -23.53
N THR A 728 11.98 10.36 -24.33
CA THR A 728 12.15 8.92 -24.55
C THR A 728 12.44 8.62 -26.02
N LYS A 729 13.44 7.77 -26.29
CA LYS A 729 13.74 7.25 -27.62
C LYS A 729 13.53 5.73 -27.66
N PRO A 730 12.71 5.20 -28.58
CA PRO A 730 12.51 3.76 -28.70
C PRO A 730 13.75 3.06 -29.23
N ILE A 731 13.99 1.84 -28.75
CA ILE A 731 15.06 0.94 -29.24
C ILE A 731 14.43 -0.38 -29.69
N ASN A 732 15.22 -1.24 -30.35
CA ASN A 732 14.75 -2.56 -30.77
C ASN A 732 14.27 -3.40 -29.57
N GLY A 733 13.16 -4.11 -29.79
CA GLY A 733 12.56 -5.02 -28.83
C GLY A 733 12.48 -6.45 -29.36
N ALA A 734 11.96 -7.35 -28.54
CA ALA A 734 11.68 -8.73 -28.96
C ALA A 734 10.48 -9.32 -28.21
N ILE A 735 9.72 -10.16 -28.91
CA ILE A 735 8.72 -11.05 -28.32
C ILE A 735 9.40 -12.36 -27.97
N PHE A 736 9.17 -12.85 -26.77
CA PHE A 736 9.73 -14.09 -26.26
C PHE A 736 8.62 -15.14 -26.18
N ILE A 737 8.68 -16.16 -27.06
CA ILE A 737 7.75 -17.29 -27.07
C ILE A 737 8.53 -18.57 -26.80
N PHE A 738 8.20 -19.28 -25.73
CA PHE A 738 9.05 -20.35 -25.21
C PHE A 738 8.26 -21.62 -24.84
N ASN A 739 8.76 -22.78 -25.27
CA ASN A 739 8.24 -24.09 -24.87
C ASN A 739 9.07 -24.67 -23.69
N PRO A 740 8.49 -24.79 -22.48
CA PRO A 740 9.23 -25.24 -21.29
C PRO A 740 9.62 -26.71 -21.33
N ARG A 741 8.95 -27.54 -22.14
CA ARG A 741 9.27 -28.97 -22.26
C ARG A 741 10.47 -29.20 -23.16
N THR A 742 10.51 -28.55 -24.31
CA THR A 742 11.55 -28.78 -25.33
C THR A 742 12.73 -27.81 -25.23
N GLY A 743 12.58 -26.66 -24.57
CA GLY A 743 13.59 -25.61 -24.54
C GLY A 743 13.57 -24.70 -25.77
N GLN A 744 12.67 -24.94 -26.71
CA GLN A 744 12.57 -24.17 -27.95
C GLN A 744 12.09 -22.75 -27.69
N LEU A 745 12.86 -21.77 -28.16
CA LEU A 745 12.60 -20.34 -28.09
C LEU A 745 12.37 -19.79 -29.50
N PHE A 746 11.19 -19.24 -29.72
CA PHE A 746 10.90 -18.38 -30.87
C PHE A 746 11.07 -16.92 -30.44
N LEU A 747 12.20 -16.33 -30.83
CA LEU A 747 12.54 -14.95 -30.53
C LEU A 747 12.21 -14.07 -31.74
N LYS A 748 11.08 -13.36 -31.70
CA LYS A 748 10.69 -12.42 -32.75
C LYS A 748 11.23 -11.04 -32.45
N ILE A 749 12.18 -10.56 -33.25
CA ILE A 749 12.75 -9.22 -33.11
C ILE A 749 11.78 -8.20 -33.70
N ILE A 750 11.49 -7.14 -32.93
CA ILE A 750 10.65 -6.01 -33.33
C ILE A 750 11.55 -4.79 -33.51
N HIS A 751 11.75 -4.41 -34.77
CA HIS A 751 12.59 -3.28 -35.14
C HIS A 751 11.90 -1.92 -34.85
N THR A 752 12.70 -0.87 -34.60
CA THR A 752 12.19 0.48 -34.32
C THR A 752 11.24 1.06 -35.39
N SER A 753 11.32 0.59 -36.63
CA SER A 753 10.44 1.00 -37.73
C SER A 753 8.96 0.72 -37.46
N VAL A 754 8.63 -0.30 -36.66
CA VAL A 754 7.24 -0.63 -36.29
C VAL A 754 6.59 0.49 -35.46
N TRP A 755 7.40 1.27 -34.74
CA TRP A 755 6.94 2.35 -33.88
C TRP A 755 6.85 3.71 -34.60
N ALA A 756 7.42 3.81 -35.81
CA ALA A 756 7.48 5.05 -36.55
C ALA A 756 6.06 5.53 -36.97
N GLY A 757 5.75 6.79 -36.65
CA GLY A 757 4.46 7.41 -37.01
C GLY A 757 3.26 6.97 -36.14
N GLN A 758 3.45 6.07 -35.18
CA GLN A 758 2.37 5.53 -34.35
C GLN A 758 2.22 6.26 -33.01
N LYS A 759 1.00 6.28 -32.47
CA LYS A 759 0.68 6.85 -31.14
C LYS A 759 0.19 5.74 -30.21
N ARG A 760 0.37 5.94 -28.89
CA ARG A 760 0.00 4.95 -27.84
C ARG A 760 0.72 3.60 -27.98
N LEU A 761 2.04 3.68 -28.13
CA LEU A 761 2.93 2.55 -28.39
C LEU A 761 2.80 1.41 -27.36
N GLY A 762 2.49 1.70 -26.10
CA GLY A 762 2.29 0.67 -25.07
C GLY A 762 1.04 -0.21 -25.27
N GLN A 763 -0.04 0.32 -25.88
CA GLN A 763 -1.18 -0.51 -26.27
C GLN A 763 -0.85 -1.26 -27.57
N LEU A 764 -0.27 -0.56 -28.54
CA LEU A 764 0.11 -1.15 -29.84
C LEU A 764 1.04 -2.35 -29.66
N ALA A 765 2.01 -2.26 -28.74
CA ALA A 765 2.92 -3.37 -28.42
C ALA A 765 2.17 -4.66 -28.09
N LYS A 766 1.13 -4.61 -27.24
CA LYS A 766 0.35 -5.80 -26.84
C LYS A 766 -0.43 -6.41 -28.00
N TRP A 767 -1.06 -5.55 -28.80
CA TRP A 767 -1.82 -5.98 -29.98
C TRP A 767 -0.89 -6.56 -31.04
N LYS A 768 0.27 -5.94 -31.26
CA LYS A 768 1.28 -6.45 -32.18
C LYS A 768 1.85 -7.78 -31.70
N THR A 769 2.08 -7.94 -30.40
CA THR A 769 2.47 -9.24 -29.84
C THR A 769 1.42 -10.32 -30.10
N ALA A 770 0.14 -10.04 -29.83
CA ALA A 770 -0.94 -11.00 -30.05
C ALA A 770 -1.09 -11.37 -31.54
N GLU A 771 -0.94 -10.39 -32.44
CA GLU A 771 -0.93 -10.60 -33.88
C GLU A 771 0.20 -11.54 -34.32
N GLU A 772 1.45 -11.28 -33.88
CA GLU A 772 2.61 -12.11 -34.25
C GLU A 772 2.52 -13.52 -33.64
N VAL A 773 1.96 -13.67 -32.43
CA VAL A 773 1.71 -14.99 -31.81
C VAL A 773 0.67 -15.76 -32.60
N ALA A 774 -0.44 -15.14 -32.98
CA ALA A 774 -1.47 -15.77 -33.80
C ALA A 774 -0.93 -16.14 -35.20
N ALA A 775 -0.10 -15.29 -35.79
CA ALA A 775 0.57 -15.57 -37.06
C ALA A 775 1.51 -16.78 -36.96
N LEU A 776 2.25 -16.91 -35.85
CA LEU A 776 3.10 -18.07 -35.60
C LEU A 776 2.26 -19.36 -35.45
N ILE A 777 1.15 -19.33 -34.71
CA ILE A 777 0.26 -20.49 -34.55
C ILE A 777 -0.31 -20.94 -35.90
N ARG A 778 -0.71 -19.99 -36.75
CA ARG A 778 -1.20 -20.27 -38.11
C ARG A 778 -0.13 -20.88 -39.02
N SER A 779 1.15 -20.61 -38.76
CA SER A 779 2.26 -21.17 -39.54
C SER A 779 2.59 -22.63 -39.18
N LEU A 780 2.08 -23.12 -38.04
CA LEU A 780 2.35 -24.47 -37.54
C LEU A 780 1.23 -25.46 -37.92
N PRO A 781 1.57 -26.73 -38.21
CA PRO A 781 0.61 -27.82 -38.33
C PRO A 781 -0.23 -28.01 -37.06
N VAL A 782 -1.44 -28.57 -37.19
CA VAL A 782 -2.40 -28.73 -36.07
C VAL A 782 -1.84 -29.60 -34.93
N GLU A 783 -0.93 -30.52 -35.26
CA GLU A 783 -0.23 -31.40 -34.31
C GLU A 783 0.78 -30.64 -33.44
N GLU A 784 1.37 -29.57 -33.97
CA GLU A 784 2.37 -28.74 -33.29
C GLU A 784 1.77 -27.48 -32.63
N GLN A 785 0.48 -27.23 -32.86
CA GLN A 785 -0.23 -26.11 -32.25
C GLN A 785 -0.33 -26.26 -30.73
N PRO A 786 -0.12 -25.18 -29.96
CA PRO A 786 -0.22 -25.24 -28.51
C PRO A 786 -1.66 -25.52 -28.08
N LYS A 787 -1.84 -26.40 -27.10
CA LYS A 787 -3.15 -26.59 -26.42
C LYS A 787 -3.37 -25.54 -25.35
N GLN A 788 -2.29 -24.95 -24.82
CA GLN A 788 -2.34 -23.93 -23.80
C GLN A 788 -1.28 -22.85 -24.05
N ILE A 789 -1.68 -21.59 -23.91
CA ILE A 789 -0.80 -20.42 -23.95
C ILE A 789 -0.84 -19.76 -22.58
N ILE A 790 0.34 -19.58 -21.98
CA ILE A 790 0.51 -18.94 -20.69
C ILE A 790 1.14 -17.56 -20.92
N VAL A 791 0.40 -16.52 -20.54
CA VAL A 791 0.90 -15.14 -20.59
C VAL A 791 1.43 -14.70 -19.24
N THR A 792 2.62 -14.11 -19.26
CA THR A 792 3.29 -13.57 -18.07
C THR A 792 2.62 -12.29 -17.55
N ARG A 793 1.94 -11.52 -18.41
CA ARG A 793 1.27 -10.27 -18.05
C ARG A 793 -0.21 -10.30 -18.40
N LYS A 794 -1.06 -9.97 -17.42
CA LYS A 794 -2.53 -9.92 -17.57
C LYS A 794 -3.03 -9.06 -18.74
N GLY A 795 -2.30 -8.01 -19.10
CA GLY A 795 -2.68 -7.12 -20.20
C GLY A 795 -2.65 -7.76 -21.60
N MET A 796 -2.11 -8.97 -21.73
CA MET A 796 -2.08 -9.76 -22.96
C MET A 796 -3.26 -10.72 -23.12
N LEU A 797 -4.05 -10.95 -22.05
CA LEU A 797 -5.21 -11.85 -22.09
C LEU A 797 -6.25 -11.37 -23.12
N ASP A 798 -6.77 -10.14 -22.97
CA ASP A 798 -7.80 -9.64 -23.88
C ASP A 798 -7.36 -9.62 -25.36
N PRO A 799 -6.15 -9.12 -25.73
CA PRO A 799 -5.72 -9.15 -27.13
C PRO A 799 -5.58 -10.58 -27.69
N LEU A 800 -5.09 -11.54 -26.89
CA LEU A 800 -4.98 -12.93 -27.35
C LEU A 800 -6.36 -13.59 -27.47
N GLU A 801 -7.29 -13.37 -26.53
CA GLU A 801 -8.66 -13.89 -26.62
C GLU A 801 -9.35 -13.42 -27.91
N VAL A 802 -9.13 -12.17 -28.33
CA VAL A 802 -9.67 -11.62 -29.57
C VAL A 802 -8.99 -12.20 -30.80
N HIS A 803 -7.65 -12.30 -30.80
CA HIS A 803 -6.89 -12.80 -31.95
C HIS A 803 -6.96 -14.34 -32.13
N LEU A 804 -7.35 -15.08 -31.09
CA LEU A 804 -7.45 -16.55 -31.09
C LEU A 804 -8.90 -17.06 -31.12
N LEU A 805 -9.88 -16.23 -31.48
CA LEU A 805 -11.27 -16.66 -31.68
C LEU A 805 -11.40 -17.80 -32.71
N ASP A 806 -10.49 -17.84 -33.69
CA ASP A 806 -10.41 -18.91 -34.70
C ASP A 806 -9.98 -20.27 -34.11
N PHE A 807 -9.45 -20.29 -32.88
CA PHE A 807 -8.88 -21.48 -32.22
C PHE A 807 -9.54 -21.74 -30.84
N PRO A 808 -10.81 -22.19 -30.79
CA PRO A 808 -11.57 -22.34 -29.53
C PRO A 808 -11.00 -23.42 -28.59
N ASN A 809 -10.13 -24.28 -29.09
CA ASN A 809 -9.51 -25.38 -28.34
C ASN A 809 -8.21 -24.97 -27.62
N ILE A 810 -7.69 -23.76 -27.85
CA ILE A 810 -6.47 -23.26 -27.22
C ILE A 810 -6.85 -22.52 -25.94
N MET A 811 -6.42 -23.04 -24.80
CA MET A 811 -6.65 -22.40 -23.51
C MET A 811 -5.66 -21.24 -23.28
N ILE A 812 -6.16 -20.07 -22.89
CA ILE A 812 -5.32 -18.91 -22.56
C ILE A 812 -5.32 -18.74 -21.04
N LYS A 813 -4.16 -18.95 -20.40
CA LYS A 813 -4.01 -18.79 -18.95
C LYS A 813 -3.07 -17.65 -18.60
N GLY A 814 -3.34 -16.99 -17.47
CA GLY A 814 -2.39 -16.08 -16.82
C GLY A 814 -1.40 -16.84 -15.93
N SER A 815 -0.27 -16.22 -15.63
CA SER A 815 0.65 -16.67 -14.59
C SER A 815 0.62 -15.73 -13.38
N GLU A 816 0.59 -16.28 -12.17
CA GLU A 816 0.86 -15.55 -10.94
C GLU A 816 2.37 -15.45 -10.67
N LEU A 817 3.13 -16.44 -11.15
CA LEU A 817 4.58 -16.46 -11.06
C LEU A 817 5.16 -15.33 -11.93
N GLN A 818 5.92 -14.42 -11.31
CA GLN A 818 6.66 -13.42 -12.07
C GLN A 818 7.94 -14.06 -12.63
N LEU A 819 7.83 -14.80 -13.74
CA LEU A 819 8.97 -15.47 -14.35
C LEU A 819 9.97 -14.45 -14.94
N PRO A 820 11.30 -14.68 -14.82
CA PRO A 820 12.32 -13.67 -15.14
C PRO A 820 12.76 -13.73 -16.62
N PHE A 821 11.85 -14.02 -17.56
CA PHE A 821 12.20 -14.15 -18.98
C PHE A 821 12.78 -12.85 -19.57
N GLN A 822 12.39 -11.70 -19.02
CA GLN A 822 13.00 -10.41 -19.36
C GLN A 822 14.53 -10.35 -19.16
N SER A 823 15.08 -11.13 -18.22
CA SER A 823 16.52 -11.18 -17.95
C SER A 823 17.29 -11.92 -19.04
N CYS A 824 16.62 -12.71 -19.88
CA CYS A 824 17.24 -13.45 -20.97
C CYS A 824 17.95 -12.50 -21.94
N LEU A 825 17.41 -11.30 -22.14
CA LEU A 825 18.01 -10.26 -22.99
C LEU A 825 19.29 -9.63 -22.41
N LYS A 826 19.57 -9.86 -21.14
CA LYS A 826 20.84 -9.43 -20.51
C LYS A 826 21.99 -10.37 -20.86
N VAL A 827 21.70 -11.53 -21.46
CA VAL A 827 22.70 -12.41 -22.05
C VAL A 827 23.22 -11.75 -23.32
N GLU A 828 24.53 -11.59 -23.42
CA GLU A 828 25.21 -10.85 -24.49
C GLU A 828 24.82 -11.34 -25.88
N LYS A 829 24.73 -12.66 -26.08
CA LYS A 829 24.33 -13.27 -27.35
C LYS A 829 22.96 -12.79 -27.85
N PHE A 830 21.96 -12.68 -26.96
CA PHE A 830 20.63 -12.19 -27.33
C PHE A 830 20.58 -10.65 -27.39
N GLY A 831 21.21 -9.97 -26.44
CA GLY A 831 21.27 -8.52 -26.39
C GLY A 831 21.90 -7.91 -27.64
N ASP A 832 23.05 -8.43 -28.06
CA ASP A 832 23.77 -7.96 -29.25
C ASP A 832 23.00 -8.26 -30.53
N LEU A 833 22.38 -9.44 -30.63
CA LEU A 833 21.58 -9.82 -31.80
C LEU A 833 20.41 -8.84 -32.02
N ILE A 834 19.71 -8.46 -30.95
CA ILE A 834 18.57 -7.54 -31.03
C ILE A 834 19.01 -6.12 -31.32
N LEU A 835 20.12 -5.67 -30.75
CA LEU A 835 20.65 -4.33 -30.99
C LEU A 835 21.21 -4.17 -32.42
N LYS A 836 21.80 -5.23 -32.99
CA LYS A 836 22.36 -5.22 -34.35
C LYS A 836 21.33 -5.44 -35.46
N ALA A 837 20.13 -5.91 -35.13
CA ALA A 837 19.10 -6.21 -36.12
C ALA A 837 18.60 -4.94 -36.84
N THR A 838 18.55 -4.99 -38.17
CA THR A 838 18.11 -3.91 -39.06
C THR A 838 16.66 -4.07 -39.52
N GLU A 839 16.07 -5.26 -39.39
CA GLU A 839 14.69 -5.56 -39.79
C GLU A 839 13.99 -6.54 -38.82
N PRO A 840 12.64 -6.64 -38.84
CA PRO A 840 11.91 -7.60 -38.02
C PRO A 840 12.08 -9.05 -38.53
N GLN A 841 12.71 -9.90 -37.73
CA GLN A 841 12.98 -11.30 -38.08
C GLN A 841 12.65 -12.25 -36.93
N MET A 842 12.30 -13.50 -37.26
CA MET A 842 12.09 -14.58 -36.29
C MET A 842 13.37 -15.42 -36.20
N VAL A 843 13.87 -15.61 -34.98
CA VAL A 843 15.07 -16.42 -34.74
C VAL A 843 14.75 -17.56 -33.79
N LEU A 844 15.14 -18.77 -34.17
CA LEU A 844 14.93 -19.98 -33.39
C LEU A 844 16.17 -20.29 -32.54
N PHE A 845 15.97 -20.54 -31.26
CA PHE A 845 17.01 -21.03 -30.35
C PHE A 845 16.52 -22.23 -29.54
N ASN A 846 17.45 -23.04 -29.06
CA ASN A 846 17.20 -23.94 -27.94
C ASN A 846 17.90 -23.35 -26.71
N ILE A 847 17.15 -22.91 -25.71
CA ILE A 847 17.73 -22.31 -24.50
C ILE A 847 18.37 -23.36 -23.59
N TYR A 848 17.96 -24.63 -23.69
CA TYR A 848 18.54 -25.70 -22.88
C TYR A 848 19.85 -26.24 -23.45
N ASP A 849 20.27 -25.78 -24.63
CA ASP A 849 21.42 -26.32 -25.34
C ASP A 849 21.31 -27.86 -25.42
N ASP A 850 22.19 -28.58 -24.73
CA ASP A 850 22.27 -30.04 -24.70
C ASP A 850 21.77 -30.68 -23.38
N TRP A 851 21.23 -29.92 -22.43
CA TRP A 851 20.90 -30.42 -21.10
C TRP A 851 19.88 -31.57 -21.10
N LEU A 852 18.97 -31.63 -22.08
CA LEU A 852 17.96 -32.68 -22.16
C LEU A 852 18.55 -34.09 -22.40
N LYS A 853 19.84 -34.19 -22.72
CA LYS A 853 20.56 -35.48 -22.83
C LYS A 853 20.85 -36.09 -21.44
N THR A 854 21.15 -35.25 -20.44
CA THR A 854 21.56 -35.71 -19.09
C THR A 854 20.48 -35.49 -18.03
N ILE A 855 19.62 -34.47 -18.18
CA ILE A 855 18.58 -34.12 -17.20
C ILE A 855 17.19 -34.03 -17.84
N SER A 856 16.15 -34.16 -17.01
CA SER A 856 14.76 -34.03 -17.45
C SER A 856 14.38 -32.58 -17.79
N SER A 857 13.31 -32.40 -18.56
CA SER A 857 12.78 -31.07 -18.89
C SER A 857 12.41 -30.24 -17.66
N TYR A 858 11.93 -30.90 -16.59
CA TYR A 858 11.60 -30.24 -15.32
C TYR A 858 12.83 -29.63 -14.66
N THR A 859 13.93 -30.38 -14.60
CA THR A 859 15.19 -29.91 -14.02
C THR A 859 15.86 -28.88 -14.93
N ALA A 860 15.83 -29.06 -16.25
CA ALA A 860 16.36 -28.09 -17.21
C ALA A 860 15.64 -26.73 -17.11
N PHE A 861 14.32 -26.73 -17.00
CA PHE A 861 13.54 -25.50 -16.79
C PHE A 861 13.87 -24.83 -15.46
N SER A 862 14.02 -25.62 -14.39
CA SER A 862 14.36 -25.11 -13.07
C SER A 862 15.77 -24.49 -13.03
N ARG A 863 16.75 -25.13 -13.68
CA ARG A 863 18.11 -24.58 -13.89
C ARG A 863 18.04 -23.24 -14.65
N LEU A 864 17.27 -23.19 -15.74
CA LEU A 864 17.10 -21.96 -16.50
C LEU A 864 16.50 -20.83 -15.67
N LEU A 865 15.42 -21.10 -14.92
CA LEU A 865 14.80 -20.10 -14.06
C LEU A 865 15.75 -19.58 -12.99
N LEU A 866 16.54 -20.47 -12.39
CA LEU A 866 17.55 -20.11 -11.40
C LEU A 866 18.61 -19.16 -11.98
N ILE A 867 19.13 -19.46 -13.16
CA ILE A 867 20.09 -18.61 -13.87
C ILE A 867 19.46 -17.24 -14.20
N LEU A 868 18.28 -17.24 -14.82
CA LEU A 868 17.60 -15.99 -15.23
C LEU A 868 17.20 -15.13 -14.03
N ARG A 869 16.84 -15.75 -12.89
CA ARG A 869 16.54 -15.06 -11.64
C ARG A 869 17.80 -14.45 -11.03
N ALA A 870 18.91 -15.19 -11.01
CA ALA A 870 20.20 -14.66 -10.57
C ALA A 870 20.64 -13.46 -11.44
N PHE A 871 20.43 -13.53 -12.77
CA PHE A 871 20.64 -12.38 -13.67
C PHE A 871 19.70 -11.19 -13.41
N HIS A 872 18.49 -11.46 -12.94
CA HIS A 872 17.54 -10.43 -12.55
C HIS A 872 18.01 -9.69 -11.29
N VAL A 873 18.44 -10.45 -10.29
CA VAL A 873 18.88 -10.00 -8.96
C VAL A 873 20.22 -9.28 -9.02
N ASN A 874 21.26 -9.97 -9.51
CA ASN A 874 22.60 -9.45 -9.59
C ASN A 874 23.32 -10.01 -10.81
N GLN A 875 23.27 -9.24 -11.90
CA GLN A 875 23.89 -9.58 -13.17
C GLN A 875 25.41 -9.78 -13.05
N GLU A 876 26.11 -8.96 -12.25
CA GLU A 876 27.58 -9.02 -12.12
C GLU A 876 28.00 -10.34 -11.49
N ARG A 877 27.42 -10.68 -10.35
CA ARG A 877 27.80 -11.88 -9.60
C ARG A 877 27.35 -13.16 -10.28
N CYS A 878 26.19 -13.15 -10.97
CA CYS A 878 25.74 -14.29 -11.77
C CYS A 878 26.75 -14.61 -12.91
N LYS A 879 27.24 -13.60 -13.64
CA LYS A 879 28.25 -13.82 -14.70
C LYS A 879 29.55 -14.40 -14.15
N LEU A 880 29.99 -13.95 -12.98
CA LEU A 880 31.18 -14.48 -12.31
C LEU A 880 31.02 -15.95 -11.92
N ILE A 881 29.84 -16.33 -11.41
CA ILE A 881 29.55 -17.72 -11.04
C ILE A 881 29.51 -18.62 -12.29
N LEU A 882 28.97 -18.13 -13.41
CA LEU A 882 28.87 -18.92 -14.64
C LEU A 882 30.22 -19.09 -15.36
N ARG A 883 31.16 -18.16 -15.19
CA ARG A 883 32.49 -18.20 -15.83
C ARG A 883 33.58 -17.91 -14.78
N PRO A 884 33.85 -18.85 -13.86
CA PRO A 884 34.83 -18.64 -12.80
C PRO A 884 36.27 -18.64 -13.34
N ASP A 885 36.56 -19.49 -14.32
CA ASP A 885 37.90 -19.71 -14.88
C ASP A 885 37.94 -19.53 -16.39
N LYS A 886 39.11 -19.19 -16.93
CA LYS A 886 39.34 -18.99 -18.37
C LYS A 886 39.09 -20.26 -19.19
N ASP A 887 39.26 -21.42 -18.59
CA ASP A 887 39.12 -22.73 -19.27
C ASP A 887 37.65 -23.09 -19.54
N THR A 888 36.69 -22.41 -18.88
CA THR A 888 35.25 -22.62 -19.08
C THR A 888 34.76 -21.92 -20.37
N ILE A 889 34.82 -22.65 -21.49
CA ILE A 889 34.38 -22.14 -22.79
C ILE A 889 32.87 -22.31 -23.03
N THR A 890 32.27 -21.35 -23.73
CA THR A 890 30.91 -21.44 -24.27
C THR A 890 31.01 -21.77 -25.76
N GLN A 891 30.40 -22.86 -26.22
CA GLN A 891 30.41 -23.23 -27.63
C GLN A 891 29.65 -22.20 -28.48
N ALA A 892 30.03 -22.03 -29.75
CA ALA A 892 29.44 -21.01 -30.62
C ALA A 892 27.92 -21.19 -30.82
N HIS A 893 27.44 -22.42 -30.89
CA HIS A 893 26.01 -22.73 -31.03
C HIS A 893 25.26 -22.74 -29.69
N HIS A 894 25.95 -22.83 -28.56
CA HIS A 894 25.35 -22.81 -27.21
C HIS A 894 25.11 -21.39 -26.68
N VAL A 895 24.21 -21.28 -25.71
CA VAL A 895 23.97 -20.04 -24.95
C VAL A 895 24.76 -20.07 -23.64
N TRP A 896 24.86 -21.23 -22.99
CA TRP A 896 25.47 -21.39 -21.67
C TRP A 896 26.86 -22.05 -21.75
N PRO A 897 27.75 -21.81 -20.77
CA PRO A 897 29.04 -22.49 -20.68
C PRO A 897 28.87 -24.02 -20.66
N THR A 898 29.80 -24.73 -21.31
CA THR A 898 29.79 -26.19 -21.29
C THR A 898 30.44 -26.68 -20.00
N LEU A 899 29.63 -27.16 -19.07
CA LEU A 899 30.05 -27.69 -17.77
C LEU A 899 29.58 -29.14 -17.61
N THR A 900 30.27 -29.89 -16.76
CA THR A 900 29.86 -31.23 -16.31
C THR A 900 28.67 -31.14 -15.34
N ASP A 901 27.95 -32.24 -15.11
CA ASP A 901 26.78 -32.25 -14.22
C ASP A 901 27.16 -31.90 -12.76
N GLU A 902 28.36 -32.26 -12.30
CA GLU A 902 28.84 -31.96 -10.94
C GLU A 902 29.20 -30.47 -10.78
N GLU A 903 29.84 -29.86 -11.79
CA GLU A 903 30.06 -28.42 -11.84
C GLU A 903 28.75 -27.64 -11.89
N TRP A 904 27.76 -28.12 -12.65
CA TRP A 904 26.42 -27.53 -12.68
C TRP A 904 25.76 -27.53 -11.31
N ILE A 905 25.88 -28.62 -10.53
CA ILE A 905 25.34 -28.67 -9.16
C ILE A 905 26.00 -27.58 -8.29
N SER A 906 27.32 -27.43 -8.36
CA SER A 906 28.05 -26.38 -7.63
C SER A 906 27.59 -24.97 -8.03
N VAL A 907 27.46 -24.72 -9.33
CA VAL A 907 26.97 -23.44 -9.88
C VAL A 907 25.53 -23.15 -9.44
N GLU A 908 24.64 -24.15 -9.49
CA GLU A 908 23.24 -24.02 -9.08
C GLU A 908 23.12 -23.67 -7.58
N VAL A 909 23.94 -24.27 -6.71
CA VAL A 909 23.97 -23.91 -5.29
C VAL A 909 24.39 -22.46 -5.09
N GLN A 910 25.44 -22.01 -5.78
CA GLN A 910 25.93 -20.62 -5.68
C GLN A 910 24.89 -19.60 -6.18
N LEU A 911 24.19 -19.92 -7.27
CA LEU A 911 23.13 -19.07 -7.83
C LEU A 911 21.90 -19.01 -6.92
N LYS A 912 21.52 -20.14 -6.30
CA LYS A 912 20.45 -20.19 -5.29
C LYS A 912 20.79 -19.29 -4.10
N ASP A 913 21.99 -19.43 -3.55
CA ASP A 913 22.43 -18.66 -2.38
C ASP A 913 22.52 -17.16 -2.68
N LEU A 914 22.90 -16.79 -3.91
CA LEU A 914 22.87 -15.41 -4.37
C LEU A 914 21.46 -14.80 -4.32
N ILE A 915 20.46 -15.54 -4.82
CA ILE A 915 19.06 -15.10 -4.84
C ILE A 915 18.52 -14.95 -3.42
N LEU A 916 18.76 -15.96 -2.57
CA LEU A 916 18.28 -15.96 -1.19
C LEU A 916 18.95 -14.86 -0.36
N ALA A 917 20.26 -14.63 -0.53
CA ALA A 917 20.97 -13.57 0.17
C ALA A 917 20.44 -12.17 -0.19
N ASP A 918 20.09 -11.93 -1.45
CA ASP A 918 19.47 -10.66 -1.87
C ASP A 918 18.06 -10.50 -1.31
N TYR A 919 17.26 -11.57 -1.32
CA TYR A 919 15.93 -11.58 -0.71
C TYR A 919 15.99 -11.28 0.80
N GLY A 920 16.85 -12.01 1.53
CA GLY A 920 17.06 -11.82 2.96
C GLY A 920 17.52 -10.40 3.30
N LYS A 921 18.39 -9.82 2.46
CA LYS A 921 18.84 -8.42 2.63
C LYS A 921 17.74 -7.40 2.34
N LYS A 922 16.89 -7.63 1.34
CA LYS A 922 15.80 -6.69 0.98
C LYS A 922 14.64 -6.71 1.98
N GLN A 923 14.32 -7.89 2.51
CA GLN A 923 13.21 -8.08 3.45
C GLN A 923 13.65 -8.11 4.91
N ASN A 924 14.95 -8.00 5.20
CA ASN A 924 15.55 -8.16 6.53
C ASN A 924 15.15 -9.50 7.19
N VAL A 925 15.26 -10.59 6.44
CA VAL A 925 14.92 -11.95 6.89
C VAL A 925 16.18 -12.81 6.88
N ASN A 926 16.39 -13.59 7.95
CA ASN A 926 17.45 -14.59 7.96
C ASN A 926 17.12 -15.73 6.98
N VAL A 927 17.99 -15.96 5.99
CA VAL A 927 17.75 -16.98 4.94
C VAL A 927 17.62 -18.40 5.51
N ALA A 928 18.19 -18.67 6.68
CA ALA A 928 18.13 -19.97 7.33
C ALA A 928 16.74 -20.29 7.92
N SER A 929 15.89 -19.28 8.17
CA SER A 929 14.53 -19.50 8.67
C SER A 929 13.52 -19.81 7.56
N LEU A 930 13.96 -19.81 6.29
CA LEU A 930 13.08 -20.08 5.15
C LEU A 930 12.88 -21.59 4.97
N THR A 931 11.63 -21.98 4.79
CA THR A 931 11.23 -23.34 4.41
C THR A 931 11.57 -23.62 2.93
N GLN A 932 11.66 -24.89 2.55
CA GLN A 932 11.91 -25.25 1.14
C GLN A 932 10.81 -24.79 0.17
N SER A 933 9.55 -24.73 0.63
CA SER A 933 8.46 -24.14 -0.14
C SER A 933 8.67 -22.65 -0.37
N GLU A 934 9.08 -21.90 0.65
CA GLU A 934 9.35 -20.46 0.54
C GLU A 934 10.57 -20.19 -0.37
N ILE A 935 11.63 -20.99 -0.25
CA ILE A 935 12.81 -20.91 -1.14
C ILE A 935 12.38 -21.12 -2.60
N ARG A 936 11.58 -22.14 -2.88
CA ARG A 936 11.05 -22.42 -4.22
C ARG A 936 10.21 -21.25 -4.74
N ASP A 937 9.31 -20.73 -3.92
CA ASP A 937 8.41 -19.64 -4.30
C ASP A 937 9.18 -18.32 -4.55
N ILE A 938 10.24 -18.03 -3.78
CA ILE A 938 11.17 -16.90 -4.03
C ILE A 938 11.84 -17.06 -5.40
N ILE A 939 12.35 -18.25 -5.73
CA ILE A 939 13.00 -18.53 -7.02
C ILE A 939 12.00 -18.41 -8.18
N LEU A 940 10.76 -18.87 -7.98
CA LEU A 940 9.67 -18.74 -8.96
C LEU A 940 9.12 -17.31 -9.07
N GLY A 941 9.51 -16.40 -8.16
CA GLY A 941 9.17 -14.98 -8.22
C GLY A 941 7.81 -14.64 -7.61
N MET A 942 7.35 -15.44 -6.63
CA MET A 942 6.18 -15.09 -5.83
C MET A 942 6.57 -14.07 -4.75
N GLU A 943 5.69 -13.11 -4.47
CA GLU A 943 5.84 -12.16 -3.37
C GLU A 943 5.44 -12.86 -2.06
N ILE A 944 6.41 -13.26 -1.25
CA ILE A 944 6.18 -13.88 0.05
C ILE A 944 6.26 -12.80 1.14
N ALA A 945 5.34 -12.85 2.09
CA ALA A 945 5.44 -12.02 3.30
C ALA A 945 6.62 -12.48 4.16
N PRO A 946 7.40 -11.55 4.76
CA PRO A 946 8.48 -11.95 5.65
C PRO A 946 7.94 -12.80 6.82
N PRO A 947 8.63 -13.90 7.19
CA PRO A 947 8.20 -14.76 8.30
C PRO A 947 8.19 -13.98 9.62
N SER A 948 7.24 -14.31 10.50
CA SER A 948 7.02 -13.62 11.78
C SER A 948 8.26 -13.66 12.70
N MET A 949 8.48 -12.59 13.47
CA MET A 949 9.61 -12.43 14.40
C MET A 949 9.74 -13.63 15.38
N GLN A 950 8.62 -14.14 15.90
CA GLN A 950 8.61 -15.34 16.75
C GLN A 950 9.22 -16.57 16.07
N ARG A 951 8.97 -16.77 14.77
CA ARG A 951 9.51 -17.91 14.03
C ARG A 951 11.01 -17.75 13.78
N GLN A 952 11.48 -16.51 13.66
CA GLN A 952 12.90 -16.19 13.54
C GLN A 952 13.64 -16.47 14.86
N GLU A 953 13.08 -16.07 16.00
CA GLU A 953 13.65 -16.35 17.33
C GLU A 953 13.74 -17.86 17.62
N ILE A 954 12.69 -18.62 17.30
CA ILE A 954 12.68 -20.09 17.49
C ILE A 954 13.77 -20.76 16.64
N ALA A 955 13.92 -20.34 15.38
CA ALA A 955 14.94 -20.88 14.48
C ALA A 955 16.37 -20.50 14.94
N GLU A 956 16.56 -19.30 15.49
CA GLU A 956 17.84 -18.90 16.08
C GLU A 956 18.19 -19.69 17.34
N ILE A 957 17.19 -20.00 18.19
CA ILE A 957 17.37 -20.86 19.37
C ILE A 957 17.73 -22.30 18.96
N GLU A 958 17.05 -22.87 17.95
CA GLU A 958 17.39 -24.19 17.42
C GLU A 958 18.79 -24.22 16.78
N LYS A 959 19.19 -23.13 16.11
CA LYS A 959 20.53 -23.03 15.51
C LYS A 959 21.61 -22.91 16.57
N GLN A 960 21.40 -22.12 17.63
CA GLN A 960 22.30 -22.07 18.77
C GLN A 960 22.42 -23.43 19.47
N ALA A 961 21.33 -24.19 19.56
CA ALA A 961 21.35 -25.55 20.10
C ALA A 961 22.14 -26.54 19.21
N LYS A 962 22.06 -26.40 17.87
CA LYS A 962 22.84 -27.21 16.92
C LYS A 962 24.31 -26.81 16.85
N GLU A 963 24.63 -25.52 16.84
CA GLU A 963 26.02 -25.03 16.83
C GLU A 963 26.76 -25.37 18.12
N ALA A 964 26.06 -25.45 19.27
CA ALA A 964 26.62 -25.98 20.51
C ALA A 964 27.02 -27.47 20.43
N SER A 965 26.53 -28.22 19.44
CA SER A 965 26.80 -29.66 19.28
C SER A 965 27.96 -30.03 18.35
N GLN A 966 28.51 -29.08 17.58
CA GLN A 966 29.62 -29.32 16.64
C GLN A 966 30.69 -28.22 16.71
N LEU A 967 31.60 -28.34 17.67
CA LEU A 967 32.87 -27.60 17.70
C LEU A 967 34.01 -28.51 17.21
N ASN A 968 34.32 -28.49 15.91
CA ASN A 968 35.55 -29.06 15.38
C ASN A 968 36.62 -27.97 15.24
N ALA A 969 37.73 -28.13 15.98
CA ALA A 969 38.87 -27.23 15.93
C ALA A 969 39.66 -27.46 14.63
N VAL A 970 40.00 -26.39 13.90
CA VAL A 970 40.83 -26.46 12.68
C VAL A 970 42.22 -25.95 13.00
N THR A 971 43.23 -26.79 12.74
CA THR A 971 44.66 -26.45 12.88
C THR A 971 45.19 -25.91 11.56
N THR A 972 45.85 -24.75 11.60
CA THR A 972 46.53 -24.17 10.42
C THR A 972 48.02 -23.93 10.72
N LYS A 973 48.89 -24.36 9.80
CA LYS A 973 50.35 -24.14 9.86
C LYS A 973 50.69 -22.79 9.22
N THR A 974 51.44 -21.94 9.91
CA THR A 974 51.96 -20.64 9.40
C THR A 974 53.36 -20.37 9.94
N THR A 975 54.15 -19.51 9.30
CA THR A 975 55.52 -19.16 9.74
C THR A 975 55.60 -17.74 10.32
N ASN A 976 56.44 -17.52 11.34
CA ASN A 976 56.68 -16.15 11.86
C ASN A 976 57.69 -15.36 10.98
N VAL A 977 57.89 -14.07 11.31
CA VAL A 977 58.79 -13.14 10.60
C VAL A 977 60.27 -13.60 10.55
N HIS A 978 60.65 -14.57 11.37
CA HIS A 978 61.96 -15.21 11.46
C HIS A 978 62.01 -16.64 10.87
N GLY A 979 60.93 -17.15 10.27
CA GLY A 979 60.92 -18.41 9.52
C GLY A 979 60.60 -19.68 10.34
N GLU A 980 60.18 -19.58 11.59
CA GLU A 980 59.77 -20.74 12.41
C GLU A 980 58.30 -21.13 12.17
N GLU A 981 58.03 -22.43 12.03
CA GLU A 981 56.67 -22.98 11.83
C GLU A 981 55.84 -22.96 13.13
N LEU A 982 54.72 -22.23 13.12
CA LEU A 982 53.68 -22.18 14.15
C LEU A 982 52.46 -22.98 13.70
N ILE A 983 51.98 -23.86 14.59
CA ILE A 983 50.70 -24.57 14.44
C ILE A 983 49.67 -23.86 15.33
N VAL A 984 48.71 -23.16 14.71
CA VAL A 984 47.66 -22.45 15.45
C VAL A 984 46.34 -23.20 15.27
N THR A 985 45.73 -23.56 16.40
CA THR A 985 44.44 -24.27 16.46
C THR A 985 43.34 -23.26 16.75
N THR A 986 42.51 -22.94 15.76
CA THR A 986 41.35 -22.04 15.95
C THR A 986 40.10 -22.86 16.28
N THR A 987 39.46 -22.52 17.39
CA THR A 987 38.24 -23.21 17.89
C THR A 987 36.95 -22.43 17.58
N SER A 988 37.05 -21.18 17.10
CA SER A 988 35.92 -20.26 16.90
C SER A 988 35.71 -19.87 15.43
N ALA A 989 34.45 -19.90 14.96
CA ALA A 989 34.07 -19.50 13.60
C ALA A 989 34.33 -17.99 13.32
N TYR A 990 34.32 -17.16 14.37
CA TYR A 990 34.66 -15.74 14.28
C TYR A 990 36.16 -15.56 14.00
N GLU A 991 37.01 -16.36 14.62
CA GLU A 991 38.46 -16.34 14.36
C GLU A 991 38.77 -16.81 12.93
N GLN A 992 38.07 -17.84 12.42
CA GLN A 992 38.20 -18.30 11.04
C GLN A 992 37.78 -17.23 10.00
N GLN A 993 36.66 -16.53 10.19
CA GLN A 993 36.25 -15.45 9.28
C GLN A 993 37.18 -14.24 9.35
N THR A 994 37.68 -13.91 10.55
CA THR A 994 38.61 -12.80 10.74
C THR A 994 40.00 -13.13 10.17
N TYR A 995 40.41 -14.40 10.16
CA TYR A 995 41.66 -14.85 9.52
C TYR A 995 41.54 -14.98 7.99
N ALA A 996 40.45 -15.57 7.46
CA ALA A 996 40.24 -15.74 6.02
C ALA A 996 40.12 -14.40 5.26
N SER A 997 39.60 -13.36 5.92
CA SER A 997 39.39 -12.04 5.33
C SER A 997 40.65 -11.20 5.13
N LYS A 998 41.79 -11.57 5.72
CA LYS A 998 43.05 -10.81 5.58
C LYS A 998 43.83 -11.13 4.29
N THR A 999 43.53 -12.22 3.57
CA THR A 999 44.44 -12.73 2.51
C THR A 999 43.82 -12.98 1.13
N ASP A 1000 42.50 -12.91 0.92
CA ASP A 1000 41.93 -13.20 -0.40
C ASP A 1000 41.82 -11.96 -1.32
N TRP A 1001 42.95 -11.58 -1.93
CA TRP A 1001 43.02 -10.50 -2.91
C TRP A 1001 42.49 -10.90 -4.30
N ARG A 1002 42.40 -12.21 -4.60
CA ARG A 1002 42.03 -12.72 -5.93
C ARG A 1002 40.56 -12.49 -6.24
N VAL A 1003 39.67 -12.85 -5.31
CA VAL A 1003 38.23 -12.61 -5.43
C VAL A 1003 37.92 -11.11 -5.59
N ARG A 1004 38.68 -10.26 -4.88
CA ARG A 1004 38.53 -8.80 -4.98
C ARG A 1004 39.05 -8.26 -6.31
N ALA A 1005 40.15 -8.79 -6.85
CA ALA A 1005 40.66 -8.41 -8.16
C ALA A 1005 39.67 -8.73 -9.29
N ILE A 1006 39.03 -9.91 -9.23
CA ILE A 1006 37.97 -10.30 -10.17
C ILE A 1006 36.77 -9.37 -10.04
N SER A 1007 36.34 -9.09 -8.80
CA SER A 1007 35.19 -8.19 -8.54
C SER A 1007 35.46 -6.74 -9.00
N ALA A 1008 36.69 -6.25 -8.87
CA ALA A 1008 37.09 -4.91 -9.30
C ALA A 1008 37.02 -4.74 -10.84
N SER A 1009 37.21 -5.81 -11.63
CA SER A 1009 37.08 -5.74 -13.09
C SER A 1009 35.69 -5.31 -13.57
N ASN A 1010 34.66 -5.56 -12.77
CA ASN A 1010 33.27 -5.21 -13.07
C ASN A 1010 32.87 -3.77 -12.68
N LEU A 1011 33.77 -2.99 -12.05
CA LEU A 1011 33.46 -1.62 -11.61
C LEU A 1011 33.01 -0.68 -12.75
N HIS A 1012 33.40 -0.98 -14.00
CA HIS A 1012 32.97 -0.22 -15.17
C HIS A 1012 31.44 -0.24 -15.36
N LEU A 1013 30.75 -1.31 -14.94
CA LEU A 1013 29.29 -1.44 -15.08
C LEU A 1013 28.54 -0.45 -14.19
N ARG A 1014 29.07 -0.14 -12.99
CA ARG A 1014 28.46 0.81 -12.04
C ARG A 1014 28.48 2.25 -12.54
N THR A 1015 29.32 2.56 -13.52
CA THR A 1015 29.39 3.89 -14.14
C THR A 1015 28.15 4.23 -14.99
N SER A 1016 27.27 3.26 -15.25
CA SER A 1016 25.98 3.47 -15.93
C SER A 1016 24.95 4.19 -15.06
N HIS A 1017 25.02 4.03 -13.73
CA HIS A 1017 24.08 4.57 -12.76
C HIS A 1017 24.81 5.45 -11.75
N ILE A 1018 24.88 6.75 -12.03
CA ILE A 1018 25.55 7.74 -11.17
C ILE A 1018 24.52 8.70 -10.59
N TYR A 1019 24.50 8.80 -9.26
CA TYR A 1019 23.69 9.73 -8.49
C TYR A 1019 24.58 10.86 -7.98
N VAL A 1020 24.11 12.09 -8.11
CA VAL A 1020 24.79 13.28 -7.58
C VAL A 1020 23.86 13.92 -6.57
N SER A 1021 24.35 14.12 -5.33
CA SER A 1021 23.58 14.82 -4.30
C SER A 1021 23.46 16.29 -4.67
N SER A 1022 22.23 16.77 -4.84
CA SER A 1022 21.92 18.17 -5.12
C SER A 1022 21.02 18.72 -4.00
N ASP A 1023 21.62 19.37 -3.01
CA ASP A 1023 20.90 20.19 -2.03
C ASP A 1023 20.81 21.66 -2.51
N GLU A 1024 19.96 22.47 -1.87
CA GLU A 1024 19.67 23.86 -2.27
C GLU A 1024 20.95 24.69 -2.47
N THR A 1025 21.07 25.29 -3.64
CA THR A 1025 22.22 26.11 -4.05
C THR A 1025 22.30 27.39 -3.22
N SER A 1026 23.40 27.59 -2.50
CA SER A 1026 23.77 28.92 -2.03
C SER A 1026 24.29 29.74 -3.22
N GLU A 1027 23.66 30.89 -3.51
CA GLU A 1027 24.05 31.78 -4.64
C GLU A 1027 25.50 32.32 -4.52
N SER A 1028 26.09 32.23 -3.33
CA SER A 1028 27.46 32.64 -3.04
C SER A 1028 28.51 31.52 -3.15
N GLY A 1029 28.10 30.26 -3.28
CA GLY A 1029 29.00 29.10 -3.31
C GLY A 1029 29.61 28.84 -4.69
N TYR A 1030 30.80 28.23 -4.73
CA TYR A 1030 31.39 27.75 -5.98
C TYR A 1030 30.69 26.47 -6.48
N THR A 1031 30.48 26.35 -7.79
CA THR A 1031 29.96 25.13 -8.43
C THR A 1031 31.10 24.35 -9.08
N TYR A 1032 31.25 23.07 -8.73
CA TYR A 1032 32.31 22.22 -9.26
C TYR A 1032 31.81 21.35 -10.41
N ILE A 1033 32.50 21.36 -11.55
CA ILE A 1033 32.15 20.54 -12.71
C ILE A 1033 33.19 19.43 -12.87
N LEU A 1034 32.76 18.18 -12.70
CA LEU A 1034 33.58 16.98 -12.87
C LEU A 1034 33.30 16.32 -14.24
N PRO A 1035 34.32 16.16 -15.10
CA PRO A 1035 34.20 15.40 -16.35
C PRO A 1035 33.85 13.93 -16.13
N LYS A 1036 32.90 13.39 -16.90
CA LYS A 1036 32.54 11.97 -16.77
C LYS A 1036 33.67 11.02 -17.15
N ASN A 1037 34.59 11.42 -18.05
CA ASN A 1037 35.72 10.57 -18.42
C ASN A 1037 36.66 10.34 -17.23
N LEU A 1038 36.95 11.39 -16.46
CA LEU A 1038 37.75 11.32 -15.24
C LEU A 1038 37.10 10.43 -14.19
N LEU A 1039 35.81 10.68 -13.91
CA LEU A 1039 35.06 9.89 -12.95
C LEU A 1039 35.00 8.41 -13.33
N LYS A 1040 34.69 8.10 -14.60
CA LYS A 1040 34.65 6.72 -15.10
C LYS A 1040 35.98 6.01 -14.88
N LYS A 1041 37.09 6.64 -15.27
CA LYS A 1041 38.42 6.02 -15.10
C LYS A 1041 38.78 5.88 -13.62
N PHE A 1042 38.50 6.89 -12.79
CA PHE A 1042 38.73 6.84 -11.34
C PHE A 1042 37.96 5.69 -10.66
N ILE A 1043 36.72 5.45 -11.05
CA ILE A 1043 35.92 4.31 -10.55
C ILE A 1043 36.51 2.98 -11.02
N THR A 1044 36.93 2.87 -12.29
CA THR A 1044 37.47 1.60 -12.82
C THR A 1044 38.80 1.17 -12.19
N ILE A 1045 39.62 2.11 -11.72
CA ILE A 1045 40.90 1.81 -11.10
C ILE A 1045 40.79 1.52 -9.59
N ALA A 1046 39.61 1.69 -8.99
CA ALA A 1046 39.39 1.58 -7.54
C ALA A 1046 39.25 0.13 -7.05
N ASP A 1047 39.19 -0.03 -5.73
CA ASP A 1047 38.78 -1.27 -5.05
C ASP A 1047 37.42 -1.08 -4.37
N LEU A 1048 36.66 -2.16 -4.20
CA LEU A 1048 35.32 -2.12 -3.60
C LEU A 1048 35.33 -1.83 -2.08
N ARG A 1049 36.41 -2.18 -1.38
CA ARG A 1049 36.50 -2.06 0.08
C ARG A 1049 37.54 -1.05 0.54
N THR A 1050 38.66 -1.01 -0.17
CA THR A 1050 39.80 -0.14 0.16
C THR A 1050 39.58 1.22 -0.46
N GLN A 1051 39.67 2.27 0.34
CA GLN A 1051 39.56 3.64 -0.16
C GLN A 1051 40.80 4.02 -0.99
N ILE A 1052 40.57 4.71 -2.11
CA ILE A 1052 41.62 5.38 -2.89
C ILE A 1052 41.26 6.86 -3.02
N ALA A 1053 42.26 7.72 -3.15
CA ALA A 1053 42.11 9.15 -3.29
C ALA A 1053 42.89 9.74 -4.48
N GLY A 1054 42.45 10.88 -4.96
CA GLY A 1054 43.16 11.68 -5.96
C GLY A 1054 43.00 13.17 -5.67
N TYR A 1055 44.07 13.94 -5.88
CA TYR A 1055 44.02 15.39 -5.75
C TYR A 1055 43.38 16.03 -6.99
N LEU A 1056 42.56 17.04 -6.76
CA LEU A 1056 41.75 17.71 -7.76
C LEU A 1056 42.41 19.01 -8.20
N TYR A 1057 42.62 19.19 -9.49
CA TYR A 1057 43.14 20.42 -10.09
C TYR A 1057 42.20 20.93 -11.19
N GLY A 1058 42.04 22.24 -11.25
CA GLY A 1058 41.15 22.85 -12.22
C GLY A 1058 41.34 24.34 -12.37
N VAL A 1059 40.48 24.93 -13.21
CA VAL A 1059 40.47 26.35 -13.52
C VAL A 1059 39.03 26.84 -13.57
N SER A 1060 38.83 28.12 -13.28
CA SER A 1060 37.55 28.76 -13.60
C SER A 1060 37.48 29.05 -15.10
N PRO A 1061 36.33 28.81 -15.76
CA PRO A 1061 36.14 29.27 -17.13
C PRO A 1061 36.22 30.80 -17.18
N PRO A 1062 36.73 31.40 -18.28
CA PRO A 1062 36.90 32.85 -18.39
C PRO A 1062 35.58 33.61 -18.24
N ASP A 1063 34.47 32.98 -18.62
CA ASP A 1063 33.13 33.56 -18.60
C ASP A 1063 32.48 33.56 -17.21
N ASN A 1064 32.95 32.72 -16.27
CA ASN A 1064 32.34 32.63 -14.95
C ASN A 1064 33.32 32.18 -13.84
N PRO A 1065 33.75 33.08 -12.92
CA PRO A 1065 34.68 32.76 -11.85
C PRO A 1065 34.07 31.90 -10.73
N GLN A 1066 32.75 31.86 -10.59
CA GLN A 1066 32.06 31.04 -9.58
C GLN A 1066 32.00 29.56 -9.95
N VAL A 1067 32.28 29.23 -11.22
CA VAL A 1067 32.37 27.85 -11.70
C VAL A 1067 33.83 27.40 -11.61
N LYS A 1068 34.03 26.17 -11.14
CA LYS A 1068 35.33 25.52 -11.06
C LYS A 1068 35.30 24.24 -11.91
N GLU A 1069 35.96 24.27 -13.06
CA GLU A 1069 36.05 23.11 -13.96
C GLU A 1069 37.26 22.26 -13.58
N LEU A 1070 37.00 21.00 -13.21
CA LEU A 1070 38.04 20.03 -12.89
C LEU A 1070 38.71 19.55 -14.19
N ARG A 1071 39.98 19.88 -14.37
CA ARG A 1071 40.77 19.53 -15.57
C ARG A 1071 41.64 18.31 -15.36
N GLY A 1072 42.14 18.10 -14.15
CA GLY A 1072 43.07 17.02 -13.85
C GLY A 1072 42.81 16.34 -12.51
N ILE A 1073 43.00 15.02 -12.47
CA ILE A 1073 43.12 14.25 -11.22
C ILE A 1073 44.55 13.74 -11.11
N VAL A 1074 45.20 14.05 -9.99
CA VAL A 1074 46.57 13.61 -9.72
C VAL A 1074 46.54 12.45 -8.73
N MET A 1075 47.04 11.29 -9.17
CA MET A 1075 47.21 10.11 -8.33
C MET A 1075 48.59 10.17 -7.67
N VAL A 1076 48.63 10.07 -6.35
CA VAL A 1076 49.87 10.11 -5.56
C VAL A 1076 50.16 8.75 -4.91
N PRO A 1077 51.40 8.47 -4.49
CA PRO A 1077 51.74 7.27 -3.71
C PRO A 1077 50.88 7.13 -2.45
N GLN A 1078 49.99 6.15 -2.40
CA GLN A 1078 49.01 6.03 -1.32
C GLN A 1078 48.74 4.58 -0.91
N TRP A 1079 48.25 4.41 0.32
CA TRP A 1079 47.65 3.16 0.78
C TRP A 1079 46.37 3.47 1.56
N GLY A 1080 45.40 2.57 1.47
CA GLY A 1080 44.06 2.79 2.03
C GLY A 1080 43.64 1.70 2.99
N SER A 1081 42.78 2.07 3.93
CA SER A 1081 41.99 1.18 4.78
C SER A 1081 40.51 1.18 4.34
N HIS A 1082 39.63 0.57 5.12
CA HIS A 1082 38.18 0.63 4.88
C HIS A 1082 37.58 2.00 5.25
N GLN A 1083 38.24 2.71 6.18
CA GLN A 1083 37.71 3.94 6.79
C GLN A 1083 38.50 5.20 6.44
N THR A 1084 39.77 5.05 6.04
CA THR A 1084 40.71 6.15 5.83
C THR A 1084 41.65 5.85 4.68
N VAL A 1085 42.24 6.90 4.10
CA VAL A 1085 43.33 6.82 3.13
C VAL A 1085 44.54 7.57 3.66
N HIS A 1086 45.73 7.02 3.43
CA HIS A 1086 47.00 7.60 3.85
C HIS A 1086 47.77 8.13 2.64
N LEU A 1087 47.99 9.44 2.64
CA LEU A 1087 48.67 10.19 1.59
C LEU A 1087 50.00 10.74 2.10
N PRO A 1088 51.00 10.97 1.24
CA PRO A 1088 52.22 11.67 1.61
C PRO A 1088 51.93 13.15 1.88
N THR A 1089 52.72 13.78 2.74
CA THR A 1089 52.57 15.19 3.12
C THR A 1089 52.95 16.15 1.98
N SER A 1090 53.80 15.71 1.05
CA SER A 1090 54.21 16.49 -0.12
C SER A 1090 53.07 16.61 -1.13
N LEU A 1091 52.72 17.85 -1.52
CA LEU A 1091 51.74 18.09 -2.58
C LEU A 1091 52.33 17.84 -3.98
N PRO A 1092 51.49 17.53 -4.98
CA PRO A 1092 51.94 17.29 -6.34
C PRO A 1092 52.49 18.56 -7.01
N GLU A 1093 53.71 18.53 -7.53
CA GLU A 1093 54.32 19.61 -8.33
C GLU A 1093 54.66 19.11 -9.74
N HIS A 1094 54.21 19.84 -10.78
CA HIS A 1094 54.55 19.55 -12.18
C HIS A 1094 54.32 20.80 -13.07
N GLU A 1095 54.99 20.87 -14.22
CA GLU A 1095 54.86 21.99 -15.18
C GLU A 1095 53.41 22.19 -15.66
N TYR A 1096 52.71 21.13 -16.09
CA TYR A 1096 51.29 21.19 -16.46
C TYR A 1096 50.32 21.64 -15.35
N LEU A 1097 50.72 21.58 -14.08
CA LEU A 1097 49.91 22.07 -12.97
C LEU A 1097 50.14 23.57 -12.72
N LYS A 1098 51.19 24.17 -13.30
CA LYS A 1098 51.46 25.61 -13.21
C LYS A 1098 50.36 26.37 -13.97
N GLY A 1099 49.52 27.09 -13.22
CA GLY A 1099 48.35 27.80 -13.74
C GLY A 1099 47.00 27.14 -13.42
N MET A 1100 47.00 25.95 -12.80
CA MET A 1100 45.79 25.33 -12.25
C MET A 1100 45.71 25.54 -10.73
N GLU A 1101 44.50 25.73 -10.22
CA GLU A 1101 44.24 25.86 -8.78
C GLU A 1101 43.99 24.46 -8.16
N PRO A 1102 44.50 24.18 -6.95
CA PRO A 1102 44.10 22.98 -6.21
C PRO A 1102 42.67 23.16 -5.68
N LEU A 1103 41.77 22.25 -6.06
CA LEU A 1103 40.34 22.29 -5.72
C LEU A 1103 39.96 21.26 -4.65
N GLY A 1104 40.95 20.63 -4.01
CA GLY A 1104 40.77 19.66 -2.93
C GLY A 1104 41.07 18.23 -3.36
N TRP A 1105 40.27 17.27 -2.89
CA TRP A 1105 40.52 15.85 -3.13
C TRP A 1105 39.22 15.05 -3.27
N LEU A 1106 39.30 13.97 -4.04
CA LEU A 1106 38.24 13.00 -4.27
C LEU A 1106 38.70 11.66 -3.69
N HIS A 1107 37.84 10.95 -2.96
CA HIS A 1107 38.11 9.58 -2.54
C HIS A 1107 36.92 8.65 -2.66
N THR A 1108 37.19 7.36 -2.77
CA THR A 1108 36.16 6.32 -2.76
C THR A 1108 35.78 5.95 -1.33
N GLN A 1109 34.51 5.62 -1.11
CA GLN A 1109 34.03 5.08 0.15
C GLN A 1109 33.16 3.84 -0.09
N PRO A 1110 33.33 2.79 0.73
CA PRO A 1110 32.64 1.52 0.54
C PRO A 1110 31.15 1.58 0.91
N ASN A 1111 30.78 2.46 1.82
CA ASN A 1111 29.41 2.66 2.30
C ASN A 1111 29.02 4.15 2.13
N GLU A 1112 27.75 4.40 1.83
CA GLU A 1112 27.22 5.76 1.76
C GLU A 1112 26.90 6.28 3.17
N LEU A 1113 27.49 7.40 3.54
CA LEU A 1113 27.23 8.10 4.81
C LEU A 1113 26.38 9.36 4.54
N PRO A 1114 25.37 9.67 5.39
CA PRO A 1114 24.58 10.88 5.24
C PRO A 1114 25.35 12.16 5.63
N GLN A 1115 26.45 11.99 6.34
CA GLN A 1115 27.33 13.02 6.85
C GLN A 1115 28.78 12.74 6.44
N LEU A 1116 29.60 13.80 6.37
CA LEU A 1116 31.04 13.64 6.19
C LEU A 1116 31.64 12.87 7.37
N SER A 1117 32.60 11.98 7.13
CA SER A 1117 33.23 11.22 8.22
C SER A 1117 34.07 12.13 9.12
N PRO A 1118 34.09 11.92 10.46
CA PRO A 1118 35.02 12.63 11.35
C PRO A 1118 36.49 12.51 10.90
N ASN A 1119 36.86 11.37 10.31
CA ASN A 1119 38.20 11.15 9.77
C ASN A 1119 38.49 12.00 8.52
N ASP A 1120 37.49 12.23 7.66
CA ASP A 1120 37.63 13.06 6.48
C ASP A 1120 37.77 14.54 6.87
N VAL A 1121 37.01 14.99 7.89
CA VAL A 1121 37.15 16.34 8.48
C VAL A 1121 38.56 16.53 9.04
N THR A 1122 39.06 15.56 9.79
CA THR A 1122 40.41 15.59 10.39
C THR A 1122 41.49 15.60 9.30
N THR A 1123 41.37 14.74 8.28
CA THR A 1123 42.35 14.63 7.19
C THR A 1123 42.39 15.90 6.34
N HIS A 1124 41.21 16.44 5.98
CA HIS A 1124 41.12 17.67 5.20
C HIS A 1124 41.65 18.87 5.97
N ALA A 1125 41.32 19.02 7.26
CA ALA A 1125 41.84 20.08 8.11
C ALA A 1125 43.37 19.98 8.27
N ARG A 1126 43.92 18.76 8.37
CA ARG A 1126 45.36 18.52 8.46
C ARG A 1126 46.09 18.95 7.18
N ILE A 1127 45.63 18.49 6.00
CA ILE A 1127 46.23 18.86 4.71
C ILE A 1127 46.22 20.39 4.52
N MET A 1128 45.11 21.03 4.88
CA MET A 1128 44.95 22.48 4.80
C MET A 1128 45.85 23.22 5.80
N SER A 1129 46.10 22.66 6.99
CA SER A 1129 47.02 23.27 7.97
C SER A 1129 48.49 23.17 7.56
N GLU A 1130 48.85 22.09 6.87
CA GLU A 1130 50.22 21.80 6.43
C GLU A 1130 50.56 22.54 5.12
N ASN A 1131 49.57 22.86 4.29
CA ASN A 1131 49.76 23.47 2.96
C ASN A 1131 49.00 24.78 2.78
N LYS A 1132 49.72 25.91 2.67
CA LYS A 1132 49.14 27.24 2.44
C LYS A 1132 48.52 27.46 1.05
N SER A 1133 48.77 26.56 0.10
CA SER A 1133 48.20 26.63 -1.26
C SER A 1133 46.71 26.27 -1.29
N TRP A 1134 46.19 25.62 -0.25
CA TRP A 1134 44.79 25.23 -0.13
C TRP A 1134 43.97 26.36 0.48
N ASP A 1135 43.02 26.88 -0.28
CA ASP A 1135 42.05 27.87 0.18
C ASP A 1135 40.80 27.15 0.70
N GLY A 1136 40.45 27.38 1.98
CA GLY A 1136 39.31 26.73 2.64
C GLY A 1136 37.97 27.05 2.01
N GLU A 1137 37.89 28.11 1.21
CA GLU A 1137 36.69 28.44 0.46
C GLU A 1137 36.55 27.68 -0.87
N ARG A 1138 37.67 27.28 -1.47
CA ARG A 1138 37.74 26.68 -2.82
C ARG A 1138 38.07 25.20 -2.81
N THR A 1139 38.60 24.67 -1.72
CA THR A 1139 38.93 23.25 -1.62
C THR A 1139 37.72 22.46 -1.12
N VAL A 1140 37.40 21.38 -1.82
CA VAL A 1140 36.30 20.47 -1.46
C VAL A 1140 36.78 19.04 -1.22
N VAL A 1141 36.00 18.30 -0.43
CA VAL A 1141 36.09 16.85 -0.30
C VAL A 1141 34.95 16.24 -1.11
N ILE A 1142 35.30 15.52 -2.17
CA ILE A 1142 34.31 14.76 -2.95
C ILE A 1142 34.38 13.30 -2.49
N THR A 1143 33.25 12.77 -2.07
CA THR A 1143 33.13 11.38 -1.64
C THR A 1143 32.38 10.57 -2.70
N CYS A 1144 32.97 9.46 -3.11
CA CYS A 1144 32.45 8.56 -4.14
C CYS A 1144 32.03 7.24 -3.50
N SER A 1145 30.75 7.13 -3.15
CA SER A 1145 30.18 5.97 -2.46
C SER A 1145 29.81 4.86 -3.43
N PHE A 1146 30.29 3.65 -3.16
CA PHE A 1146 29.91 2.47 -3.92
C PHE A 1146 28.66 1.82 -3.35
N THR A 1147 27.52 2.10 -3.98
CA THR A 1147 26.28 1.38 -3.75
C THR A 1147 26.17 0.16 -4.68
N PRO A 1148 25.42 -0.90 -4.34
CA PRO A 1148 25.21 -2.02 -5.25
C PRO A 1148 24.64 -1.55 -6.60
N GLY A 1149 25.39 -1.76 -7.69
CA GLY A 1149 24.99 -1.41 -9.05
C GLY A 1149 25.01 0.08 -9.41
N SER A 1150 25.46 0.95 -8.51
CA SER A 1150 25.48 2.41 -8.74
C SER A 1150 26.61 3.10 -7.98
N VAL A 1151 26.80 4.39 -8.24
CA VAL A 1151 27.74 5.25 -7.53
C VAL A 1151 27.03 6.52 -7.09
N SER A 1152 27.18 6.89 -5.82
CA SER A 1152 26.65 8.14 -5.26
C SER A 1152 27.80 9.10 -4.99
N LEU A 1153 27.65 10.35 -5.41
CA LEU A 1153 28.64 11.39 -5.25
C LEU A 1153 28.10 12.54 -4.40
N CYS A 1154 28.88 12.92 -3.39
CA CYS A 1154 28.63 14.07 -2.53
C CYS A 1154 29.87 14.95 -2.45
N SER A 1155 29.68 16.26 -2.41
CA SER A 1155 30.76 17.26 -2.28
C SER A 1155 30.56 18.08 -1.02
N TYR A 1156 31.62 18.23 -0.23
CA TYR A 1156 31.61 18.93 1.05
C TYR A 1156 32.73 19.98 1.12
N LYS A 1157 32.48 21.06 1.85
CA LYS A 1157 33.44 22.09 2.29
C LYS A 1157 33.47 22.10 3.82
N LEU A 1158 34.63 22.37 4.42
CA LEU A 1158 34.71 22.55 5.88
C LEU A 1158 34.30 23.98 6.27
N THR A 1159 33.57 24.08 7.39
CA THR A 1159 33.33 25.37 8.04
C THR A 1159 34.53 25.73 8.93
N PRO A 1160 34.71 27.01 9.30
CA PRO A 1160 35.80 27.41 10.20
C PRO A 1160 35.82 26.64 11.53
N SER A 1161 34.64 26.36 12.10
CA SER A 1161 34.53 25.54 13.31
C SER A 1161 34.93 24.09 13.08
N GLY A 1162 34.59 23.51 11.92
CA GLY A 1162 35.05 22.18 11.54
C GLY A 1162 36.56 22.09 11.31
N TYR A 1163 37.16 23.14 10.75
CA TYR A 1163 38.61 23.24 10.59
C TYR A 1163 39.33 23.28 11.94
N GLU A 1164 38.86 24.11 12.88
CA GLU A 1164 39.42 24.19 14.24
C GLU A 1164 39.30 22.85 14.98
N TRP A 1165 38.11 22.24 14.93
CA TRP A 1165 37.87 20.94 15.55
C TRP A 1165 38.75 19.84 14.93
N GLY A 1166 38.79 19.75 13.60
CA GLY A 1166 39.58 18.74 12.89
C GLY A 1166 41.09 18.87 13.14
N ARG A 1167 41.59 20.10 13.34
CA ARG A 1167 42.99 20.35 13.71
C ARG A 1167 43.33 19.91 15.15
N GLN A 1168 42.38 20.02 16.08
CA GLN A 1168 42.57 19.67 17.48
C GLN A 1168 42.31 18.19 17.77
N ASN A 1169 41.47 17.54 16.96
CA ASN A 1169 41.08 16.15 17.18
C ASN A 1169 42.27 15.18 17.07
N ARG A 1170 42.40 14.32 18.08
CA ARG A 1170 43.39 13.21 18.12
C ARG A 1170 42.72 11.84 18.24
N ASP A 1171 41.40 11.80 18.44
CA ASP A 1171 40.63 10.57 18.57
C ASP A 1171 40.23 10.05 17.18
N ILE A 1172 40.51 8.76 16.94
CA ILE A 1172 40.27 8.05 15.69
C ILE A 1172 39.00 7.16 15.82
N GLY A 1173 38.29 7.24 16.96
CA GLY A 1173 37.03 6.55 17.19
C GLY A 1173 35.90 6.97 16.24
N ALA A 1174 34.85 6.14 16.14
CA ALA A 1174 33.75 6.36 15.21
C ALA A 1174 32.81 7.53 15.58
N ASN A 1175 32.75 7.92 16.86
CA ASN A 1175 31.99 9.09 17.35
C ASN A 1175 32.84 9.87 18.37
N PRO A 1176 33.79 10.69 17.90
CA PRO A 1176 34.66 11.45 18.77
C PRO A 1176 33.89 12.56 19.51
N HIS A 1177 34.30 12.87 20.73
CA HIS A 1177 33.65 13.88 21.57
C HIS A 1177 33.67 15.26 20.90
N GLY A 1178 32.51 15.93 20.89
CA GLY A 1178 32.38 17.27 20.31
C GLY A 1178 32.19 17.32 18.79
N TYR A 1179 32.08 16.19 18.10
CA TYR A 1179 31.71 16.16 16.68
C TYR A 1179 30.27 16.66 16.46
N LEU A 1180 30.09 17.64 15.57
CA LEU A 1180 28.80 18.21 15.22
C LEU A 1180 28.64 18.26 13.68
N PRO A 1181 27.42 18.01 13.16
CA PRO A 1181 27.13 18.16 11.72
C PRO A 1181 27.32 19.57 11.16
N THR A 1182 27.48 20.59 12.01
CA THR A 1182 27.75 21.99 11.62
C THR A 1182 29.22 22.23 11.22
N HIS A 1183 30.09 21.22 11.34
CA HIS A 1183 31.51 21.30 11.00
C HIS A 1183 31.78 21.28 9.47
N TYR A 1184 30.77 20.95 8.66
CA TYR A 1184 30.89 20.93 7.21
C TYR A 1184 29.62 21.48 6.55
N GLU A 1185 29.76 21.89 5.30
CA GLU A 1185 28.67 22.36 4.44
C GLU A 1185 28.72 21.58 3.12
N LYS A 1186 27.56 21.22 2.57
CA LYS A 1186 27.50 20.57 1.25
C LYS A 1186 27.62 21.62 0.16
N VAL A 1187 28.36 21.28 -0.90
CA VAL A 1187 28.61 22.18 -2.03
C VAL A 1187 28.08 21.57 -3.32
N GLN A 1188 27.72 22.40 -4.29
CA GLN A 1188 27.16 21.95 -5.56
C GLN A 1188 28.23 21.33 -6.47
N MET A 1189 27.91 20.17 -7.03
CA MET A 1189 28.71 19.51 -8.06
C MET A 1189 27.85 19.08 -9.25
N LEU A 1190 28.41 19.17 -10.46
CA LEU A 1190 27.80 18.75 -11.72
C LEU A 1190 28.71 17.80 -12.49
N LEU A 1191 28.10 16.95 -13.31
CA LEU A 1191 28.80 16.07 -14.24
C LEU A 1191 28.62 16.57 -15.67
N SER A 1192 29.73 16.65 -16.42
CA SER A 1192 29.73 17.12 -17.81
C SER A 1192 30.38 16.12 -18.77
N ASP A 1193 29.81 16.03 -19.98
CA ASP A 1193 30.37 15.29 -21.12
C ASP A 1193 30.97 16.25 -22.18
N HIS A 1194 30.92 17.57 -21.96
CA HIS A 1194 31.33 18.56 -22.97
C HIS A 1194 32.86 18.69 -23.13
N PHE A 1195 33.62 18.36 -22.08
CA PHE A 1195 35.06 18.41 -22.12
C PHE A 1195 35.67 17.19 -21.41
N LEU A 1196 36.93 16.91 -21.74
CA LEU A 1196 37.69 15.80 -21.18
C LEU A 1196 38.74 16.34 -20.22
N GLY A 1197 38.90 15.68 -19.07
CA GLY A 1197 40.04 15.90 -18.19
C GLY A 1197 41.15 14.87 -18.40
N PHE A 1198 42.30 15.07 -17.77
CA PHE A 1198 43.47 14.20 -17.82
C PHE A 1198 43.89 13.67 -16.44
N PHE A 1199 44.71 12.61 -16.42
CA PHE A 1199 45.32 12.10 -15.19
C PHE A 1199 46.82 12.38 -15.16
N MET A 1200 47.36 12.52 -13.96
CA MET A 1200 48.79 12.44 -13.70
C MET A 1200 49.07 11.35 -12.67
N VAL A 1201 50.17 10.64 -12.86
CA VAL A 1201 50.59 9.50 -12.03
C VAL A 1201 52.06 9.65 -11.65
N PRO A 1202 52.53 8.92 -10.62
CA PRO A 1202 53.95 8.92 -10.28
C PRO A 1202 54.81 8.42 -11.46
N ASP A 1203 56.02 8.93 -11.59
CA ASP A 1203 56.90 8.62 -12.75
C ASP A 1203 57.18 7.10 -12.90
N ASN A 1204 57.25 6.39 -11.78
CA ASN A 1204 57.41 4.93 -11.72
C ASN A 1204 56.12 4.13 -12.00
N ASP A 1205 55.02 4.78 -12.40
CA ASP A 1205 53.67 4.21 -12.60
C ASP A 1205 53.01 3.56 -11.35
N VAL A 1206 53.67 3.59 -10.18
CA VAL A 1206 53.19 2.96 -8.94
C VAL A 1206 52.57 4.01 -8.04
N TRP A 1207 51.24 4.10 -8.05
CA TRP A 1207 50.49 4.95 -7.11
C TRP A 1207 49.93 4.14 -5.93
N ASN A 1208 49.67 2.85 -6.09
CA ASN A 1208 49.08 2.01 -5.04
C ASN A 1208 50.17 1.24 -4.26
N TYR A 1209 50.27 1.50 -2.97
CA TYR A 1209 51.24 0.87 -2.05
C TYR A 1209 50.59 -0.15 -1.10
N ASN A 1210 49.33 -0.55 -1.28
CA ASN A 1210 48.68 -1.52 -0.38
C ASN A 1210 49.41 -2.86 -0.25
N PHE A 1211 50.01 -3.38 -1.33
CA PHE A 1211 50.83 -4.61 -1.29
C PHE A 1211 52.32 -4.33 -1.07
N MET A 1212 52.70 -3.07 -0.90
CA MET A 1212 54.06 -2.59 -0.71
C MET A 1212 54.13 -1.59 0.46
N GLY A 1213 53.34 -1.81 1.53
CA GLY A 1213 53.15 -0.83 2.60
C GLY A 1213 54.45 -0.39 3.27
N VAL A 1214 55.43 -1.28 3.39
CA VAL A 1214 56.76 -0.99 3.95
C VAL A 1214 57.54 0.06 3.14
N ARG A 1215 57.25 0.19 1.84
CA ARG A 1215 57.90 1.17 0.95
C ARG A 1215 57.21 2.54 0.99
N HIS A 1216 56.06 2.68 1.64
CA HIS A 1216 55.35 3.95 1.79
C HIS A 1216 55.81 4.67 3.06
N SER A 1217 56.04 5.97 2.94
CA SER A 1217 56.34 6.85 4.07
C SER A 1217 55.60 8.16 3.89
N ALA A 1218 55.08 8.72 5.00
CA ALA A 1218 54.35 10.00 4.97
C ALA A 1218 55.22 11.15 4.42
N ASN A 1219 56.54 11.10 4.63
CA ASN A 1219 57.48 12.13 4.18
C ASN A 1219 58.14 11.82 2.82
N MET A 1220 57.63 10.86 2.07
CA MET A 1220 58.18 10.47 0.77
C MET A 1220 58.03 11.61 -0.26
N LYS A 1221 59.03 11.77 -1.13
CA LYS A 1221 58.97 12.65 -2.31
C LYS A 1221 58.70 11.83 -3.56
N TYR A 1222 57.96 12.39 -4.51
CA TYR A 1222 57.60 11.75 -5.76
C TYR A 1222 57.57 12.78 -6.91
N GLU A 1223 57.87 12.30 -8.11
CA GLU A 1223 57.73 13.06 -9.36
C GLU A 1223 56.56 12.51 -10.17
N LEU A 1224 56.04 13.30 -11.10
CA LEU A 1224 54.79 13.02 -11.82
C LEU A 1224 55.01 12.99 -13.32
N LYS A 1225 54.21 12.18 -14.02
CA LYS A 1225 54.09 12.18 -15.47
C LYS A 1225 52.64 12.18 -15.92
N LEU A 1226 52.41 12.62 -17.16
CA LEU A 1226 51.11 12.60 -17.80
C LEU A 1226 50.82 11.19 -18.35
N ALA A 1227 50.09 10.38 -17.59
CA ALA A 1227 49.65 9.06 -18.03
C ALA A 1227 48.36 8.65 -17.30
N ASN A 1228 47.65 7.66 -17.87
CA ASN A 1228 46.47 7.09 -17.23
C ASN A 1228 46.86 6.14 -16.09
N PRO A 1229 46.19 6.22 -14.92
CA PRO A 1229 46.46 5.34 -13.81
C PRO A 1229 46.19 3.88 -14.16
N LYS A 1230 47.11 3.02 -13.70
CA LYS A 1230 46.96 1.57 -13.72
C LYS A 1230 45.92 1.14 -12.68
N ASP A 1231 45.25 0.02 -12.92
CA ASP A 1231 44.20 -0.49 -12.05
C ASP A 1231 44.76 -0.92 -10.68
N PHE A 1232 43.93 -0.94 -9.62
CA PHE A 1232 44.37 -1.24 -8.25
C PHE A 1232 45.23 -2.51 -8.15
N TYR A 1233 44.83 -3.59 -8.82
CA TYR A 1233 45.48 -4.91 -8.80
C TYR A 1233 46.44 -5.16 -9.98
N HIS A 1234 46.90 -4.10 -10.65
CA HIS A 1234 47.86 -4.22 -11.76
C HIS A 1234 49.20 -4.85 -11.32
N GLN A 1235 49.91 -5.51 -12.24
CA GLN A 1235 51.12 -6.28 -11.92
C GLN A 1235 52.20 -5.48 -11.17
N LEU A 1236 52.38 -4.21 -11.57
CA LEU A 1236 53.35 -3.29 -10.95
C LEU A 1236 53.02 -2.97 -9.49
N HIS A 1237 51.76 -3.04 -9.07
CA HIS A 1237 51.34 -2.78 -7.69
C HIS A 1237 51.53 -4.00 -6.76
N ARG A 1238 51.87 -5.18 -7.29
CA ARG A 1238 51.98 -6.43 -6.53
C ARG A 1238 53.19 -7.31 -6.92
N PRO A 1239 54.42 -6.76 -6.96
CA PRO A 1239 55.60 -7.48 -7.47
C PRO A 1239 55.96 -8.72 -6.65
N SER A 1240 55.73 -8.72 -5.33
CA SER A 1240 56.01 -9.86 -4.45
C SER A 1240 55.27 -11.13 -4.84
N HIS A 1241 54.03 -11.02 -5.35
CA HIS A 1241 53.25 -12.19 -5.77
C HIS A 1241 53.82 -12.87 -7.03
N PHE A 1242 54.46 -12.11 -7.92
CA PHE A 1242 55.06 -12.65 -9.14
C PHE A 1242 56.48 -13.17 -8.91
N LEU A 1243 57.27 -12.49 -8.06
CA LEU A 1243 58.61 -12.92 -7.68
C LEU A 1243 58.60 -14.26 -6.90
N ASN A 1244 57.57 -14.49 -6.08
CA ASN A 1244 57.39 -15.78 -5.41
C ASN A 1244 57.06 -16.92 -6.41
N PHE A 1245 56.43 -16.60 -7.54
CA PHE A 1245 56.11 -17.57 -8.59
C PHE A 1245 57.36 -17.91 -9.42
N SER A 1246 58.19 -16.93 -9.76
CA SER A 1246 59.45 -17.19 -10.48
C SER A 1246 60.46 -18.01 -9.65
N ALA A 1247 60.48 -17.83 -8.33
CA ALA A 1247 61.32 -18.65 -7.43
C ALA A 1247 60.86 -20.12 -7.34
N LEU A 1248 59.58 -20.41 -7.63
CA LEU A 1248 59.05 -21.77 -7.72
C LEU A 1248 59.39 -22.44 -9.07
N ASP A 1249 59.41 -21.68 -10.16
CA ASP A 1249 59.83 -22.16 -11.49
C ASP A 1249 61.34 -22.44 -11.55
N GLU A 1250 62.19 -21.62 -10.90
CA GLU A 1250 63.64 -21.91 -10.81
C GLU A 1250 63.93 -23.18 -10.01
N ALA A 1251 63.11 -23.52 -9.01
CA ALA A 1251 63.23 -24.77 -8.25
C ALA A 1251 62.77 -26.02 -9.04
N GLN A 1252 61.97 -25.84 -10.11
CA GLN A 1252 61.56 -26.94 -11.01
C GLN A 1252 62.53 -27.14 -12.19
N ALA A 1253 63.44 -26.20 -12.46
CA ALA A 1253 64.35 -26.25 -13.58
C ALA A 1253 65.55 -27.21 -13.41
N GLU A 1254 65.80 -27.75 -12.21
CA GLU A 1254 66.92 -28.70 -11.96
C GLU A 1254 66.61 -30.17 -12.28
N GLY A 1255 65.45 -30.48 -12.85
CA GLY A 1255 65.17 -31.86 -13.26
C GLY A 1255 64.06 -31.97 -14.28
N VAL A 1256 64.46 -32.40 -15.49
CA VAL A 1256 63.68 -33.00 -16.59
C VAL A 1256 63.78 -32.18 -17.88
N ASP A 1257 64.58 -32.70 -18.81
CA ASP A 1257 64.51 -32.38 -20.24
C ASP A 1257 63.08 -32.57 -20.73
N ARG A 1258 62.44 -31.49 -21.20
CA ARG A 1258 61.22 -31.58 -22.00
C ARG A 1258 61.60 -31.32 -23.46
N GLU A 1259 61.51 -32.37 -24.27
CA GLU A 1259 61.52 -32.27 -25.72
C GLU A 1259 60.35 -31.38 -26.18
N ASP A 1260 60.69 -30.33 -26.92
CA ASP A 1260 59.74 -29.42 -27.56
C ASP A 1260 59.30 -30.01 -28.90
N HIS A 1261 58.06 -30.48 -28.97
CA HIS A 1261 57.47 -31.01 -30.21
C HIS A 1261 56.76 -29.95 -31.06
N PHE A 1262 56.87 -28.66 -30.74
CA PHE A 1262 56.33 -27.59 -31.59
C PHE A 1262 57.23 -26.35 -31.64
N SER A 1263 58.35 -26.49 -32.36
CA SER A 1263 58.90 -25.41 -33.19
C SER A 1263 58.37 -25.51 -34.62
#